data_AF-E9PC85-F1
#
_entry.id   AF-E9PC85-F1
#
_cell.length_a   1.000
_cell.length_b   1.000
_cell.length_c   1.000
_cell.angle_alpha   90.00
_cell.angle_beta   90.00
_cell.angle_gamma   90.00
#
_symmetry.space_group_name_H-M   'P 1'
#
loop_
_entity.id
_entity.type
_entity.pdbx_description
1 polymer ?
#
loop_
_entity_poly.entity_id
_entity_poly.type
_entity_poly.pdbx_seq_one_letter_code
_entity_poly.pdbx_strand_id
1 'polypeptide(L)'
;MASGSCQGCEEDEETLKKLIVRLNNVQEGKQIETLVQILEDLLVFTYSERASKLFQGKNIHVPLLIVLDSYMRVASVQQVGWSLLCKLIEVCPGTMQSLMGPQDVGNDWEVLGVHQLILKMLTVHNASVNLSVIGLKTLDLLLTSGKITLLILDEESDIFMLIFDAMHSFPANDEVQKLGCKALHVLFERVSEEQLTEFVENKDYMILLSALTNFKDEEEIVLHVLHCLHSLAIPCNNVEVLMSGNVRCYNIVVEAMKAFPMSERIQEVSCCLLHRLTLGNFFNILVLNEVHEFVVKAVQQYPENAALQISALSCLALLTETIFLNQDLEEKNENQENDDEGEEDKLFWLEACYKALTWHRKNKHVQEAACWALNNLLMYQNSLHEKIGDEDGHFPAHREVMLSMLMHSSSKEVFQASANALSTLLEQNVNFRKILLSKGIHLNVLELMQKHIHSPEVAESGCKMLNHLFEGSNTSLDIMAAVVPKILTVMKRHETSLPVQLEALRAILHFIVPGMPEESREDTEFHHKLNMVKKQCFKNDIHKLVLAALNRFIGNPGIQKCGLKVISSIVHFPDALEMLSLEGAMDSVLHTLQMYPDDQEIQCLGLSLIGYLITKKNVFIGTGHLLAKILVSSLYRFKDVAEIQTKGFQTILAILKLSASFSKLLVHHSFDLVIFHQMSSNIMEQKDQQFLNLCCKCFAKVAMDDYLKNVMLERACDQNNSIMVECLLLLGADANQAKEGSSLICQVCEKESSPKLVELLLNSGSREQDVRKALTISIGKGDSQIISLLLRRLALDVANNSICLGGFCIGKVEPSWLGPLFPDKTSNLRKQTNIASTLARMVIRYQMKSAVEEGTASGSDGNFSEDVLSKFDEWTFIPDSSMDSVFAQSDDLDSEGSEGSFLVKKKSNSISVGEFYRDAVLQRCSPNLQRHSNSLGPIFDHEDLLKRKRKILSSDDSLRSSKLQSHMRHSDSISSLASEREYITSLDLSANELRDIDALSQKCCISVHLEHLEKLELHQNALTSFPQQLCETLKSLTHLDLHSNKFTSFPSYLLKMSCIANLDVSRNDIGPSVVLDPTVKCPTLKQFNLSYNQLSFVPENLTDVVEKLEQLILEGNKISGICSPLRLKELKILNLSKNHISSLSENFLEACPKVESFSARMNFLAAMPFLPPSMTILKLSQNKFSCIPEAILNLPHLRSLDMSSNDIQYLPGPAHWKSLNLRELLFSHNQISILDLSEKAYLWSRVEKLHLSHNKLKEVRRLLPLKKYTL
;
A
#
# COMPACT_ATOMS: atom_id res chain seq x y z
N MET A 1 77.38 -29.04 -83.67
CA MET A 1 78.67 -29.28 -82.99
C MET A 1 78.37 -29.70 -81.56
N ALA A 2 78.18 -31.00 -81.37
CA ALA A 2 77.88 -31.62 -80.09
C ALA A 2 78.83 -32.81 -79.97
N SER A 3 80.00 -32.60 -79.37
CA SER A 3 80.95 -33.65 -79.02
C SER A 3 82.10 -33.11 -78.16
N GLY A 4 81.82 -32.11 -77.30
CA GLY A 4 82.84 -31.48 -76.44
C GLY A 4 82.51 -31.47 -74.95
N SER A 5 81.33 -31.91 -74.51
CA SER A 5 80.88 -31.76 -73.12
C SER A 5 80.71 -33.08 -72.35
N CYS A 6 81.07 -34.23 -72.93
CA CYS A 6 80.97 -35.52 -72.24
C CYS A 6 82.19 -35.85 -71.39
N GLN A 7 83.38 -35.30 -71.69
CA GLN A 7 84.57 -35.57 -70.87
C GLN A 7 84.45 -34.95 -69.48
N GLY A 8 84.07 -33.67 -69.37
CA GLY A 8 83.86 -33.05 -68.05
C GLY A 8 82.70 -33.66 -67.24
N CYS A 9 81.70 -34.25 -67.91
CA CYS A 9 80.53 -34.82 -67.23
C CYS A 9 80.82 -36.20 -66.60
N GLU A 10 81.63 -37.03 -67.27
CA GLU A 10 82.13 -38.27 -66.69
C GLU A 10 83.19 -37.98 -65.61
N GLU A 11 84.06 -36.99 -65.84
CA GLU A 11 85.08 -36.56 -64.87
C GLU A 11 84.45 -36.02 -63.57
N ASP A 12 83.42 -35.18 -63.64
CA ASP A 12 82.73 -34.64 -62.45
C ASP A 12 81.96 -35.74 -61.68
N GLU A 13 81.36 -36.71 -62.39
CA GLU A 13 80.67 -37.82 -61.74
C GLU A 13 81.65 -38.83 -61.11
N GLU A 14 82.79 -39.06 -61.76
CA GLU A 14 83.85 -39.96 -61.29
C GLU A 14 84.63 -39.34 -60.13
N THR A 15 84.89 -38.03 -60.16
CA THR A 15 85.48 -37.28 -59.04
C THR A 15 84.54 -37.25 -57.84
N LEU A 16 83.24 -37.00 -58.05
CA LEU A 16 82.23 -37.10 -57.00
C LEU A 16 82.15 -38.51 -56.41
N LYS A 17 82.17 -39.58 -57.23
CA LYS A 17 82.26 -40.97 -56.75
C LYS A 17 83.53 -41.22 -55.93
N LYS A 18 84.69 -40.70 -56.36
CA LYS A 18 85.96 -40.78 -55.61
C LYS A 18 85.87 -40.07 -54.27
N LEU A 19 85.24 -38.89 -54.20
CA LEU A 19 85.03 -38.14 -52.96
C LEU A 19 84.07 -38.86 -52.00
N ILE A 20 82.98 -39.45 -52.51
CA ILE A 20 82.04 -40.25 -51.69
C ILE A 20 82.72 -41.49 -51.12
N VAL A 21 83.51 -42.21 -51.92
CA VAL A 21 84.30 -43.37 -51.43
C VAL A 21 85.33 -42.94 -50.40
N ARG A 22 85.95 -41.76 -50.55
CA ARG A 22 86.87 -41.21 -49.54
C ARG A 22 86.15 -40.86 -48.24
N LEU A 23 84.93 -40.32 -48.31
CA LEU A 23 84.08 -40.01 -47.16
C LEU A 23 83.63 -41.28 -46.41
N ASN A 24 83.32 -42.37 -47.14
CA ASN A 24 82.94 -43.67 -46.55
C ASN A 24 84.10 -44.37 -45.80
N ASN A 25 85.35 -44.09 -46.17
CA ASN A 25 86.54 -44.76 -45.63
C ASN A 25 87.24 -43.94 -44.52
N VAL A 26 86.51 -43.08 -43.82
CA VAL A 26 87.04 -42.27 -42.71
C VAL A 26 86.85 -43.07 -41.41
N GLN A 27 87.78 -43.97 -41.11
CA GLN A 27 87.92 -44.52 -39.75
C GLN A 27 88.61 -43.50 -38.83
N GLU A 28 88.30 -43.54 -37.54
CA GLU A 28 88.86 -42.66 -36.49
C GLU A 28 90.39 -42.54 -36.63
N GLY A 29 90.90 -41.33 -36.93
CA GLY A 29 92.35 -41.03 -36.86
C GLY A 29 93.07 -40.51 -38.12
N LYS A 30 92.39 -40.01 -39.17
CA LYS A 30 93.05 -39.28 -40.29
C LYS A 30 93.25 -37.78 -39.98
N GLN A 31 94.19 -37.13 -40.68
CA GLN A 31 94.44 -35.68 -40.59
C GLN A 31 93.16 -34.88 -40.87
N ILE A 32 92.72 -34.10 -39.87
CA ILE A 32 91.49 -33.28 -39.90
C ILE A 32 91.42 -32.37 -41.13
N GLU A 33 92.55 -31.78 -41.54
CA GLU A 33 92.65 -30.90 -42.71
C GLU A 33 92.20 -31.59 -44.01
N THR A 34 92.56 -32.86 -44.21
CA THR A 34 92.13 -33.65 -45.38
C THR A 34 90.64 -33.93 -45.40
N LEU A 35 90.05 -34.18 -44.22
CA LEU A 35 88.61 -34.44 -44.09
C LEU A 35 87.81 -33.17 -44.37
N VAL A 36 88.25 -32.03 -43.82
CA VAL A 36 87.68 -30.72 -44.11
C VAL A 36 87.76 -30.43 -45.61
N GLN A 37 88.91 -30.65 -46.27
CA GLN A 37 89.04 -30.47 -47.72
C GLN A 37 88.07 -31.37 -48.52
N ILE A 38 87.88 -32.63 -48.13
CA ILE A 38 86.90 -33.51 -48.79
C ILE A 38 85.47 -32.96 -48.66
N LEU A 39 85.10 -32.48 -47.48
CA LEU A 39 83.79 -31.88 -47.24
C LEU A 39 83.62 -30.56 -48.00
N GLU A 40 84.67 -29.73 -48.09
CA GLU A 40 84.68 -28.49 -48.86
C GLU A 40 84.56 -28.77 -50.36
N ASP A 41 85.31 -29.74 -50.88
CA ASP A 41 85.21 -30.16 -52.29
C ASP A 41 83.78 -30.63 -52.60
N LEU A 42 83.19 -31.47 -51.74
CA LEU A 42 81.80 -31.91 -51.86
C LEU A 42 80.80 -30.74 -51.79
N LEU A 43 81.05 -29.77 -50.92
CA LEU A 43 80.24 -28.55 -50.79
C LEU A 43 80.34 -27.70 -52.05
N VAL A 44 81.52 -27.52 -52.64
CA VAL A 44 81.69 -26.80 -53.93
C VAL A 44 80.88 -27.47 -55.03
N PHE A 45 80.85 -28.81 -55.10
CA PHE A 45 80.02 -29.54 -56.05
C PHE A 45 78.51 -29.26 -55.89
N THR A 46 78.04 -28.91 -54.69
CA THR A 46 76.63 -28.54 -54.48
C THR A 46 76.24 -27.18 -55.06
N TYR A 47 77.21 -26.32 -55.37
CA TYR A 47 76.98 -25.02 -56.02
C TYR A 47 76.99 -25.09 -57.56
N SER A 48 77.23 -26.26 -58.14
CA SER A 48 77.14 -26.47 -59.58
C SER A 48 75.69 -26.39 -60.08
N GLU A 49 75.45 -25.82 -61.26
CA GLU A 49 74.12 -25.77 -61.89
C GLU A 49 73.47 -27.15 -62.09
N ARG A 50 74.27 -28.23 -62.02
CA ARG A 50 73.82 -29.63 -62.20
C ARG A 50 73.74 -30.41 -60.88
N ALA A 51 73.90 -29.75 -59.73
CA ALA A 51 73.98 -30.40 -58.42
C ALA A 51 72.74 -31.27 -58.11
N SER A 52 71.53 -30.84 -58.47
CA SER A 52 70.31 -31.62 -58.24
C SER A 52 70.31 -32.98 -58.95
N LYS A 53 70.92 -33.07 -60.15
CA LYS A 53 71.08 -34.32 -60.90
C LYS A 53 72.30 -35.12 -60.42
N LEU A 54 73.39 -34.45 -60.07
CA LEU A 54 74.63 -35.08 -59.64
C LEU A 54 74.49 -35.81 -58.30
N PHE A 55 73.69 -35.29 -57.36
CA PHE A 55 73.53 -35.84 -56.01
C PHE A 55 72.30 -36.74 -55.86
N GLN A 56 71.43 -36.82 -56.87
CA GLN A 56 70.22 -37.64 -56.84
C GLN A 56 70.54 -39.13 -56.68
N GLY A 57 69.97 -39.76 -55.65
CA GLY A 57 70.10 -41.22 -55.41
C GLY A 57 71.47 -41.68 -54.88
N LYS A 58 72.40 -40.78 -54.54
CA LYS A 58 73.76 -41.13 -54.09
C LYS A 58 73.94 -41.34 -52.58
N ASN A 59 72.88 -41.20 -51.77
CA ASN A 59 72.85 -41.44 -50.31
C ASN A 59 74.01 -40.85 -49.50
N ILE A 60 74.48 -39.66 -49.89
CA ILE A 60 75.66 -39.00 -49.29
C ILE A 60 75.39 -38.53 -47.85
N HIS A 61 74.12 -38.37 -47.49
CA HIS A 61 73.69 -37.98 -46.16
C HIS A 61 74.08 -39.03 -45.10
N VAL A 62 74.02 -40.33 -45.37
CA VAL A 62 74.37 -41.36 -44.37
C VAL A 62 75.85 -41.25 -43.96
N PRO A 63 76.84 -41.34 -44.88
CA PRO A 63 78.26 -41.17 -44.52
C PRO A 63 78.57 -39.82 -43.89
N LEU A 64 77.88 -38.76 -44.31
CA LEU A 64 78.03 -37.42 -43.75
C LEU A 64 77.60 -37.38 -42.28
N LEU A 65 76.49 -38.01 -41.91
CA LEU A 65 76.02 -38.08 -40.52
C LEU A 65 76.98 -38.88 -39.64
N ILE A 66 77.58 -39.97 -40.16
CA ILE A 66 78.62 -40.72 -39.44
C ILE A 66 79.81 -39.82 -39.13
N VAL A 67 80.28 -39.06 -40.13
CA VAL A 67 81.40 -38.13 -39.96
C VAL A 67 81.06 -37.02 -38.94
N LEU A 68 79.84 -36.49 -39.00
CA LEU A 68 79.38 -35.48 -38.06
C LEU A 68 79.30 -36.02 -36.62
N ASP A 69 78.90 -37.28 -36.43
CA ASP A 69 78.87 -37.92 -35.12
C ASP A 69 80.28 -38.19 -34.57
N SER A 70 81.15 -38.82 -35.38
CA SER A 70 82.53 -39.18 -34.97
C SER A 70 83.42 -37.98 -34.68
N TYR A 71 83.18 -36.83 -35.33
CA TYR A 71 83.97 -35.60 -35.15
C TYR A 71 83.17 -34.49 -34.46
N MET A 72 82.27 -34.84 -33.52
CA MET A 72 81.40 -33.89 -32.81
C MET A 72 82.15 -32.72 -32.15
N ARG A 73 83.36 -32.93 -31.61
CA ARG A 73 84.14 -31.87 -30.92
C ARG A 73 84.97 -30.97 -31.85
N VAL A 74 84.98 -31.24 -33.17
CA VAL A 74 85.84 -30.51 -34.12
C VAL A 74 85.03 -29.47 -34.90
N ALA A 75 85.15 -28.20 -34.52
CA ALA A 75 84.34 -27.10 -35.07
C ALA A 75 84.42 -26.96 -36.59
N SER A 76 85.61 -27.10 -37.20
CA SER A 76 85.79 -26.97 -38.67
C SER A 76 85.07 -28.08 -39.45
N VAL A 77 85.07 -29.31 -38.94
CA VAL A 77 84.36 -30.45 -39.56
C VAL A 77 82.85 -30.26 -39.45
N GLN A 78 82.37 -29.86 -38.26
CA GLN A 78 80.95 -29.55 -38.07
C GLN A 78 80.49 -28.41 -38.99
N GLN A 79 81.29 -27.34 -39.12
CA GLN A 79 80.91 -26.16 -39.90
C GLN A 79 80.70 -26.50 -41.39
N VAL A 80 81.67 -27.18 -42.01
CA VAL A 80 81.58 -27.55 -43.42
C VAL A 80 80.57 -28.68 -43.63
N GLY A 81 80.54 -29.67 -42.72
CA GLY A 81 79.63 -30.81 -42.83
C GLY A 81 78.15 -30.46 -42.72
N TRP A 82 77.76 -29.62 -41.76
CA TRP A 82 76.37 -29.14 -41.64
C TRP A 82 76.00 -28.16 -42.76
N SER A 83 76.94 -27.33 -43.23
CA SER A 83 76.73 -26.49 -44.42
C SER A 83 76.45 -27.33 -45.67
N LEU A 84 77.19 -28.42 -45.84
CA LEU A 84 76.96 -29.40 -46.90
C LEU A 84 75.58 -30.04 -46.75
N LEU A 85 75.19 -30.46 -45.55
CA LEU A 85 73.86 -31.04 -45.31
C LEU A 85 72.73 -30.06 -45.64
N CYS A 86 72.80 -28.80 -45.18
CA CYS A 86 71.85 -27.75 -45.54
C CYS A 86 71.72 -27.64 -47.06
N LYS A 87 72.85 -27.57 -47.76
CA LYS A 87 72.84 -27.37 -49.21
C LYS A 87 72.32 -28.61 -49.97
N LEU A 88 72.57 -29.81 -49.45
CA LEU A 88 72.01 -31.05 -49.98
C LEU A 88 70.48 -31.11 -49.80
N ILE A 89 69.94 -30.61 -48.69
CA ILE A 89 68.48 -30.51 -48.49
C ILE A 89 67.87 -29.50 -49.47
N GLU A 90 68.49 -28.33 -49.64
CA GLU A 90 68.04 -27.30 -50.59
C GLU A 90 68.07 -27.79 -52.06
N VAL A 91 69.13 -28.47 -52.47
CA VAL A 91 69.36 -28.89 -53.87
C VAL A 91 68.62 -30.19 -54.21
N CYS A 92 68.46 -31.08 -53.24
CA CYS A 92 67.81 -32.39 -53.38
C CYS A 92 66.77 -32.59 -52.26
N PRO A 93 65.50 -32.15 -52.44
CA PRO A 93 64.45 -32.29 -51.43
C PRO A 93 64.17 -33.75 -51.01
N GLY A 94 64.48 -34.71 -51.89
CA GLY A 94 64.41 -36.15 -51.57
C GLY A 94 65.34 -36.58 -50.42
N THR A 95 66.42 -35.83 -50.17
CA THR A 95 67.29 -36.02 -49.00
C THR A 95 66.49 -35.90 -47.71
N MET A 96 65.59 -34.92 -47.60
CA MET A 96 64.74 -34.72 -46.43
C MET A 96 63.88 -35.96 -46.11
N GLN A 97 63.35 -36.64 -47.14
CA GLN A 97 62.61 -37.89 -46.97
C GLN A 97 63.51 -39.06 -46.55
N SER A 98 64.76 -39.10 -47.02
CA SER A 98 65.73 -40.13 -46.61
C SER A 98 66.22 -39.95 -45.17
N LEU A 99 66.28 -38.71 -44.66
CA LEU A 99 66.58 -38.40 -43.26
C LEU A 99 65.45 -38.85 -42.29
N MET A 100 64.26 -39.20 -42.80
CA MET A 100 63.08 -39.58 -42.01
C MET A 100 62.95 -41.09 -41.72
N GLY A 101 63.81 -41.95 -42.28
CA GLY A 101 63.66 -43.41 -42.20
C GLY A 101 64.68 -44.10 -41.27
N PRO A 102 64.27 -45.01 -40.37
CA PRO A 102 65.19 -45.86 -39.62
C PRO A 102 65.41 -47.23 -40.29
N GLN A 103 66.63 -47.77 -40.12
CA GLN A 103 66.99 -49.20 -40.08
C GLN A 103 67.05 -50.03 -41.39
N ASP A 104 68.01 -49.75 -42.26
CA ASP A 104 68.65 -50.81 -43.08
C ASP A 104 70.09 -50.44 -43.52
N VAL A 105 70.85 -49.84 -42.60
CA VAL A 105 72.32 -49.81 -42.69
C VAL A 105 72.82 -50.75 -41.61
N GLY A 106 73.29 -51.93 -42.03
CA GLY A 106 73.52 -53.07 -41.16
C GLY A 106 74.42 -52.80 -39.96
N ASN A 107 74.01 -53.34 -38.81
CA ASN A 107 74.70 -53.85 -37.60
C ASN A 107 76.11 -53.42 -37.17
N ASP A 108 76.84 -52.53 -37.85
CA ASP A 108 78.21 -52.16 -37.48
C ASP A 108 78.38 -50.67 -37.10
N TRP A 109 77.34 -49.82 -37.19
CA TRP A 109 77.43 -48.40 -36.84
C TRP A 109 76.16 -47.90 -36.11
N GLU A 110 76.24 -47.67 -34.79
CA GLU A 110 75.24 -46.93 -33.99
C GLU A 110 75.37 -45.44 -34.25
N VAL A 111 74.71 -44.90 -35.27
CA VAL A 111 74.79 -43.47 -35.63
C VAL A 111 73.50 -42.79 -35.21
N LEU A 112 73.62 -41.68 -34.48
CA LEU A 112 72.50 -40.88 -34.00
C LEU A 112 71.64 -40.35 -35.17
N GLY A 113 70.33 -40.23 -34.95
CA GLY A 113 69.43 -39.58 -35.90
C GLY A 113 69.78 -38.10 -36.11
N VAL A 114 69.39 -37.52 -37.26
CA VAL A 114 69.75 -36.13 -37.59
C VAL A 114 69.23 -35.13 -36.55
N HIS A 115 68.04 -35.38 -35.99
CA HIS A 115 67.44 -34.59 -34.90
C HIS A 115 68.28 -34.65 -33.61
N GLN A 116 68.86 -35.80 -33.27
CA GLN A 116 69.78 -35.93 -32.13
C GLN A 116 71.14 -35.28 -32.39
N LEU A 117 71.66 -35.43 -33.61
CA LEU A 117 72.96 -34.85 -34.00
C LEU A 117 72.94 -33.33 -34.01
N ILE A 118 71.86 -32.72 -34.50
CA ILE A 118 71.75 -31.26 -34.56
C ILE A 118 71.64 -30.65 -33.16
N LEU A 119 70.85 -31.28 -32.26
CA LEU A 119 70.75 -30.87 -30.86
C LEU A 119 72.11 -30.98 -30.16
N LYS A 120 72.81 -32.12 -30.31
CA LYS A 120 74.15 -32.30 -29.74
C LYS A 120 75.17 -31.31 -30.30
N MET A 121 75.11 -30.98 -31.59
CA MET A 121 76.01 -29.99 -32.20
C MET A 121 75.79 -28.61 -31.59
N LEU A 122 74.53 -28.18 -31.45
CA LEU A 122 74.17 -26.91 -30.84
C LEU A 122 74.58 -26.86 -29.36
N THR A 123 74.43 -27.97 -28.61
CA THR A 123 74.87 -28.05 -27.21
C THR A 123 76.40 -27.94 -27.06
N VAL A 124 77.16 -28.63 -27.90
CA VAL A 124 78.63 -28.70 -27.80
C VAL A 124 79.31 -27.42 -28.30
N HIS A 125 78.76 -26.78 -29.34
CA HIS A 125 79.37 -25.61 -30.00
C HIS A 125 78.59 -24.30 -29.78
N ASN A 126 77.89 -24.17 -28.65
CA ASN A 126 77.08 -22.99 -28.32
C ASN A 126 77.84 -21.64 -28.31
N ALA A 127 79.16 -21.66 -28.13
CA ALA A 127 80.01 -20.46 -28.13
C ALA A 127 80.42 -19.96 -29.53
N SER A 128 80.12 -20.69 -30.60
CA SER A 128 80.53 -20.34 -31.97
C SER A 128 79.38 -19.75 -32.79
N VAL A 129 79.45 -18.45 -33.11
CA VAL A 129 78.45 -17.74 -33.93
C VAL A 129 78.18 -18.49 -35.24
N ASN A 130 79.23 -18.90 -35.96
CA ASN A 130 79.10 -19.54 -37.28
C ASN A 130 78.36 -20.89 -37.18
N LEU A 131 78.66 -21.68 -36.15
CA LEU A 131 78.00 -22.97 -35.94
C LEU A 131 76.57 -22.81 -35.43
N SER A 132 76.29 -21.80 -34.60
CA SER A 132 74.92 -21.45 -34.22
C SER A 132 74.09 -21.01 -35.43
N VAL A 133 74.63 -20.18 -36.33
CA VAL A 133 73.94 -19.79 -37.57
C VAL A 133 73.65 -21.00 -38.45
N ILE A 134 74.66 -21.84 -38.72
CA ILE A 134 74.48 -23.05 -39.55
C ILE A 134 73.52 -24.04 -38.87
N GLY A 135 73.60 -24.17 -37.56
CA GLY A 135 72.75 -25.05 -36.77
C GLY A 135 71.29 -24.61 -36.79
N LEU A 136 71.01 -23.33 -36.54
CA LEU A 136 69.67 -22.75 -36.64
C LEU A 136 69.14 -22.78 -38.09
N LYS A 137 70.00 -22.56 -39.10
CA LYS A 137 69.63 -22.72 -40.51
C LYS A 137 69.27 -24.16 -40.85
N THR A 138 69.98 -25.12 -40.28
CA THR A 138 69.66 -26.54 -40.42
C THR A 138 68.33 -26.85 -39.74
N LEU A 139 68.09 -26.34 -38.52
CA LEU A 139 66.82 -26.48 -37.82
C LEU A 139 65.66 -25.89 -38.63
N ASP A 140 65.80 -24.69 -39.18
CA ASP A 140 64.78 -24.07 -40.04
C ASP A 140 64.36 -25.00 -41.19
N LEU A 141 65.34 -25.61 -41.88
CA LEU A 141 65.07 -26.59 -42.93
C LEU A 141 64.43 -27.87 -42.38
N LEU A 142 64.87 -28.36 -41.22
CA LEU A 142 64.36 -29.60 -40.63
C LEU A 142 62.91 -29.46 -40.12
N LEU A 143 62.58 -28.31 -39.53
CA LEU A 143 61.28 -27.99 -38.97
C LEU A 143 60.18 -27.86 -40.04
N THR A 144 60.55 -27.76 -41.32
CA THR A 144 59.58 -27.85 -42.44
C THR A 144 58.88 -29.22 -42.51
N SER A 145 59.47 -30.27 -41.93
CA SER A 145 58.87 -31.61 -41.86
C SER A 145 58.21 -31.84 -40.50
N GLY A 146 56.88 -31.88 -40.48
CA GLY A 146 56.12 -32.08 -39.24
C GLY A 146 56.46 -33.37 -38.47
N LYS A 147 56.99 -34.42 -39.12
CA LYS A 147 57.47 -35.63 -38.41
C LYS A 147 58.79 -35.39 -37.68
N ILE A 148 59.74 -34.68 -38.30
CA ILE A 148 61.03 -34.37 -37.68
C ILE A 148 60.82 -33.34 -36.57
N THR A 149 59.90 -32.38 -36.73
CA THR A 149 59.51 -31.45 -35.66
C THR A 149 59.04 -32.17 -34.40
N LEU A 150 58.18 -33.20 -34.54
CA LEU A 150 57.74 -34.01 -33.40
C LEU A 150 58.90 -34.79 -32.77
N LEU A 151 59.77 -35.40 -33.58
CA LEU A 151 60.96 -36.08 -33.07
C LEU A 151 61.88 -35.13 -32.30
N ILE A 152 62.08 -33.89 -32.77
CA ILE A 152 62.90 -32.88 -32.08
C ILE A 152 62.26 -32.50 -30.73
N LEU A 153 60.93 -32.39 -30.66
CA LEU A 153 60.20 -32.08 -29.43
C LEU A 153 60.19 -33.24 -28.41
N ASP A 154 60.32 -34.49 -28.87
CA ASP A 154 60.31 -35.70 -28.03
C ASP A 154 61.70 -36.05 -27.45
N GLU A 155 62.77 -35.36 -27.86
CA GLU A 155 64.14 -35.60 -27.38
C GLU A 155 64.37 -35.09 -25.95
N GLU A 156 65.29 -35.73 -25.20
CA GLU A 156 65.64 -35.31 -23.83
C GLU A 156 66.32 -33.93 -23.76
N SER A 157 66.91 -33.47 -24.87
CA SER A 157 67.57 -32.17 -24.94
C SER A 157 66.55 -31.08 -25.26
N ASP A 158 66.41 -30.10 -24.36
CA ASP A 158 65.47 -29.00 -24.53
C ASP A 158 65.89 -28.08 -25.69
N ILE A 159 65.21 -28.25 -26.83
CA ILE A 159 65.42 -27.45 -28.04
C ILE A 159 65.13 -25.97 -27.82
N PHE A 160 64.16 -25.62 -26.97
CA PHE A 160 63.80 -24.23 -26.70
C PHE A 160 64.94 -23.53 -25.96
N MET A 161 65.48 -24.17 -24.92
CA MET A 161 66.67 -23.67 -24.21
C MET A 161 67.86 -23.49 -25.14
N LEU A 162 68.12 -24.44 -26.06
CA LEU A 162 69.24 -24.31 -27.01
C LEU A 162 69.07 -23.13 -27.98
N ILE A 163 67.84 -22.88 -28.45
CA ILE A 163 67.58 -21.72 -29.32
C ILE A 163 67.67 -20.42 -28.52
N PHE A 164 67.08 -20.36 -27.33
CA PHE A 164 67.16 -19.21 -26.43
C PHE A 164 68.60 -18.88 -26.03
N ASP A 165 69.41 -19.88 -25.69
CA ASP A 165 70.84 -19.71 -25.36
C ASP A 165 71.62 -19.16 -26.56
N ALA A 166 71.35 -19.64 -27.77
CA ALA A 166 71.99 -19.13 -28.98
C ALA A 166 71.61 -17.67 -29.24
N MET A 167 70.33 -17.32 -29.12
CA MET A 167 69.84 -15.95 -29.27
C MET A 167 70.39 -15.03 -28.18
N HIS A 168 70.48 -15.50 -26.93
CA HIS A 168 71.01 -14.73 -25.82
C HIS A 168 72.51 -14.51 -25.91
N SER A 169 73.26 -15.51 -26.38
CA SER A 169 74.72 -15.44 -26.54
C SER A 169 75.13 -14.50 -27.68
N PHE A 170 74.28 -14.35 -28.70
CA PHE A 170 74.55 -13.51 -29.88
C PHE A 170 73.44 -12.49 -30.14
N PRO A 171 73.20 -11.53 -29.22
CA PRO A 171 72.07 -10.61 -29.28
C PRO A 171 72.21 -9.52 -30.36
N ALA A 172 73.41 -9.33 -30.92
CA ALA A 172 73.73 -8.36 -31.96
C ALA A 172 73.85 -8.98 -33.37
N ASN A 173 73.68 -10.30 -33.51
CA ASN A 173 73.74 -10.98 -34.81
C ASN A 173 72.32 -11.15 -35.37
N ASP A 174 72.02 -10.43 -36.45
CA ASP A 174 70.72 -10.42 -37.13
C ASP A 174 70.29 -11.81 -37.63
N GLU A 175 71.20 -12.56 -38.25
CA GLU A 175 70.90 -13.90 -38.79
C GLU A 175 70.58 -14.92 -37.68
N VAL A 176 71.29 -14.90 -36.54
CA VAL A 176 70.97 -15.75 -35.38
C VAL A 176 69.59 -15.39 -34.82
N GLN A 177 69.29 -14.10 -34.63
CA GLN A 177 67.98 -13.69 -34.12
C GLN A 177 66.85 -14.06 -35.08
N LYS A 178 67.03 -13.83 -36.39
CA LYS A 178 66.06 -14.16 -37.43
C LYS A 178 65.76 -15.65 -37.48
N LEU A 179 66.78 -16.50 -37.59
CA LEU A 179 66.61 -17.95 -37.65
C LEU A 179 66.09 -18.53 -36.33
N GLY A 180 66.51 -17.97 -35.19
CA GLY A 180 66.02 -18.33 -33.87
C GLY A 180 64.53 -18.04 -33.70
N CYS A 181 64.09 -16.81 -33.97
CA CYS A 181 62.68 -16.42 -33.93
C CYS A 181 61.82 -17.27 -34.87
N LYS A 182 62.32 -17.51 -36.10
CA LYS A 182 61.63 -18.34 -37.09
C LYS A 182 61.46 -19.79 -36.65
N ALA A 183 62.50 -20.39 -36.07
CA ALA A 183 62.42 -21.73 -35.51
C ALA A 183 61.43 -21.80 -34.32
N LEU A 184 61.48 -20.81 -33.41
CA LEU A 184 60.57 -20.72 -32.27
C LEU A 184 59.11 -20.58 -32.70
N HIS A 185 58.80 -19.78 -33.73
CA HIS A 185 57.44 -19.65 -34.24
C HIS A 185 56.88 -21.02 -34.66
N VAL A 186 57.62 -21.77 -35.48
CA VAL A 186 57.19 -23.09 -35.96
C VAL A 186 57.03 -24.09 -34.80
N LEU A 187 57.90 -24.01 -33.78
CA LEU A 187 57.81 -24.88 -32.60
C LEU A 187 56.62 -24.52 -31.70
N PHE A 188 56.36 -23.23 -31.47
CA PHE A 188 55.24 -22.76 -30.65
C PHE A 188 53.87 -23.12 -31.23
N GLU A 189 53.74 -23.25 -32.55
CA GLU A 189 52.50 -23.74 -33.17
C GLU A 189 52.25 -25.25 -32.97
N ARG A 190 53.24 -26.00 -32.45
CA ARG A 190 53.20 -27.48 -32.34
C ARG A 190 53.14 -28.00 -30.90
N VAL A 191 53.35 -27.14 -29.92
CA VAL A 191 53.33 -27.47 -28.48
C VAL A 191 51.93 -27.30 -27.88
N SER A 192 51.73 -27.85 -26.68
CA SER A 192 50.46 -27.72 -25.94
C SER A 192 50.31 -26.34 -25.30
N GLU A 193 49.07 -25.93 -25.01
CA GLU A 193 48.78 -24.67 -24.28
C GLU A 193 49.44 -24.62 -22.88
N GLU A 194 49.63 -25.78 -22.24
CA GLU A 194 50.32 -25.89 -20.95
C GLU A 194 51.80 -25.48 -21.07
N GLN A 195 52.49 -25.95 -22.12
CA GLN A 195 53.88 -25.57 -22.39
C GLN A 195 54.00 -24.09 -22.76
N LEU A 196 53.05 -23.56 -23.55
CA LEU A 196 52.99 -22.12 -23.85
C LEU A 196 52.83 -21.27 -22.60
N THR A 197 52.13 -21.76 -21.59
CA THR A 197 51.96 -21.08 -20.29
C THR A 197 53.29 -21.06 -19.52
N GLU A 198 53.99 -22.19 -19.48
CA GLU A 198 55.30 -22.31 -18.81
C GLU A 198 56.34 -21.32 -19.39
N PHE A 199 56.40 -21.14 -20.71
CA PHE A 199 57.32 -20.17 -21.33
C PHE A 199 57.09 -18.71 -20.88
N VAL A 200 55.84 -18.35 -20.59
CA VAL A 200 55.50 -17.01 -20.10
C VAL A 200 55.79 -16.89 -18.60
N GLU A 201 55.54 -17.93 -17.82
CA GLU A 201 55.86 -17.99 -16.39
C GLU A 201 57.38 -17.92 -16.13
N ASN A 202 58.18 -18.63 -16.94
CA ASN A 202 59.64 -18.66 -16.87
C ASN A 202 60.32 -17.38 -17.40
N LYS A 203 59.55 -16.50 -18.05
CA LYS A 203 60.01 -15.23 -18.68
C LYS A 203 60.96 -15.41 -19.87
N ASP A 204 60.93 -16.56 -20.53
CA ASP A 204 61.79 -16.85 -21.69
C ASP A 204 61.47 -15.94 -22.90
N TYR A 205 60.21 -15.52 -23.01
CA TYR A 205 59.76 -14.56 -24.04
C TYR A 205 60.47 -13.20 -23.97
N MET A 206 61.16 -12.86 -22.85
CA MET A 206 61.96 -11.64 -22.76
C MET A 206 63.10 -11.60 -23.79
N ILE A 207 63.57 -12.76 -24.26
CA ILE A 207 64.58 -12.87 -25.34
C ILE A 207 63.98 -12.45 -26.68
N LEU A 208 62.70 -12.76 -26.94
CA LEU A 208 61.99 -12.29 -28.14
C LEU A 208 61.82 -10.76 -28.10
N LEU A 209 61.54 -10.21 -26.91
CA LEU A 209 61.40 -8.77 -26.72
C LEU A 209 62.75 -8.04 -26.89
N SER A 210 63.86 -8.63 -26.42
CA SER A 210 65.18 -8.04 -26.63
C SER A 210 65.58 -8.05 -28.10
N ALA A 211 65.28 -9.13 -28.83
CA ALA A 211 65.48 -9.20 -30.28
C ALA A 211 64.70 -8.08 -31.00
N LEU A 212 63.44 -7.85 -30.63
CA LEU A 212 62.64 -6.76 -31.19
C LEU A 212 63.22 -5.37 -30.90
N THR A 213 63.70 -5.14 -29.67
CA THR A 213 64.28 -3.83 -29.33
C THR A 213 65.58 -3.54 -30.08
N ASN A 214 66.39 -4.56 -30.36
CA ASN A 214 67.65 -4.43 -31.08
C ASN A 214 67.45 -4.30 -32.60
N PHE A 215 66.41 -4.94 -33.15
CA PHE A 215 66.17 -5.06 -34.59
C PHE A 215 64.77 -4.56 -35.00
N LYS A 216 64.36 -3.41 -34.47
CA LYS A 216 63.05 -2.81 -34.72
C LYS A 216 62.78 -2.42 -36.19
N ASP A 217 63.84 -2.21 -36.97
CA ASP A 217 63.77 -1.77 -38.37
C ASP A 217 63.88 -2.95 -39.36
N GLU A 218 64.10 -4.18 -38.88
CA GLU A 218 64.21 -5.40 -39.70
C GLU A 218 62.87 -6.15 -39.78
N GLU A 219 62.18 -6.03 -40.93
CA GLU A 219 60.83 -6.55 -41.16
C GLU A 219 60.69 -8.04 -40.80
N GLU A 220 61.64 -8.87 -41.23
CA GLU A 220 61.59 -10.33 -41.02
C GLU A 220 61.72 -10.71 -39.54
N ILE A 221 62.56 -10.02 -38.76
CA ILE A 221 62.72 -10.33 -37.33
C ILE A 221 61.45 -9.92 -36.58
N VAL A 222 60.95 -8.71 -36.85
CA VAL A 222 59.71 -8.18 -36.26
C VAL A 222 58.53 -9.12 -36.55
N LEU A 223 58.39 -9.57 -37.79
CA LEU A 223 57.31 -10.48 -38.20
C LEU A 223 57.32 -11.80 -37.40
N HIS A 224 58.46 -12.48 -37.31
CA HIS A 224 58.54 -13.75 -36.57
C HIS A 224 58.37 -13.55 -35.06
N VAL A 225 58.86 -12.45 -34.49
CA VAL A 225 58.61 -12.12 -33.08
C VAL A 225 57.11 -11.92 -32.82
N LEU A 226 56.40 -11.20 -33.68
CA LEU A 226 54.95 -11.02 -33.55
C LEU A 226 54.19 -12.34 -33.68
N HIS A 227 54.62 -13.25 -34.56
CA HIS A 227 54.06 -14.59 -34.64
C HIS A 227 54.30 -15.41 -33.36
N CYS A 228 55.51 -15.37 -32.79
CA CYS A 228 55.79 -16.01 -31.51
C CYS A 228 54.91 -15.44 -30.39
N LEU A 229 54.77 -14.11 -30.30
CA LEU A 229 53.92 -13.45 -29.31
C LEU A 229 52.43 -13.80 -29.51
N HIS A 230 51.97 -13.91 -30.75
CA HIS A 230 50.62 -14.39 -31.07
C HIS A 230 50.40 -15.82 -30.59
N SER A 231 51.35 -16.74 -30.82
CA SER A 231 51.26 -18.12 -30.31
C SER A 231 51.27 -18.15 -28.78
N LEU A 232 52.12 -17.36 -28.13
CA LEU A 232 52.15 -17.25 -26.67
C LEU A 232 50.88 -16.62 -26.08
N ALA A 233 50.14 -15.81 -26.84
CA ALA A 233 48.88 -15.21 -26.44
C ALA A 233 47.65 -16.13 -26.63
N ILE A 234 47.83 -17.36 -27.12
CA ILE A 234 46.73 -18.33 -27.28
C ILE A 234 46.10 -18.71 -25.92
N PRO A 235 46.87 -19.07 -24.87
CA PRO A 235 46.32 -19.33 -23.55
C PRO A 235 45.88 -18.02 -22.87
N CYS A 236 44.64 -17.97 -22.35
CA CYS A 236 44.11 -16.75 -21.71
C CYS A 236 44.96 -16.25 -20.52
N ASN A 237 45.58 -17.15 -19.76
CA ASN A 237 46.43 -16.79 -18.62
C ASN A 237 47.66 -15.96 -19.06
N ASN A 238 48.20 -16.26 -20.24
CA ASN A 238 49.34 -15.53 -20.78
C ASN A 238 48.98 -14.11 -21.19
N VAL A 239 47.74 -13.87 -21.66
CA VAL A 239 47.27 -12.53 -22.02
C VAL A 239 47.40 -11.58 -20.84
N GLU A 240 47.08 -12.02 -19.62
CA GLU A 240 47.22 -11.17 -18.43
C GLU A 240 48.67 -10.76 -18.18
N VAL A 241 49.62 -11.68 -18.30
CA VAL A 241 51.05 -11.41 -18.09
C VAL A 241 51.62 -10.53 -19.22
N LEU A 242 51.27 -10.83 -20.47
CA LEU A 242 51.71 -10.07 -21.65
C LEU A 242 51.16 -8.63 -21.65
N MET A 243 49.98 -8.41 -21.06
CA MET A 243 49.37 -7.07 -20.94
C MET A 243 49.85 -6.28 -19.72
N SER A 244 50.17 -6.94 -18.60
CA SER A 244 50.51 -6.30 -17.31
C SER A 244 52.01 -6.22 -17.00
N GLY A 245 52.86 -6.94 -17.74
CA GLY A 245 54.31 -6.97 -17.54
C GLY A 245 55.01 -5.63 -17.78
N ASN A 246 56.31 -5.56 -17.42
CA ASN A 246 57.15 -4.36 -17.60
C ASN A 246 57.24 -3.90 -19.05
N VAL A 247 57.16 -4.84 -20.01
CA VAL A 247 57.11 -4.56 -21.43
C VAL A 247 55.70 -4.90 -21.90
N ARG A 248 54.87 -3.86 -22.05
CA ARG A 248 53.45 -4.01 -22.36
C ARG A 248 53.28 -4.43 -23.84
N CYS A 249 52.80 -5.64 -24.08
CA CYS A 249 52.77 -6.24 -25.42
C CYS A 249 52.00 -5.38 -26.46
N TYR A 250 50.90 -4.73 -26.07
CA TYR A 250 50.15 -3.87 -27.00
C TYR A 250 50.98 -2.68 -27.55
N ASN A 251 51.90 -2.11 -26.76
CA ASN A 251 52.77 -1.02 -27.22
C ASN A 251 53.73 -1.51 -28.30
N ILE A 252 54.30 -2.70 -28.11
CA ILE A 252 55.16 -3.35 -29.10
C ILE A 252 54.43 -3.52 -30.42
N VAL A 253 53.19 -4.02 -30.37
CA VAL A 253 52.39 -4.25 -31.57
C VAL A 253 52.08 -2.94 -32.28
N VAL A 254 51.67 -1.90 -31.55
CA VAL A 254 51.41 -0.57 -32.11
C VAL A 254 52.68 0.03 -32.74
N GLU A 255 53.83 -0.07 -32.08
CA GLU A 255 55.10 0.44 -32.64
C GLU A 255 55.53 -0.34 -33.90
N ALA A 256 55.31 -1.66 -33.95
CA ALA A 256 55.53 -2.44 -35.17
C ALA A 256 54.57 -2.03 -36.30
N MET A 257 53.29 -1.80 -36.00
CA MET A 257 52.31 -1.30 -36.97
C MET A 257 52.69 0.09 -37.51
N LYS A 258 53.26 0.96 -36.66
CA LYS A 258 53.76 2.30 -37.06
C LYS A 258 55.03 2.23 -37.91
N ALA A 259 55.95 1.32 -37.58
CA ALA A 259 57.21 1.16 -38.31
C ALA A 259 57.00 0.57 -39.71
N PHE A 260 56.03 -0.34 -39.87
CA PHE A 260 55.75 -1.04 -41.12
C PHE A 260 54.29 -0.87 -41.59
N PRO A 261 53.83 0.36 -41.91
CA PRO A 261 52.46 0.60 -42.36
C PRO A 261 52.16 -0.05 -43.72
N MET A 262 53.19 -0.26 -44.55
CA MET A 262 53.07 -0.84 -45.90
C MET A 262 53.25 -2.38 -45.94
N SER A 263 53.56 -3.02 -44.80
CA SER A 263 53.71 -4.49 -44.74
C SER A 263 52.40 -5.15 -44.34
N GLU A 264 51.70 -5.74 -45.31
CA GLU A 264 50.44 -6.46 -45.09
C GLU A 264 50.59 -7.57 -44.03
N ARG A 265 51.72 -8.29 -44.03
CA ARG A 265 51.98 -9.41 -43.10
C ARG A 265 52.09 -8.95 -41.65
N ILE A 266 52.80 -7.84 -41.42
CA ILE A 266 52.95 -7.27 -40.07
C ILE A 266 51.61 -6.72 -39.58
N GLN A 267 50.85 -6.04 -40.43
CA GLN A 267 49.52 -5.53 -40.06
C GLN A 267 48.55 -6.68 -39.72
N GLU A 268 48.57 -7.77 -40.51
CA GLU A 268 47.73 -8.95 -40.28
C GLU A 268 48.03 -9.62 -38.94
N VAL A 269 49.30 -9.98 -38.66
CA VAL A 269 49.66 -10.63 -37.39
C VAL A 269 49.44 -9.70 -36.20
N SER A 270 49.68 -8.40 -36.37
CA SER A 270 49.41 -7.38 -35.34
C SER A 270 47.93 -7.31 -35.00
N CYS A 271 47.04 -7.26 -35.98
CA CYS A 271 45.59 -7.29 -35.74
C CYS A 271 45.14 -8.60 -35.09
N CYS A 272 45.69 -9.74 -35.50
CA CYS A 272 45.43 -11.04 -34.86
C CYS A 272 45.85 -11.05 -33.38
N LEU A 273 47.05 -10.55 -33.07
CA LEU A 273 47.54 -10.45 -31.70
C LEU A 273 46.70 -9.47 -30.88
N LEU A 274 46.38 -8.27 -31.39
CA LEU A 274 45.51 -7.32 -30.69
C LEU A 274 44.14 -7.90 -30.37
N HIS A 275 43.53 -8.64 -31.30
CA HIS A 275 42.27 -9.34 -31.05
C HIS A 275 42.39 -10.44 -29.97
N ARG A 276 43.56 -11.07 -29.82
CA ARG A 276 43.81 -11.98 -28.68
C ARG A 276 44.00 -11.24 -27.36
N LEU A 277 44.59 -10.04 -27.42
CA LEU A 277 44.81 -9.19 -26.25
C LEU A 277 43.54 -8.45 -25.78
N THR A 278 42.47 -8.40 -26.58
CA THR A 278 41.17 -7.87 -26.17
C THR A 278 40.44 -8.83 -25.22
N LEU A 279 40.84 -8.80 -23.95
CA LEU A 279 40.18 -9.49 -22.84
C LEU A 279 39.55 -8.47 -21.89
N GLY A 280 38.38 -8.78 -21.31
CA GLY A 280 37.47 -7.80 -20.68
C GLY A 280 38.09 -6.78 -19.72
N ASN A 281 39.15 -7.15 -19.00
CA ASN A 281 39.84 -6.28 -18.06
C ASN A 281 40.76 -5.23 -18.72
N PHE A 282 41.14 -5.43 -19.98
CA PHE A 282 42.15 -4.62 -20.69
C PHE A 282 41.57 -3.68 -21.75
N PHE A 283 40.26 -3.68 -21.97
CA PHE A 283 39.61 -2.83 -22.97
C PHE A 283 39.97 -1.34 -22.78
N ASN A 284 39.88 -0.82 -21.55
CA ASN A 284 40.25 0.56 -21.24
C ASN A 284 41.73 0.86 -21.54
N ILE A 285 42.64 -0.07 -21.25
CA ILE A 285 44.07 0.14 -21.51
C ILE A 285 44.32 0.24 -23.02
N LEU A 286 43.69 -0.64 -23.81
CA LEU A 286 43.84 -0.61 -25.27
C LEU A 286 43.26 0.67 -25.88
N VAL A 287 42.09 1.12 -25.41
CA VAL A 287 41.46 2.35 -25.89
C VAL A 287 42.28 3.59 -25.54
N LEU A 288 42.75 3.72 -24.28
CA LEU A 288 43.58 4.85 -23.83
C LEU A 288 44.94 4.96 -24.53
N ASN A 289 45.40 3.89 -25.19
CA ASN A 289 46.63 3.89 -25.99
C ASN A 289 46.33 3.89 -27.50
N GLU A 290 45.14 4.36 -27.90
CA GLU A 290 44.75 4.60 -29.30
C GLU A 290 44.82 3.36 -30.21
N VAL A 291 44.81 2.15 -29.64
CA VAL A 291 44.94 0.89 -30.41
C VAL A 291 43.87 0.79 -31.51
N HIS A 292 42.66 1.24 -31.20
CA HIS A 292 41.53 1.25 -32.12
C HIS A 292 41.80 2.07 -33.39
N GLU A 293 42.55 3.18 -33.32
CA GLU A 293 42.88 3.98 -34.51
C GLU A 293 43.76 3.22 -35.49
N PHE A 294 44.78 2.51 -34.98
CA PHE A 294 45.69 1.71 -35.80
C PHE A 294 44.95 0.54 -36.44
N VAL A 295 44.02 -0.07 -35.70
CA VAL A 295 43.17 -1.14 -36.24
C VAL A 295 42.25 -0.62 -37.35
N VAL A 296 41.63 0.55 -37.20
CA VAL A 296 40.82 1.17 -38.26
C VAL A 296 41.66 1.48 -39.50
N LYS A 297 42.85 2.08 -39.34
CA LYS A 297 43.78 2.37 -40.45
C LYS A 297 44.17 1.10 -41.20
N ALA A 298 44.49 0.01 -40.49
CA ALA A 298 44.81 -1.28 -41.11
C ALA A 298 43.62 -1.86 -41.92
N VAL A 299 42.40 -1.77 -41.38
CA VAL A 299 41.17 -2.23 -42.05
C VAL A 299 40.90 -1.44 -43.34
N GLN A 300 41.11 -0.13 -43.32
CA GLN A 300 40.92 0.73 -44.48
C GLN A 300 41.98 0.51 -45.55
N GLN A 301 43.23 0.27 -45.16
CA GLN A 301 44.37 0.11 -46.07
C GLN A 301 44.41 -1.26 -46.75
N TYR A 302 44.00 -2.33 -46.05
CA TYR A 302 44.04 -3.71 -46.57
C TYR A 302 42.64 -4.36 -46.61
N PRO A 303 41.72 -3.87 -47.46
CA PRO A 303 40.37 -4.40 -47.57
C PRO A 303 40.31 -5.82 -48.16
N GLU A 304 41.31 -6.23 -48.94
CA GLU A 304 41.38 -7.55 -49.60
C GLU A 304 41.84 -8.68 -48.68
N ASN A 305 42.51 -8.37 -47.55
CA ASN A 305 43.05 -9.37 -46.66
C ASN A 305 41.98 -9.91 -45.70
N ALA A 306 41.50 -11.13 -45.94
CA ALA A 306 40.43 -11.71 -45.13
C ALA A 306 40.81 -11.94 -43.65
N ALA A 307 42.05 -12.39 -43.36
CA ALA A 307 42.47 -12.70 -42.00
C ALA A 307 42.60 -11.42 -41.15
N LEU A 308 43.18 -10.38 -41.73
CA LEU A 308 43.25 -9.04 -41.14
C LEU A 308 41.85 -8.50 -40.86
N GLN A 309 40.95 -8.53 -41.85
CA GLN A 309 39.58 -8.04 -41.69
C GLN A 309 38.82 -8.77 -40.57
N ILE A 310 38.95 -10.10 -40.45
CA ILE A 310 38.31 -10.87 -39.37
C ILE A 310 38.79 -10.38 -38.01
N SER A 311 40.10 -10.37 -37.79
CA SER A 311 40.68 -10.06 -36.48
C SER A 311 40.47 -8.60 -36.11
N ALA A 312 40.68 -7.69 -37.06
CA ALA A 312 40.56 -6.26 -36.84
C ALA A 312 39.10 -5.84 -36.57
N LEU A 313 38.13 -6.29 -37.37
CA LEU A 313 36.71 -5.96 -37.13
C LEU A 313 36.18 -6.62 -35.85
N SER A 314 36.63 -7.83 -35.51
CA SER A 314 36.28 -8.46 -34.23
C SER A 314 36.85 -7.68 -33.04
N CYS A 315 38.10 -7.22 -33.15
CA CYS A 315 38.73 -6.34 -32.17
C CYS A 315 37.94 -5.05 -31.98
N LEU A 316 37.57 -4.38 -33.07
CA LEU A 316 36.74 -3.15 -33.02
C LEU A 316 35.38 -3.42 -32.40
N ALA A 317 34.71 -4.52 -32.76
CA ALA A 317 33.42 -4.89 -32.17
C ALA A 317 33.51 -5.03 -30.64
N LEU A 318 34.57 -5.66 -30.13
CA LEU A 318 34.80 -5.83 -28.68
C LEU A 318 35.12 -4.50 -27.98
N LEU A 319 35.90 -3.61 -28.62
CA LEU A 319 36.31 -2.33 -28.03
C LEU A 319 35.26 -1.22 -28.17
N THR A 320 34.24 -1.39 -29.01
CA THR A 320 33.29 -0.32 -29.39
C THR A 320 32.67 0.37 -28.16
N GLU A 321 32.17 -0.39 -27.18
CA GLU A 321 31.58 0.18 -25.96
C GLU A 321 32.57 1.06 -25.19
N THR A 322 33.78 0.56 -24.98
CA THR A 322 34.83 1.30 -24.27
C THR A 322 35.37 2.50 -25.04
N ILE A 323 35.34 2.48 -26.37
CA ILE A 323 35.72 3.64 -27.19
C ILE A 323 34.75 4.79 -26.89
N PHE A 324 33.44 4.52 -26.94
CA PHE A 324 32.43 5.56 -26.72
C PHE A 324 32.33 6.03 -25.26
N LEU A 325 32.42 5.11 -24.29
CA LEU A 325 32.40 5.49 -22.87
C LEU A 325 33.59 6.38 -22.47
N ASN A 326 34.76 6.23 -23.10
CA ASN A 326 35.92 7.07 -22.83
C ASN A 326 35.86 8.42 -23.57
N GLN A 327 35.33 8.46 -24.80
CA GLN A 327 35.11 9.73 -25.52
C GLN A 327 34.14 10.65 -24.76
N ASP A 328 33.07 10.11 -24.18
CA ASP A 328 32.13 10.87 -23.33
C ASP A 328 32.78 11.45 -22.06
N LEU A 329 33.93 10.91 -21.64
CA LEU A 329 34.72 11.40 -20.50
C LEU A 329 35.74 12.46 -20.94
N GLU A 330 36.32 12.33 -22.14
CA GLU A 330 37.25 13.29 -22.73
C GLU A 330 36.53 14.57 -23.20
N GLU A 331 35.37 14.45 -23.87
CA GLU A 331 34.55 15.61 -24.27
C GLU A 331 33.99 16.39 -23.06
N LYS A 332 33.83 15.76 -21.89
CA LYS A 332 33.48 16.46 -20.64
C LYS A 332 34.67 17.19 -20.00
N ASN A 333 35.90 16.83 -20.35
CA ASN A 333 37.11 17.45 -19.83
C ASN A 333 37.63 18.58 -20.74
N GLU A 334 37.33 18.55 -22.04
CA GLU A 334 37.72 19.57 -23.00
C GLU A 334 36.59 20.57 -23.29
N ASN A 335 36.33 21.45 -22.32
CA ASN A 335 35.74 22.76 -22.63
C ASN A 335 36.83 23.65 -23.24
N GLN A 336 37.26 23.39 -24.48
CA GLN A 336 37.97 24.38 -25.28
C GLN A 336 37.47 24.39 -26.72
N GLU A 337 36.93 25.55 -27.07
CA GLU A 337 36.57 25.99 -28.41
C GLU A 337 37.76 25.79 -29.36
N ASN A 338 37.50 25.08 -30.46
CA ASN A 338 38.05 25.18 -31.82
C ASN A 338 38.20 23.78 -32.40
N ASP A 339 37.42 23.46 -33.44
CA ASP A 339 37.91 22.86 -34.69
C ASP A 339 36.71 22.42 -35.55
N ASP A 340 36.13 23.39 -36.26
CA ASP A 340 35.26 23.14 -37.42
C ASP A 340 36.02 22.49 -38.61
N GLU A 341 37.31 22.18 -38.45
CA GLU A 341 38.13 21.43 -39.42
C GLU A 341 38.35 19.94 -39.03
N GLY A 342 37.83 19.48 -37.88
CA GLY A 342 38.05 18.12 -37.36
C GLY A 342 36.89 17.12 -37.50
N GLU A 343 35.73 17.52 -38.05
CA GLU A 343 34.54 16.63 -38.08
C GLU A 343 34.68 15.39 -39.00
N GLU A 344 35.63 15.38 -39.94
CA GLU A 344 35.88 14.20 -40.78
C GLU A 344 36.73 13.11 -40.08
N ASP A 345 37.46 13.46 -39.00
CA ASP A 345 38.47 12.58 -38.36
C ASP A 345 38.01 11.93 -37.05
N LYS A 346 36.76 12.12 -36.59
CA LYS A 346 36.20 11.40 -35.43
C LYS A 346 35.82 9.94 -35.78
N LEU A 347 36.81 9.10 -36.06
CA LEU A 347 36.79 7.61 -36.05
C LEU A 347 35.44 6.92 -36.31
N PHE A 348 34.95 7.01 -37.55
CA PHE A 348 33.79 6.23 -38.02
C PHE A 348 34.24 5.12 -38.98
N TRP A 349 34.19 3.86 -38.56
CA TRP A 349 34.53 2.71 -39.41
C TRP A 349 33.32 2.09 -40.15
N LEU A 350 32.27 2.88 -40.39
CA LEU A 350 31.09 2.45 -41.16
C LEU A 350 31.47 2.03 -42.59
N GLU A 351 32.28 2.85 -43.27
CA GLU A 351 32.77 2.55 -44.62
C GLU A 351 33.63 1.28 -44.63
N ALA A 352 34.46 1.08 -43.60
CA ALA A 352 35.28 -0.10 -43.42
C ALA A 352 34.43 -1.38 -43.27
N CYS A 353 33.41 -1.36 -42.39
CA CYS A 353 32.45 -2.46 -42.26
C CYS A 353 31.73 -2.75 -43.60
N TYR A 354 31.31 -1.69 -44.30
CA TYR A 354 30.65 -1.82 -45.60
C TYR A 354 31.57 -2.43 -46.68
N LYS A 355 32.82 -1.96 -46.78
CA LYS A 355 33.84 -2.53 -47.68
C LYS A 355 34.11 -4.00 -47.35
N ALA A 356 34.27 -4.35 -46.07
CA ALA A 356 34.46 -5.74 -45.67
C ALA A 356 33.29 -6.63 -46.11
N LEU A 357 32.04 -6.18 -45.91
CA LEU A 357 30.85 -6.91 -46.34
C LEU A 357 30.79 -7.11 -47.86
N THR A 358 31.16 -6.08 -48.64
CA THR A 358 31.09 -6.11 -50.11
C THR A 358 32.19 -6.95 -50.76
N TRP A 359 33.43 -6.84 -50.29
CA TRP A 359 34.58 -7.55 -50.87
C TRP A 359 34.59 -9.04 -50.49
N HIS A 360 34.24 -9.36 -49.24
CA HIS A 360 34.35 -10.71 -48.70
C HIS A 360 33.04 -11.48 -48.63
N ARG A 361 32.15 -11.30 -49.62
CA ARG A 361 30.80 -11.91 -49.64
C ARG A 361 30.77 -13.42 -49.43
N LYS A 362 31.83 -14.14 -49.83
CA LYS A 362 31.93 -15.61 -49.69
C LYS A 362 32.56 -16.06 -48.37
N ASN A 363 33.22 -15.18 -47.61
CA ASN A 363 33.88 -15.55 -46.38
C ASN A 363 32.96 -15.33 -45.18
N LYS A 364 32.40 -16.41 -44.63
CA LYS A 364 31.47 -16.35 -43.50
C LYS A 364 32.04 -15.61 -42.27
N HIS A 365 33.34 -15.72 -42.00
CA HIS A 365 33.96 -15.14 -40.81
C HIS A 365 34.12 -13.63 -40.94
N VAL A 366 34.48 -13.12 -42.14
CA VAL A 366 34.51 -11.67 -42.38
C VAL A 366 33.11 -11.09 -42.30
N GLN A 367 32.12 -11.78 -42.86
CA GLN A 367 30.72 -11.35 -42.81
C GLN A 367 30.20 -11.25 -41.37
N GLU A 368 30.52 -12.24 -40.53
CA GLU A 368 30.20 -12.24 -39.10
C GLU A 368 30.86 -11.06 -38.37
N ALA A 369 32.18 -10.92 -38.48
CA ALA A 369 32.95 -9.87 -37.81
C ALA A 369 32.47 -8.46 -38.22
N ALA A 370 32.25 -8.24 -39.51
CA ALA A 370 31.74 -6.97 -40.02
C ALA A 370 30.32 -6.66 -39.54
N CYS A 371 29.44 -7.66 -39.45
CA CYS A 371 28.09 -7.47 -38.92
C CYS A 371 28.10 -7.13 -37.42
N TRP A 372 28.94 -7.78 -36.60
CA TRP A 372 29.08 -7.44 -35.18
C TRP A 372 29.67 -6.05 -34.95
N ALA A 373 30.73 -5.70 -35.69
CA ALA A 373 31.33 -4.37 -35.64
C ALA A 373 30.31 -3.29 -36.04
N LEU A 374 29.52 -3.54 -37.09
CA LEU A 374 28.46 -2.62 -37.51
C LEU A 374 27.31 -2.54 -36.50
N ASN A 375 26.87 -3.67 -35.93
CA ASN A 375 25.83 -3.69 -34.90
C ASN A 375 26.24 -2.84 -33.70
N ASN A 376 27.44 -3.07 -33.18
CA ASN A 376 27.93 -2.36 -32.01
C ASN A 376 28.10 -0.88 -32.31
N LEU A 377 28.64 -0.53 -33.48
CA LEU A 377 28.74 0.86 -33.92
C LEU A 377 27.37 1.55 -33.97
N LEU A 378 26.35 0.89 -34.53
CA LEU A 378 24.99 1.42 -34.57
C LEU A 378 24.38 1.59 -33.18
N MET A 379 24.60 0.66 -32.25
CA MET A 379 24.04 0.75 -30.89
C MET A 379 24.51 2.00 -30.12
N TYR A 380 25.77 2.41 -30.31
CA TYR A 380 26.35 3.56 -29.61
C TYR A 380 26.17 4.88 -30.37
N GLN A 381 26.10 4.86 -31.71
CA GLN A 381 25.91 6.07 -32.52
C GLN A 381 24.59 6.04 -33.28
N ASN A 382 23.56 6.54 -32.62
CA ASN A 382 22.22 6.60 -33.19
C ASN A 382 22.13 7.50 -34.43
N SER A 383 23.00 8.48 -34.69
CA SER A 383 22.93 9.33 -35.90
C SER A 383 23.43 8.63 -37.17
N LEU A 384 24.19 7.53 -37.06
CA LEU A 384 24.77 6.85 -38.22
C LEU A 384 23.74 6.22 -39.16
N HIS A 385 22.52 5.93 -38.69
CA HIS A 385 21.48 5.42 -39.57
C HIS A 385 21.12 6.40 -40.69
N GLU A 386 21.39 7.70 -40.52
CA GLU A 386 21.20 8.72 -41.57
C GLU A 386 22.20 8.55 -42.70
N LYS A 387 23.41 8.03 -42.47
CA LYS A 387 24.42 7.75 -43.51
C LYS A 387 24.20 6.41 -44.22
N ILE A 388 23.25 5.60 -43.74
CA ILE A 388 22.90 4.31 -44.35
C ILE A 388 21.67 4.51 -45.23
N GLY A 389 21.75 4.13 -46.51
CA GLY A 389 20.70 4.39 -47.48
C GLY A 389 21.02 3.87 -48.87
N ASP A 390 20.01 3.90 -49.76
CA ASP A 390 20.16 3.60 -51.18
C ASP A 390 20.35 4.91 -52.02
N GLU A 391 20.43 6.07 -51.36
CA GLU A 391 20.59 7.39 -51.98
C GLU A 391 22.05 7.72 -52.28
N ASP A 392 22.29 8.63 -53.23
CA ASP A 392 23.65 9.08 -53.58
C ASP A 392 24.34 9.68 -52.34
N GLY A 393 25.57 9.24 -52.06
CA GLY A 393 26.34 9.64 -50.88
C GLY A 393 26.12 8.79 -49.62
N HIS A 394 25.20 7.81 -49.65
CA HIS A 394 24.92 6.91 -48.53
C HIS A 394 25.52 5.52 -48.72
N PHE A 395 25.79 4.81 -47.62
CA PHE A 395 26.26 3.43 -47.66
C PHE A 395 25.09 2.45 -47.65
N PRO A 396 24.93 1.57 -48.65
CA PRO A 396 23.85 0.57 -48.68
C PRO A 396 24.16 -0.64 -47.77
N ALA A 397 24.63 -0.38 -46.54
CA ALA A 397 25.04 -1.41 -45.58
C ALA A 397 23.89 -2.37 -45.23
N HIS A 398 22.66 -1.86 -45.09
CA HIS A 398 21.47 -2.67 -44.83
C HIS A 398 21.24 -3.77 -45.89
N ARG A 399 21.56 -3.50 -47.16
CA ARG A 399 21.47 -4.49 -48.25
C ARG A 399 22.55 -5.56 -48.10
N GLU A 400 23.78 -5.16 -47.81
CA GLU A 400 24.89 -6.11 -47.67
C GLU A 400 24.75 -6.99 -46.42
N VAL A 401 24.25 -6.46 -45.30
CA VAL A 401 23.92 -7.26 -44.11
C VAL A 401 22.78 -8.25 -44.41
N MET A 402 21.77 -7.84 -45.19
CA MET A 402 20.72 -8.76 -45.65
C MET A 402 21.29 -9.84 -46.58
N LEU A 403 22.19 -9.48 -47.50
CA LEU A 403 22.86 -10.43 -48.40
C LEU A 403 23.74 -11.42 -47.63
N SER A 404 24.45 -10.96 -46.60
CA SER A 404 25.29 -11.81 -45.75
C SER A 404 24.46 -12.90 -45.06
N MET A 405 23.32 -12.51 -44.49
CA MET A 405 22.34 -13.41 -43.87
C MET A 405 21.84 -14.49 -44.85
N LEU A 406 21.48 -14.09 -46.08
CA LEU A 406 20.89 -15.00 -47.07
C LEU A 406 21.93 -15.92 -47.71
N MET A 407 23.11 -15.39 -48.03
CA MET A 407 24.21 -16.17 -48.64
C MET A 407 24.75 -17.24 -47.70
N HIS A 408 24.89 -16.92 -46.41
CA HIS A 408 25.43 -17.82 -45.39
C HIS A 408 24.35 -18.44 -44.52
N SER A 409 23.22 -18.80 -45.12
CA SER A 409 22.06 -19.39 -44.42
C SER A 409 22.37 -20.63 -43.56
N SER A 410 23.51 -21.30 -43.75
CA SER A 410 23.94 -22.45 -42.94
C SER A 410 24.75 -22.09 -41.70
N SER A 411 25.26 -20.86 -41.57
CA SER A 411 25.97 -20.39 -40.38
C SER A 411 25.00 -19.71 -39.43
N LYS A 412 24.94 -20.23 -38.19
CA LYS A 412 24.15 -19.63 -37.12
C LYS A 412 24.77 -18.31 -36.64
N GLU A 413 26.10 -18.20 -36.70
CA GLU A 413 26.89 -17.06 -36.25
C GLU A 413 26.65 -15.85 -37.16
N VAL A 414 26.74 -16.04 -38.49
CA VAL A 414 26.43 -14.97 -39.46
C VAL A 414 24.98 -14.54 -39.35
N PHE A 415 24.04 -15.47 -39.19
CA PHE A 415 22.63 -15.13 -38.99
C PHE A 415 22.45 -14.26 -37.73
N GLN A 416 23.05 -14.65 -36.61
CA GLN A 416 22.95 -13.90 -35.35
C GLN A 416 23.52 -12.48 -35.49
N ALA A 417 24.71 -12.35 -36.07
CA ALA A 417 25.37 -11.05 -36.26
C ALA A 417 24.55 -10.15 -37.18
N SER A 418 24.10 -10.68 -38.33
CA SER A 418 23.32 -9.91 -39.32
C SER A 418 21.92 -9.56 -38.83
N ALA A 419 21.23 -10.46 -38.13
CA ALA A 419 19.90 -10.20 -37.56
C ALA A 419 19.95 -9.12 -36.47
N ASN A 420 20.96 -9.13 -35.61
CA ASN A 420 21.15 -8.08 -34.61
C ASN A 420 21.48 -6.73 -35.26
N ALA A 421 22.41 -6.68 -36.22
CA ALA A 421 22.74 -5.45 -36.93
C ALA A 421 21.51 -4.83 -37.63
N LEU A 422 20.69 -5.65 -38.31
CA LEU A 422 19.43 -5.18 -38.91
C LEU A 422 18.41 -4.78 -37.86
N SER A 423 18.30 -5.51 -36.75
CA SER A 423 17.40 -5.18 -35.65
C SER A 423 17.68 -3.79 -35.08
N THR A 424 18.95 -3.48 -34.82
CA THR A 424 19.40 -2.17 -34.31
C THR A 424 19.10 -1.06 -35.32
N LEU A 425 19.33 -1.31 -36.60
CA LEU A 425 18.97 -0.36 -37.67
C LEU A 425 17.45 -0.12 -37.77
N LEU A 426 16.65 -1.17 -37.63
CA LEU A 426 15.18 -1.11 -37.66
C LEU A 426 14.61 -0.35 -36.45
N GLU A 427 15.24 -0.48 -35.29
CA GLU A 427 14.88 0.27 -34.08
C GLU A 427 15.02 1.78 -34.33
N GLN A 428 16.12 2.20 -34.95
CA GLN A 428 16.46 3.62 -35.15
C GLN A 428 15.68 4.29 -36.30
N ASN A 429 15.33 3.57 -37.38
CA ASN A 429 14.79 4.18 -38.59
C ASN A 429 13.55 3.45 -39.14
N VAL A 430 12.41 4.15 -39.08
CA VAL A 430 11.09 3.66 -39.53
C VAL A 430 11.04 3.42 -41.05
N ASN A 431 11.81 4.16 -41.86
CA ASN A 431 11.82 3.97 -43.31
C ASN A 431 12.41 2.60 -43.69
N PHE A 432 13.44 2.14 -42.97
CA PHE A 432 14.01 0.81 -43.19
C PHE A 432 13.02 -0.32 -42.89
N ARG A 433 12.11 -0.14 -41.92
CA ARG A 433 11.02 -1.09 -41.66
C ARG A 433 10.16 -1.30 -42.90
N LYS A 434 9.72 -0.20 -43.54
CA LYS A 434 8.91 -0.23 -44.77
C LYS A 434 9.67 -0.86 -45.93
N ILE A 435 10.93 -0.48 -46.14
CA ILE A 435 11.78 -1.00 -47.23
C ILE A 435 11.97 -2.51 -47.08
N LEU A 436 12.37 -2.98 -45.90
CA LEU A 436 12.66 -4.39 -45.65
C LEU A 436 11.39 -5.25 -45.65
N LEU A 437 10.26 -4.73 -45.15
CA LEU A 437 8.96 -5.38 -45.28
C LEU A 437 8.55 -5.55 -46.75
N SER A 438 8.71 -4.51 -47.58
CA SER A 438 8.40 -4.58 -49.02
C SER A 438 9.26 -5.59 -49.78
N LYS A 439 10.51 -5.82 -49.31
CA LYS A 439 11.43 -6.82 -49.85
C LYS A 439 11.17 -8.25 -49.32
N GLY A 440 10.19 -8.44 -48.41
CA GLY A 440 9.78 -9.76 -47.94
C GLY A 440 10.73 -10.43 -46.94
N ILE A 441 11.63 -9.67 -46.27
CA ILE A 441 12.69 -10.24 -45.42
C ILE A 441 12.16 -11.12 -44.28
N HIS A 442 10.96 -10.82 -43.76
CA HIS A 442 10.32 -11.55 -42.68
C HIS A 442 10.14 -13.04 -42.97
N LEU A 443 9.87 -13.43 -44.22
CA LEU A 443 9.74 -14.84 -44.61
C LEU A 443 11.10 -15.56 -44.56
N ASN A 444 12.16 -14.90 -45.02
CA ASN A 444 13.51 -15.45 -45.00
C ASN A 444 14.01 -15.64 -43.57
N VAL A 445 13.82 -14.63 -42.70
CA VAL A 445 14.17 -14.72 -41.27
C VAL A 445 13.49 -15.92 -40.62
N LEU A 446 12.19 -16.10 -40.86
CA LEU A 446 11.45 -17.24 -40.33
C LEU A 446 11.97 -18.59 -40.87
N GLU A 447 12.31 -18.68 -42.15
CA GLU A 447 12.89 -19.91 -42.72
C GLU A 447 14.25 -20.23 -42.11
N LEU A 448 15.10 -19.23 -41.91
CA LEU A 448 16.42 -19.39 -41.29
C LEU A 448 16.33 -19.75 -39.80
N MET A 449 15.39 -19.15 -39.07
CA MET A 449 15.08 -19.55 -37.69
C MET A 449 14.62 -21.01 -37.61
N GLN A 450 13.81 -21.48 -38.57
CA GLN A 450 13.37 -22.88 -38.62
C GLN A 450 14.51 -23.83 -38.99
N LYS A 451 15.41 -23.40 -39.88
CA LYS A 451 16.61 -24.17 -40.24
C LYS A 451 17.53 -24.38 -39.02
N HIS A 452 17.65 -23.37 -38.17
CA HIS A 452 18.47 -23.39 -36.95
C HIS A 452 17.63 -23.48 -35.67
N ILE A 453 16.52 -24.22 -35.69
CA ILE A 453 15.54 -24.26 -34.60
C ILE A 453 16.12 -24.73 -33.25
N HIS A 454 17.30 -25.35 -33.24
CA HIS A 454 17.97 -25.82 -32.03
C HIS A 454 18.83 -24.76 -31.34
N SER A 455 19.16 -23.65 -32.01
CA SER A 455 19.95 -22.56 -31.42
C SER A 455 19.03 -21.51 -30.79
N PRO A 456 19.10 -21.29 -29.46
CA PRO A 456 18.34 -20.24 -28.81
C PRO A 456 18.80 -18.84 -29.25
N GLU A 457 20.08 -18.66 -29.59
CA GLU A 457 20.65 -17.36 -30.01
C GLU A 457 20.08 -16.91 -31.37
N VAL A 458 19.91 -17.86 -32.30
CA VAL A 458 19.25 -17.62 -33.60
C VAL A 458 17.76 -17.33 -33.39
N ALA A 459 17.09 -18.07 -32.51
CA ALA A 459 15.69 -17.83 -32.18
C ALA A 459 15.47 -16.44 -31.55
N GLU A 460 16.35 -16.02 -30.64
CA GLU A 460 16.31 -14.69 -30.00
C GLU A 460 16.53 -13.57 -31.02
N SER A 461 17.65 -13.60 -31.73
CA SER A 461 18.01 -12.56 -32.72
C SER A 461 16.98 -12.44 -33.85
N GLY A 462 16.45 -13.58 -34.32
CA GLY A 462 15.37 -13.60 -35.31
C GLY A 462 14.06 -13.01 -34.78
N CYS A 463 13.64 -13.37 -33.55
CA CYS A 463 12.46 -12.78 -32.92
C CYS A 463 12.62 -11.27 -32.66
N LYS A 464 13.82 -10.84 -32.20
CA LYS A 464 14.16 -9.43 -31.96
C LYS A 464 14.04 -8.61 -33.25
N MET A 465 14.63 -9.12 -34.33
CA MET A 465 14.51 -8.48 -35.64
C MET A 465 13.05 -8.41 -36.12
N LEU A 466 12.25 -9.46 -35.95
CA LEU A 466 10.82 -9.45 -36.30
C LEU A 466 10.02 -8.45 -35.45
N ASN A 467 10.34 -8.32 -34.16
CA ASN A 467 9.73 -7.33 -33.28
C ASN A 467 9.93 -5.91 -33.82
N HIS A 468 11.17 -5.48 -34.06
CA HIS A 468 11.42 -4.12 -34.59
C HIS A 468 10.97 -3.94 -36.05
N LEU A 469 10.98 -5.00 -36.86
CA LEU A 469 10.50 -4.95 -38.25
C LEU A 469 9.01 -4.63 -38.33
N PHE A 470 8.20 -5.21 -37.43
CA PHE A 470 6.75 -5.04 -37.43
C PHE A 470 6.25 -3.89 -36.53
N GLU A 471 7.13 -3.23 -35.79
CA GLU A 471 6.79 -2.12 -34.91
C GLU A 471 6.20 -0.93 -35.69
N GLY A 472 4.96 -0.56 -35.36
CA GLY A 472 4.22 0.53 -36.01
C GLY A 472 3.67 0.19 -37.39
N SER A 473 3.72 -1.08 -37.82
CA SER A 473 3.24 -1.52 -39.14
C SER A 473 1.81 -2.08 -39.10
N ASN A 474 1.01 -1.75 -40.12
CA ASN A 474 -0.30 -2.38 -40.34
C ASN A 474 -0.10 -3.61 -41.24
N THR A 475 -0.10 -4.79 -40.62
CA THR A 475 0.19 -6.05 -41.31
C THR A 475 -1.03 -6.63 -42.02
N SER A 476 -0.83 -7.22 -43.20
CA SER A 476 -1.90 -7.92 -43.91
C SER A 476 -2.22 -9.25 -43.25
N LEU A 477 -3.45 -9.74 -43.45
CA LEU A 477 -3.91 -11.02 -42.89
C LEU A 477 -3.05 -12.21 -43.35
N ASP A 478 -2.54 -12.18 -44.57
CA ASP A 478 -1.68 -13.23 -45.13
C ASP A 478 -0.32 -13.28 -44.42
N ILE A 479 0.26 -12.13 -44.10
CA ILE A 479 1.52 -12.03 -43.35
C ILE A 479 1.30 -12.55 -41.92
N MET A 480 0.20 -12.16 -41.27
CA MET A 480 -0.17 -12.66 -39.94
C MET A 480 -0.32 -14.18 -39.90
N ALA A 481 -1.03 -14.75 -40.88
CA ALA A 481 -1.25 -16.19 -41.00
C ALA A 481 0.05 -16.98 -41.24
N ALA A 482 1.05 -16.36 -41.86
CA ALA A 482 2.36 -16.98 -42.12
C ALA A 482 3.35 -16.84 -40.96
N VAL A 483 3.38 -15.70 -40.27
CA VAL A 483 4.41 -15.35 -39.27
C VAL A 483 4.10 -15.96 -37.91
N VAL A 484 2.89 -15.74 -37.37
CA VAL A 484 2.56 -16.09 -35.99
C VAL A 484 2.72 -17.60 -35.70
N PRO A 485 2.24 -18.54 -36.54
CA PRO A 485 2.41 -19.97 -36.25
C PRO A 485 3.88 -20.39 -36.13
N LYS A 486 4.76 -19.82 -36.96
CA LYS A 486 6.20 -20.13 -36.93
C LYS A 486 6.87 -19.58 -35.66
N ILE A 487 6.50 -18.38 -35.21
CA ILE A 487 6.98 -17.85 -33.91
C ILE A 487 6.51 -18.73 -32.75
N LEU A 488 5.25 -19.20 -32.78
CA LEU A 488 4.75 -20.13 -31.75
C LEU A 488 5.52 -21.46 -31.74
N THR A 489 5.94 -21.98 -32.91
CA THR A 489 6.81 -23.17 -32.98
C THR A 489 8.18 -22.90 -32.32
N VAL A 490 8.75 -21.72 -32.51
CA VAL A 490 10.01 -21.31 -31.87
C VAL A 490 9.84 -21.22 -30.35
N MET A 491 8.75 -20.60 -29.87
CA MET A 491 8.42 -20.54 -28.44
C MET A 491 8.25 -21.93 -27.83
N LYS A 492 7.56 -22.86 -28.52
CA LYS A 492 7.39 -24.28 -28.10
C LYS A 492 8.72 -25.02 -27.99
N ARG A 493 9.70 -24.70 -28.85
CA ARG A 493 11.00 -25.39 -28.82
C ARG A 493 11.90 -24.88 -27.71
N HIS A 494 11.84 -23.58 -27.43
CA HIS A 494 12.71 -22.87 -26.48
C HIS A 494 11.96 -22.37 -25.25
N GLU A 495 11.11 -23.21 -24.67
CA GLU A 495 10.30 -22.86 -23.49
C GLU A 495 11.13 -22.45 -22.27
N THR A 496 12.40 -22.84 -22.21
CA THR A 496 13.31 -22.56 -21.11
C THR A 496 14.14 -21.28 -21.29
N SER A 497 14.17 -20.71 -22.50
CA SER A 497 15.01 -19.55 -22.82
C SER A 497 14.23 -18.24 -22.62
N LEU A 498 14.60 -17.47 -21.58
CA LEU A 498 13.96 -16.20 -21.25
C LEU A 498 14.03 -15.18 -22.42
N PRO A 499 15.20 -14.91 -23.05
CA PRO A 499 15.28 -13.92 -24.13
C PRO A 499 14.41 -14.28 -25.34
N VAL A 500 14.38 -15.57 -25.71
CA VAL A 500 13.55 -16.06 -26.82
C VAL A 500 12.07 -15.85 -26.53
N GLN A 501 11.60 -16.20 -25.33
CA GLN A 501 10.19 -16.02 -24.96
C GLN A 501 9.80 -14.54 -24.96
N LEU A 502 10.66 -13.66 -24.44
CA LEU A 502 10.40 -12.22 -24.39
C LEU A 502 10.27 -11.61 -25.79
N GLU A 503 11.26 -11.82 -26.67
CA GLU A 503 11.24 -11.25 -28.02
C GLU A 503 10.16 -11.88 -28.90
N ALA A 504 9.88 -13.18 -28.74
CA ALA A 504 8.77 -13.82 -29.43
C ALA A 504 7.42 -13.21 -29.03
N LEU A 505 7.19 -12.96 -27.74
CA LEU A 505 5.97 -12.32 -27.25
C LEU A 505 5.85 -10.87 -27.75
N ARG A 506 6.96 -10.10 -27.76
CA ARG A 506 6.99 -8.74 -28.33
C ARG A 506 6.63 -8.74 -29.82
N ALA A 507 7.22 -9.64 -30.60
CA ALA A 507 6.91 -9.79 -32.02
C ALA A 507 5.44 -10.19 -32.25
N ILE A 508 4.90 -11.10 -31.44
CA ILE A 508 3.49 -11.53 -31.53
C ILE A 508 2.52 -10.38 -31.24
N LEU A 509 2.86 -9.48 -30.32
CA LEU A 509 1.98 -8.37 -29.93
C LEU A 509 1.63 -7.44 -31.09
N HIS A 510 2.56 -7.19 -32.03
CA HIS A 510 2.30 -6.34 -33.20
C HIS A 510 1.17 -6.88 -34.09
N PHE A 511 0.92 -8.19 -34.05
CA PHE A 511 -0.15 -8.83 -34.82
C PHE A 511 -1.47 -8.94 -34.06
N ILE A 512 -1.41 -8.97 -32.72
CA ILE A 512 -2.57 -9.20 -31.86
C ILE A 512 -3.19 -7.89 -31.34
N VAL A 513 -2.34 -6.90 -31.07
CA VAL A 513 -2.69 -5.55 -30.62
C VAL A 513 -1.98 -4.56 -31.54
N PRO A 514 -2.46 -4.37 -32.78
CA PRO A 514 -1.84 -3.41 -33.70
C PRO A 514 -1.92 -1.99 -33.10
N GLY A 515 -0.79 -1.28 -33.08
CA GLY A 515 -0.70 0.09 -32.60
C GLY A 515 -1.42 1.06 -33.54
N MET A 516 -2.73 1.24 -33.36
CA MET A 516 -3.53 2.10 -34.23
C MET A 516 -3.54 3.56 -33.73
N PRO A 517 -3.39 4.56 -34.63
CA PRO A 517 -3.76 5.95 -34.34
C PRO A 517 -5.27 6.07 -34.10
N GLU A 518 -5.66 6.92 -33.14
CA GLU A 518 -7.04 7.02 -32.63
C GLU A 518 -8.11 7.31 -33.71
N GLU A 519 -7.70 7.88 -34.85
CA GLU A 519 -8.56 8.27 -35.97
C GLU A 519 -9.08 7.10 -36.82
N SER A 520 -8.55 5.88 -36.65
CA SER A 520 -8.85 4.71 -37.50
C SER A 520 -9.73 3.64 -36.82
N ARG A 521 -10.26 3.91 -35.63
CA ARG A 521 -11.07 2.95 -34.84
C ARG A 521 -12.46 2.64 -35.40
N GLU A 522 -12.90 3.33 -36.45
CA GLU A 522 -14.26 3.16 -37.03
C GLU A 522 -14.32 2.13 -38.17
N ASP A 523 -13.19 1.57 -38.63
CA ASP A 523 -13.17 0.57 -39.71
C ASP A 523 -13.63 -0.82 -39.25
N THR A 524 -14.93 -1.07 -39.38
CA THR A 524 -15.58 -2.35 -39.06
C THR A 524 -14.95 -3.56 -39.79
N GLU A 525 -14.43 -3.37 -41.01
CA GLU A 525 -13.79 -4.42 -41.79
C GLU A 525 -12.43 -4.84 -41.21
N PHE A 526 -11.65 -3.90 -40.68
CA PHE A 526 -10.38 -4.18 -40.01
C PHE A 526 -10.57 -4.95 -38.71
N HIS A 527 -11.55 -4.55 -37.89
CA HIS A 527 -11.92 -5.28 -36.68
C HIS A 527 -12.39 -6.71 -36.95
N HIS A 528 -13.10 -6.95 -38.07
CA HIS A 528 -13.49 -8.29 -38.47
C HIS A 528 -12.28 -9.16 -38.84
N LYS A 529 -11.33 -8.61 -39.62
CA LYS A 529 -10.07 -9.27 -39.99
C LYS A 529 -9.20 -9.58 -38.77
N LEU A 530 -9.04 -8.63 -37.85
CA LEU A 530 -8.27 -8.81 -36.61
C LEU A 530 -8.88 -9.90 -35.71
N ASN A 531 -10.21 -9.95 -35.59
CA ASN A 531 -10.90 -11.00 -34.84
C ASN A 531 -10.70 -12.39 -35.45
N MET A 532 -10.60 -12.48 -36.79
CA MET A 532 -10.30 -13.73 -37.48
C MET A 532 -8.87 -14.21 -37.18
N VAL A 533 -7.90 -13.30 -37.14
CA VAL A 533 -6.50 -13.60 -36.75
C VAL A 533 -6.43 -14.07 -35.30
N LYS A 534 -7.06 -13.36 -34.37
CA LYS A 534 -7.07 -13.76 -32.96
C LYS A 534 -7.68 -15.14 -32.76
N LYS A 535 -8.75 -15.48 -33.50
CA LYS A 535 -9.32 -16.85 -33.53
C LYS A 535 -8.34 -17.89 -34.09
N GLN A 536 -7.56 -17.56 -35.10
CA GLN A 536 -6.52 -18.45 -35.63
C GLN A 536 -5.36 -18.65 -34.64
N CYS A 537 -4.89 -17.58 -33.99
CA CYS A 537 -3.88 -17.68 -32.92
C CYS A 537 -4.39 -18.56 -31.77
N PHE A 538 -5.66 -18.42 -31.40
CA PHE A 538 -6.29 -19.24 -30.39
C PHE A 538 -6.30 -20.73 -30.75
N LYS A 539 -6.59 -21.08 -32.02
CA LYS A 539 -6.49 -22.46 -32.53
C LYS A 539 -5.07 -23.05 -32.47
N ASN A 540 -4.04 -22.21 -32.42
CA ASN A 540 -2.63 -22.65 -32.37
C ASN A 540 -2.06 -22.74 -30.93
N ASP A 541 -2.92 -22.81 -29.91
CA ASP A 541 -2.56 -22.94 -28.49
C ASP A 541 -1.70 -21.78 -27.93
N ILE A 542 -1.83 -20.57 -28.49
CA ILE A 542 -1.10 -19.38 -27.99
C ILE A 542 -1.34 -19.14 -26.48
N HIS A 543 -2.57 -19.37 -26.02
CA HIS A 543 -2.96 -19.18 -24.62
C HIS A 543 -2.18 -20.09 -23.67
N LYS A 544 -1.95 -21.36 -24.04
CA LYS A 544 -1.16 -22.31 -23.24
C LYS A 544 0.30 -21.90 -23.16
N LEU A 545 0.89 -21.48 -24.27
CA LEU A 545 2.29 -21.05 -24.31
C LEU A 545 2.53 -19.78 -23.52
N VAL A 546 1.65 -18.80 -23.66
CA VAL A 546 1.74 -17.54 -22.91
C VAL A 546 1.59 -17.81 -21.42
N LEU A 547 0.61 -18.63 -21.00
CA LEU A 547 0.46 -19.00 -19.59
C LEU A 547 1.68 -19.77 -19.05
N ALA A 548 2.24 -20.69 -19.83
CA ALA A 548 3.48 -21.40 -19.46
C ALA A 548 4.66 -20.42 -19.30
N ALA A 549 4.81 -19.44 -20.20
CA ALA A 549 5.84 -18.41 -20.11
C ALA A 549 5.65 -17.49 -18.90
N LEU A 550 4.41 -17.04 -18.63
CA LEU A 550 4.07 -16.22 -17.47
C LEU A 550 4.42 -16.94 -16.16
N ASN A 551 4.06 -18.21 -16.04
CA ASN A 551 4.32 -19.02 -14.85
C ASN A 551 5.82 -19.33 -14.68
N ARG A 552 6.52 -19.66 -15.77
CA ARG A 552 7.94 -20.03 -15.71
C ARG A 552 8.85 -18.84 -15.43
N PHE A 553 8.56 -17.68 -16.02
CA PHE A 553 9.36 -16.46 -15.90
C PHE A 553 8.62 -15.39 -15.10
N ILE A 554 8.05 -15.79 -13.96
CA ILE A 554 7.33 -14.89 -13.05
C ILE A 554 8.21 -13.74 -12.52
N GLY A 555 9.53 -13.87 -12.58
CA GLY A 555 10.50 -12.84 -12.19
C GLY A 555 10.86 -11.83 -13.29
N ASN A 556 10.39 -11.97 -14.53
CA ASN A 556 10.65 -11.02 -15.61
C ASN A 556 9.43 -10.14 -15.96
N PRO A 557 9.46 -8.82 -15.69
CA PRO A 557 8.31 -7.93 -15.91
C PRO A 557 7.96 -7.76 -17.40
N GLY A 558 8.93 -7.87 -18.31
CA GLY A 558 8.71 -7.77 -19.75
C GLY A 558 7.81 -8.90 -20.25
N ILE A 559 8.09 -10.15 -19.84
CA ILE A 559 7.25 -11.31 -20.16
C ILE A 559 5.87 -11.16 -19.55
N GLN A 560 5.77 -10.70 -18.30
CA GLN A 560 4.48 -10.47 -17.64
C GLN A 560 3.62 -9.45 -18.41
N LYS A 561 4.17 -8.29 -18.74
CA LYS A 561 3.47 -7.25 -19.52
C LYS A 561 3.04 -7.77 -20.88
N CYS A 562 3.94 -8.43 -21.61
CA CYS A 562 3.63 -8.89 -22.96
C CYS A 562 2.60 -10.01 -22.94
N GLY A 563 2.77 -10.99 -22.06
CA GLY A 563 1.84 -12.12 -21.94
C GLY A 563 0.45 -11.68 -21.47
N LEU A 564 0.35 -10.77 -20.49
CA LEU A 564 -0.95 -10.23 -20.06
C LEU A 564 -1.64 -9.43 -21.18
N LYS A 565 -0.91 -8.65 -21.99
CA LYS A 565 -1.47 -7.98 -23.17
C LYS A 565 -2.01 -8.98 -24.19
N VAL A 566 -1.27 -10.05 -24.48
CA VAL A 566 -1.73 -11.12 -25.38
C VAL A 566 -3.00 -11.77 -24.84
N ILE A 567 -3.04 -12.17 -23.56
CA ILE A 567 -4.23 -12.81 -22.98
C ILE A 567 -5.43 -11.84 -22.99
N SER A 568 -5.22 -10.57 -22.61
CA SER A 568 -6.27 -9.55 -22.57
C SER A 568 -6.94 -9.34 -23.93
N SER A 569 -6.16 -9.41 -25.01
CA SER A 569 -6.69 -9.27 -26.35
C SER A 569 -7.57 -10.44 -26.82
N ILE A 570 -7.39 -11.65 -26.24
CA ILE A 570 -8.05 -12.91 -26.64
C ILE A 570 -9.22 -13.24 -25.69
N VAL A 571 -9.22 -12.76 -24.45
CA VAL A 571 -10.23 -13.11 -23.43
C VAL A 571 -11.67 -12.74 -23.83
N HIS A 572 -11.84 -11.82 -24.78
CA HIS A 572 -13.14 -11.36 -25.27
C HIS A 572 -13.90 -12.41 -26.10
N PHE A 573 -13.24 -13.49 -26.54
CA PHE A 573 -13.93 -14.57 -27.27
C PHE A 573 -14.57 -15.56 -26.29
N PRO A 574 -15.87 -15.91 -26.46
CA PRO A 574 -16.58 -16.83 -25.55
C PRO A 574 -15.86 -18.16 -25.36
N ASP A 575 -15.41 -18.77 -26.47
CA ASP A 575 -14.68 -20.05 -26.47
C ASP A 575 -13.31 -19.95 -25.77
N ALA A 576 -12.71 -18.76 -25.72
CA ALA A 576 -11.43 -18.54 -25.07
C ALA A 576 -11.54 -18.41 -23.56
N LEU A 577 -12.66 -17.88 -23.06
CA LEU A 577 -12.87 -17.70 -21.62
C LEU A 577 -12.93 -19.04 -20.88
N GLU A 578 -13.66 -20.02 -21.44
CA GLU A 578 -13.77 -21.35 -20.85
C GLU A 578 -12.42 -22.07 -20.84
N MET A 579 -11.67 -21.99 -21.94
CA MET A 579 -10.34 -22.63 -22.07
C MET A 579 -9.29 -21.97 -21.17
N LEU A 580 -9.24 -20.63 -21.08
CA LEU A 580 -8.34 -19.92 -20.17
C LEU A 580 -8.63 -20.26 -18.71
N SER A 581 -9.91 -20.43 -18.34
CA SER A 581 -10.27 -20.86 -16.99
C SER A 581 -9.85 -22.30 -16.69
N LEU A 582 -9.88 -23.21 -17.68
CA LEU A 582 -9.43 -24.60 -17.53
C LEU A 582 -7.90 -24.70 -17.36
N GLU A 583 -7.15 -23.84 -18.04
CA GLU A 583 -5.67 -23.79 -18.03
C GLU A 583 -5.08 -22.98 -16.85
N GLY A 584 -5.90 -22.63 -15.84
CA GLY A 584 -5.41 -21.96 -14.62
C GLY A 584 -5.02 -20.49 -14.80
N ALA A 585 -5.52 -19.79 -15.83
CA ALA A 585 -5.14 -18.40 -16.10
C ALA A 585 -5.38 -17.45 -14.92
N MET A 586 -6.42 -17.71 -14.11
CA MET A 586 -6.74 -16.89 -12.94
C MET A 586 -5.61 -16.93 -11.91
N ASP A 587 -5.05 -18.11 -11.62
CA ASP A 587 -3.97 -18.27 -10.66
C ASP A 587 -2.68 -17.61 -11.17
N SER A 588 -2.36 -17.79 -12.45
CA SER A 588 -1.22 -17.12 -13.11
C SER A 588 -1.30 -15.60 -12.99
N VAL A 589 -2.47 -15.00 -13.28
CA VAL A 589 -2.67 -13.55 -13.16
C VAL A 589 -2.55 -13.11 -11.70
N LEU A 590 -3.14 -13.85 -10.75
CA LEU A 590 -3.03 -13.52 -9.31
C LEU A 590 -1.58 -13.57 -8.82
N HIS A 591 -0.82 -14.60 -9.19
CA HIS A 591 0.60 -14.70 -8.87
C HIS A 591 1.41 -13.54 -9.46
N THR A 592 1.10 -13.14 -10.69
CA THR A 592 1.75 -12.01 -11.37
C THR A 592 1.50 -10.70 -10.61
N LEU A 593 0.25 -10.44 -10.20
CA LEU A 593 -0.10 -9.24 -9.43
C LEU A 593 0.55 -9.22 -8.04
N GLN A 594 0.79 -10.38 -7.42
CA GLN A 594 1.49 -10.47 -6.14
C GLN A 594 2.98 -10.19 -6.25
N MET A 595 3.61 -10.68 -7.33
CA MET A 595 5.05 -10.50 -7.55
C MET A 595 5.41 -9.08 -7.94
N TYR A 596 4.50 -8.36 -8.61
CA TYR A 596 4.72 -6.97 -9.05
C TYR A 596 3.71 -6.00 -8.47
N PRO A 597 3.70 -5.78 -7.15
CA PRO A 597 2.74 -4.88 -6.52
C PRO A 597 2.98 -3.41 -6.87
N ASP A 598 4.14 -3.05 -7.40
CA ASP A 598 4.55 -1.66 -7.73
C ASP A 598 4.51 -1.32 -9.23
N ASP A 599 4.29 -2.30 -10.12
CA ASP A 599 4.21 -2.03 -11.57
C ASP A 599 2.79 -1.66 -12.00
N GLN A 600 2.57 -0.39 -12.32
CA GLN A 600 1.27 0.17 -12.68
C GLN A 600 0.60 -0.57 -13.87
N GLU A 601 1.37 -0.93 -14.90
CA GLU A 601 0.85 -1.53 -16.12
C GLU A 601 0.43 -2.98 -15.89
N ILE A 602 1.26 -3.75 -15.17
CA ILE A 602 0.94 -5.13 -14.77
C ILE A 602 -0.33 -5.13 -13.92
N GLN A 603 -0.42 -4.20 -12.95
CA GLN A 603 -1.61 -4.08 -12.10
C GLN A 603 -2.86 -3.76 -12.92
N CYS A 604 -2.79 -2.78 -13.82
CA CYS A 604 -3.92 -2.43 -14.69
C CYS A 604 -4.40 -3.64 -15.53
N LEU A 605 -3.47 -4.27 -16.25
CA LEU A 605 -3.76 -5.40 -17.13
C LEU A 605 -4.30 -6.60 -16.35
N GLY A 606 -3.68 -6.95 -15.22
CA GLY A 606 -4.09 -8.06 -14.38
C GLY A 606 -5.46 -7.85 -13.75
N LEU A 607 -5.74 -6.66 -13.22
CA LEU A 607 -7.06 -6.32 -12.66
C LEU A 607 -8.16 -6.40 -13.72
N SER A 608 -7.90 -5.87 -14.93
CA SER A 608 -8.84 -5.97 -16.04
C SER A 608 -9.09 -7.43 -16.44
N LEU A 609 -8.04 -8.26 -16.50
CA LEU A 609 -8.13 -9.68 -16.85
C LEU A 609 -8.93 -10.47 -15.83
N ILE A 610 -8.71 -10.24 -14.53
CA ILE A 610 -9.51 -10.85 -13.46
C ILE A 610 -10.98 -10.53 -13.65
N GLY A 611 -11.33 -9.29 -14.01
CA GLY A 611 -12.71 -8.88 -14.27
C GLY A 611 -13.41 -9.70 -15.37
N TYR A 612 -12.65 -10.16 -16.37
CA TYR A 612 -13.17 -11.04 -17.42
C TYR A 612 -13.17 -12.52 -17.02
N LEU A 613 -12.09 -13.00 -16.40
CA LEU A 613 -11.90 -14.42 -16.04
C LEU A 613 -12.78 -14.90 -14.87
N ILE A 614 -13.41 -13.99 -14.15
CA ILE A 614 -14.20 -14.32 -12.97
C ILE A 614 -15.50 -15.04 -13.35
N THR A 615 -15.66 -16.27 -12.87
CA THR A 615 -16.89 -17.05 -13.02
C THR A 615 -17.46 -17.43 -11.66
N LYS A 616 -18.77 -17.73 -11.58
CA LYS A 616 -19.39 -18.16 -10.31
C LYS A 616 -18.69 -19.36 -9.66
N LYS A 617 -18.01 -20.23 -10.42
CA LYS A 617 -17.31 -21.41 -9.86
C LYS A 617 -15.98 -21.06 -9.19
N ASN A 618 -15.29 -20.02 -9.68
CA ASN A 618 -13.94 -19.67 -9.24
C ASN A 618 -13.91 -18.80 -7.95
N VAL A 619 -15.01 -18.14 -7.61
CA VAL A 619 -15.11 -17.22 -6.45
C VAL A 619 -15.31 -17.98 -5.11
N PHE A 620 -15.81 -19.22 -5.14
CA PHE A 620 -16.16 -19.97 -3.93
C PHE A 620 -15.02 -20.83 -3.35
N ILE A 621 -13.91 -21.00 -4.07
CA ILE A 621 -12.76 -21.81 -3.64
C ILE A 621 -11.74 -20.87 -2.96
N GLY A 622 -10.83 -21.39 -2.13
CA GLY A 622 -9.94 -20.64 -1.21
C GLY A 622 -9.12 -19.45 -1.78
N THR A 623 -9.16 -19.22 -3.09
CA THR A 623 -8.61 -18.03 -3.78
C THR A 623 -9.35 -16.73 -3.46
N GLY A 624 -10.58 -16.77 -2.92
CA GLY A 624 -11.38 -15.57 -2.61
C GLY A 624 -10.70 -14.59 -1.63
N HIS A 625 -10.04 -15.08 -0.58
CA HIS A 625 -9.27 -14.24 0.35
C HIS A 625 -8.06 -13.59 -0.33
N LEU A 626 -7.35 -14.36 -1.14
CA LEU A 626 -6.17 -13.89 -1.87
C LEU A 626 -6.54 -12.80 -2.86
N LEU A 627 -7.62 -13.02 -3.61
CA LEU A 627 -8.19 -12.07 -4.56
C LEU A 627 -8.61 -10.78 -3.86
N ALA A 628 -9.37 -10.86 -2.76
CA ALA A 628 -9.78 -9.69 -2.00
C ALA A 628 -8.56 -8.89 -1.48
N LYS A 629 -7.54 -9.58 -0.95
CA LYS A 629 -6.31 -8.95 -0.49
C LYS A 629 -5.59 -8.21 -1.63
N ILE A 630 -5.38 -8.84 -2.79
CA ILE A 630 -4.69 -8.24 -3.93
C ILE A 630 -5.48 -7.04 -4.48
N LEU A 631 -6.80 -7.18 -4.66
CA LEU A 631 -7.65 -6.09 -5.16
C LEU A 631 -7.55 -4.86 -4.26
N VAL A 632 -7.72 -5.04 -2.94
CA VAL A 632 -7.68 -3.93 -1.99
C VAL A 632 -6.27 -3.35 -1.87
N SER A 633 -5.22 -4.18 -1.83
CA SER A 633 -3.84 -3.67 -1.76
C SER A 633 -3.45 -2.87 -2.99
N SER A 634 -3.90 -3.29 -4.18
CA SER A 634 -3.61 -2.59 -5.44
C SER A 634 -4.33 -1.25 -5.51
N LEU A 635 -5.62 -1.21 -5.15
CA LEU A 635 -6.38 0.03 -5.10
C LEU A 635 -5.88 1.00 -4.01
N TYR A 636 -5.42 0.47 -2.87
CA TYR A 636 -4.85 1.30 -1.81
C TYR A 636 -3.50 1.91 -2.23
N ARG A 637 -2.63 1.11 -2.85
CA ARG A 637 -1.29 1.55 -3.28
C ARG A 637 -1.34 2.57 -4.42
N PHE A 638 -2.22 2.36 -5.40
CA PHE A 638 -2.39 3.25 -6.56
C PHE A 638 -3.63 4.14 -6.42
N LYS A 639 -3.84 4.75 -5.25
CA LYS A 639 -5.01 5.58 -4.96
C LYS A 639 -5.18 6.78 -5.91
N ASP A 640 -4.09 7.28 -6.49
CA ASP A 640 -4.09 8.48 -7.36
C ASP A 640 -4.11 8.14 -8.86
N VAL A 641 -4.02 6.85 -9.24
CA VAL A 641 -3.99 6.42 -10.65
C VAL A 641 -5.40 6.04 -11.13
N ALA A 642 -6.03 6.94 -11.89
CA ALA A 642 -7.42 6.80 -12.35
C ALA A 642 -7.72 5.50 -13.11
N GLU A 643 -6.79 5.02 -13.95
CA GLU A 643 -6.99 3.81 -14.75
C GLU A 643 -7.08 2.54 -13.87
N ILE A 644 -6.16 2.39 -12.91
CA ILE A 644 -6.16 1.27 -11.95
C ILE A 644 -7.40 1.33 -11.07
N GLN A 645 -7.76 2.52 -10.58
CA GLN A 645 -8.97 2.70 -9.80
C GLN A 645 -10.20 2.26 -10.59
N THR A 646 -10.35 2.73 -11.83
CA THR A 646 -11.49 2.38 -12.68
C THR A 646 -11.56 0.88 -12.95
N LYS A 647 -10.45 0.25 -13.37
CA LYS A 647 -10.42 -1.20 -13.64
C LYS A 647 -10.64 -2.03 -12.38
N GLY A 648 -10.01 -1.68 -11.26
CA GLY A 648 -10.17 -2.40 -10.01
C GLY A 648 -11.59 -2.30 -9.45
N PHE A 649 -12.23 -1.13 -9.49
CA PHE A 649 -13.63 -0.99 -9.08
C PHE A 649 -14.61 -1.70 -10.05
N GLN A 650 -14.33 -1.72 -11.36
CA GLN A 650 -15.11 -2.52 -12.32
C GLN A 650 -15.03 -4.02 -12.00
N THR A 651 -13.82 -4.52 -11.71
CA THR A 651 -13.59 -5.91 -11.31
C THR A 651 -14.29 -6.24 -9.99
N ILE A 652 -14.22 -5.37 -8.99
CA ILE A 652 -14.96 -5.54 -7.72
C ILE A 652 -16.47 -5.59 -7.98
N LEU A 653 -17.02 -4.70 -8.80
CA LEU A 653 -18.45 -4.72 -9.13
C LEU A 653 -18.87 -6.02 -9.82
N ALA A 654 -18.05 -6.51 -10.76
CA ALA A 654 -18.29 -7.79 -11.43
C ALA A 654 -18.32 -8.95 -10.42
N ILE A 655 -17.38 -8.99 -9.47
CA ILE A 655 -17.33 -10.02 -8.42
C ILE A 655 -18.53 -9.94 -7.49
N LEU A 656 -18.90 -8.74 -7.04
CA LEU A 656 -20.04 -8.50 -6.15
C LEU A 656 -21.37 -8.91 -6.80
N LYS A 657 -21.51 -8.76 -8.13
CA LYS A 657 -22.67 -9.27 -8.88
C LYS A 657 -22.74 -10.80 -8.90
N LEU A 658 -21.61 -11.49 -8.84
CA LEU A 658 -21.55 -12.96 -8.85
C LEU A 658 -21.74 -13.56 -7.45
N SER A 659 -21.20 -12.92 -6.42
CA SER A 659 -21.23 -13.40 -5.04
C SER A 659 -21.37 -12.26 -4.03
N ALA A 660 -22.52 -12.19 -3.36
CA ALA A 660 -22.78 -11.24 -2.28
C ALA A 660 -21.92 -11.49 -1.03
N SER A 661 -21.43 -12.72 -0.82
CA SER A 661 -20.57 -13.04 0.34
C SER A 661 -19.17 -12.44 0.23
N PHE A 662 -18.73 -12.05 -0.98
CA PHE A 662 -17.45 -11.41 -1.22
C PHE A 662 -17.35 -10.01 -0.57
N SER A 663 -18.47 -9.34 -0.32
CA SER A 663 -18.54 -8.09 0.45
C SER A 663 -17.88 -8.24 1.83
N LYS A 664 -18.06 -9.39 2.50
CA LYS A 664 -17.45 -9.66 3.81
C LYS A 664 -15.92 -9.74 3.73
N LEU A 665 -15.40 -10.34 2.67
CA LEU A 665 -13.95 -10.47 2.43
C LEU A 665 -13.32 -9.11 2.09
N LEU A 666 -14.00 -8.28 1.29
CA LEU A 666 -13.53 -6.93 0.95
C LEU A 666 -13.41 -6.05 2.19
N VAL A 667 -14.45 -6.00 3.04
CA VAL A 667 -14.44 -5.22 4.28
C VAL A 667 -13.42 -5.79 5.28
N HIS A 668 -13.26 -7.11 5.36
CA HIS A 668 -12.20 -7.72 6.17
C HIS A 668 -10.80 -7.24 5.77
N HIS A 669 -10.54 -7.05 4.47
CA HIS A 669 -9.28 -6.51 3.95
C HIS A 669 -9.24 -4.97 3.86
N SER A 670 -10.19 -4.25 4.46
CA SER A 670 -10.23 -2.78 4.57
C SER A 670 -10.54 -2.03 3.26
N PHE A 671 -11.36 -2.62 2.38
CA PHE A 671 -11.85 -1.96 1.16
C PHE A 671 -12.65 -0.67 1.44
N ASP A 672 -13.34 -0.63 2.58
CA ASP A 672 -14.08 0.51 3.10
C ASP A 672 -13.22 1.80 3.17
N LEU A 673 -11.95 1.69 3.56
CA LEU A 673 -11.06 2.87 3.60
C LEU A 673 -10.75 3.40 2.19
N VAL A 674 -10.57 2.51 1.22
CA VAL A 674 -10.31 2.86 -0.18
C VAL A 674 -11.53 3.55 -0.78
N ILE A 675 -12.73 2.98 -0.62
CA ILE A 675 -13.95 3.54 -1.19
C ILE A 675 -14.33 4.86 -0.51
N PHE A 676 -14.11 5.01 0.81
CA PHE A 676 -14.32 6.28 1.51
C PHE A 676 -13.41 7.38 0.97
N HIS A 677 -12.12 7.10 0.78
CA HIS A 677 -11.16 8.06 0.22
C HIS A 677 -11.55 8.47 -1.21
N GLN A 678 -11.88 7.49 -2.07
CA GLN A 678 -12.25 7.79 -3.46
C GLN A 678 -13.58 8.56 -3.54
N MET A 679 -14.58 8.24 -2.72
CA MET A 679 -15.86 8.95 -2.71
C MET A 679 -15.73 10.36 -2.13
N SER A 680 -14.90 10.58 -1.10
CA SER A 680 -14.69 11.91 -0.52
C SER A 680 -13.85 12.81 -1.43
N SER A 681 -12.72 12.30 -1.97
CA SER A 681 -11.82 13.05 -2.84
C SER A 681 -12.48 13.45 -4.17
N ASN A 682 -13.18 12.54 -4.86
CA ASN A 682 -13.79 12.84 -6.16
C ASN A 682 -14.89 13.92 -6.10
N ILE A 683 -15.59 14.03 -4.97
CA ILE A 683 -16.61 15.07 -4.80
C ILE A 683 -15.98 16.44 -4.52
N MET A 684 -14.89 16.46 -3.75
CA MET A 684 -14.15 17.69 -3.47
C MET A 684 -13.44 18.22 -4.73
N GLU A 685 -13.03 17.33 -5.64
CA GLU A 685 -12.19 17.68 -6.79
C GLU A 685 -12.93 17.75 -8.14
N GLN A 686 -14.20 17.33 -8.24
CA GLN A 686 -15.04 17.34 -9.47
C GLN A 686 -14.42 16.61 -10.70
N LYS A 687 -13.59 15.58 -10.50
CA LYS A 687 -12.70 15.06 -11.57
C LYS A 687 -13.31 14.05 -12.56
N ASP A 688 -14.29 13.23 -12.15
CA ASP A 688 -14.96 12.27 -13.06
C ASP A 688 -16.30 11.72 -12.49
N GLN A 689 -17.42 12.10 -13.09
CA GLN A 689 -18.76 11.65 -12.66
C GLN A 689 -19.01 10.15 -12.97
N GLN A 690 -18.39 9.59 -14.00
CA GLN A 690 -18.56 8.18 -14.37
C GLN A 690 -17.87 7.27 -13.34
N PHE A 691 -16.67 7.64 -12.91
CA PHE A 691 -15.96 6.94 -11.85
C PHE A 691 -16.67 7.04 -10.49
N LEU A 692 -17.19 8.22 -10.12
CA LEU A 692 -17.99 8.38 -8.91
C LEU A 692 -19.24 7.48 -8.92
N ASN A 693 -19.91 7.37 -10.07
CA ASN A 693 -21.04 6.45 -10.26
C ASN A 693 -20.64 4.98 -10.05
N LEU A 694 -19.46 4.58 -10.52
CA LEU A 694 -18.92 3.24 -10.31
C LEU A 694 -18.63 2.97 -8.82
N CYS A 695 -18.00 3.92 -8.11
CA CYS A 695 -17.79 3.82 -6.66
C CYS A 695 -19.13 3.70 -5.92
N CYS A 696 -20.13 4.51 -6.27
CA CYS A 696 -21.46 4.44 -5.66
C CYS A 696 -22.14 3.09 -5.89
N LYS A 697 -21.99 2.47 -7.08
CA LYS A 697 -22.52 1.13 -7.39
C LYS A 697 -21.86 0.05 -6.54
N CYS A 698 -20.53 0.09 -6.39
CA CYS A 698 -19.80 -0.82 -5.50
C CYS A 698 -20.24 -0.64 -4.04
N PHE A 699 -20.29 0.60 -3.56
CA PHE A 699 -20.69 0.91 -2.19
C PHE A 699 -22.12 0.46 -1.91
N ALA A 700 -23.06 0.69 -2.84
CA ALA A 700 -24.43 0.25 -2.73
C ALA A 700 -24.56 -1.27 -2.51
N LYS A 701 -23.79 -2.08 -3.26
CA LYS A 701 -23.78 -3.54 -3.10
C LYS A 701 -23.15 -4.01 -1.78
N VAL A 702 -22.10 -3.34 -1.30
CA VAL A 702 -21.50 -3.68 0.01
C VAL A 702 -22.42 -3.27 1.17
N ALA A 703 -23.08 -2.11 1.07
CA ALA A 703 -23.96 -1.55 2.09
C ALA A 703 -25.36 -2.20 2.15
N MET A 704 -25.64 -3.24 1.35
CA MET A 704 -26.87 -4.05 1.48
C MET A 704 -26.85 -4.95 2.72
N ASP A 705 -25.67 -5.33 3.23
CA ASP A 705 -25.54 -6.13 4.45
C ASP A 705 -25.47 -5.21 5.67
N ASP A 706 -26.51 -5.22 6.52
CA ASP A 706 -26.60 -4.35 7.70
C ASP A 706 -25.45 -4.56 8.69
N TYR A 707 -24.91 -5.78 8.80
CA TYR A 707 -23.75 -6.02 9.66
C TYR A 707 -22.51 -5.30 9.12
N LEU A 708 -22.27 -5.37 7.80
CA LEU A 708 -21.14 -4.68 7.18
C LEU A 708 -21.32 -3.16 7.23
N LYS A 709 -22.56 -2.67 7.06
CA LYS A 709 -22.91 -1.25 7.18
C LYS A 709 -22.49 -0.66 8.53
N ASN A 710 -22.73 -1.40 9.62
CA ASN A 710 -22.37 -0.96 10.96
C ASN A 710 -20.86 -1.07 11.26
N VAL A 711 -20.18 -2.10 10.73
CA VAL A 711 -18.71 -2.19 10.79
C VAL A 711 -18.05 -1.04 10.03
N MET A 712 -18.61 -0.66 8.87
CA MET A 712 -18.14 0.48 8.09
C MET A 712 -18.37 1.82 8.82
N LEU A 713 -19.46 1.94 9.59
CA LEU A 713 -19.74 3.12 10.42
C LEU A 713 -18.69 3.28 11.54
N GLU A 714 -18.38 2.19 12.24
CA GLU A 714 -17.36 2.15 13.29
C GLU A 714 -16.00 2.63 12.76
N ARG A 715 -15.56 2.11 11.60
CA ARG A 715 -14.30 2.51 10.97
C ARG A 715 -14.32 3.94 10.44
N ALA A 716 -15.46 4.43 9.93
CA ALA A 716 -15.60 5.83 9.52
C ALA A 716 -15.48 6.79 10.71
N CYS A 717 -16.01 6.41 11.87
CA CYS A 717 -15.83 7.14 13.13
C CYS A 717 -14.36 7.14 13.58
N ASP A 718 -13.68 5.99 13.50
CA ASP A 718 -12.25 5.87 13.82
C ASP A 718 -11.35 6.73 12.92
N GLN A 719 -11.74 6.96 11.66
CA GLN A 719 -11.01 7.81 10.71
C GLN A 719 -11.39 9.31 10.77
N ASN A 720 -12.29 9.70 11.66
CA ASN A 720 -12.85 11.05 11.75
C ASN A 720 -13.50 11.55 10.43
N ASN A 721 -14.07 10.65 9.62
CA ASN A 721 -14.66 10.99 8.32
C ASN A 721 -16.16 11.35 8.44
N SER A 722 -16.43 12.62 8.80
CA SER A 722 -17.82 13.10 9.02
C SER A 722 -18.76 12.92 7.82
N ILE A 723 -18.26 12.97 6.58
CA ILE A 723 -19.07 12.81 5.36
C ILE A 723 -19.60 11.38 5.26
N MET A 724 -18.74 10.39 5.46
CA MET A 724 -19.15 8.99 5.37
C MET A 724 -19.95 8.52 6.56
N VAL A 725 -19.71 9.06 7.76
CA VAL A 725 -20.56 8.84 8.95
C VAL A 725 -21.99 9.33 8.67
N GLU A 726 -22.16 10.57 8.20
CA GLU A 726 -23.48 11.11 7.83
C GLU A 726 -24.13 10.27 6.72
N CYS A 727 -23.38 9.88 5.68
CA CYS A 727 -23.90 9.06 4.59
C CYS A 727 -24.38 7.67 5.06
N LEU A 728 -23.63 7.00 5.95
CA LEU A 728 -23.99 5.68 6.47
C LEU A 728 -25.20 5.74 7.41
N LEU A 729 -25.29 6.76 8.26
CA LEU A 729 -26.47 7.00 9.10
C LEU A 729 -27.72 7.23 8.25
N LEU A 730 -27.62 8.02 7.16
CA LEU A 730 -28.72 8.22 6.20
C LEU A 730 -29.11 6.93 5.44
N LEU A 731 -28.19 5.97 5.30
CA LEU A 731 -28.44 4.63 4.74
C LEU A 731 -29.00 3.63 5.77
N GLY A 732 -29.30 4.09 6.98
CA GLY A 732 -29.89 3.30 8.06
C GLY A 732 -28.88 2.44 8.84
N ALA A 733 -27.61 2.88 8.94
CA ALA A 733 -26.67 2.27 9.88
C ALA A 733 -27.13 2.50 11.33
N ASP A 734 -27.03 1.48 12.17
CA ASP A 734 -27.42 1.54 13.57
C ASP A 734 -26.27 2.06 14.42
N ALA A 735 -26.34 3.33 14.83
CA ALA A 735 -25.37 3.99 15.71
C ALA A 735 -25.27 3.34 17.11
N ASN A 736 -26.25 2.52 17.51
CA ASN A 736 -26.30 1.90 18.84
C ASN A 736 -25.74 0.46 18.87
N GLN A 737 -25.32 -0.09 17.73
CA GLN A 737 -24.75 -1.43 17.67
C GLN A 737 -23.29 -1.43 18.17
N ALA A 738 -23.03 -2.10 19.31
CA ALA A 738 -21.71 -2.15 19.95
C ALA A 738 -21.12 -3.58 19.87
N LYS A 739 -19.83 -3.68 19.51
CA LYS A 739 -19.10 -4.97 19.43
C LYS A 739 -18.30 -5.29 20.69
N GLU A 740 -17.94 -4.29 21.50
CA GLU A 740 -16.98 -4.41 22.62
C GLU A 740 -17.45 -3.74 23.93
N GLY A 741 -18.76 -3.66 24.18
CA GLY A 741 -19.30 -3.19 25.46
C GLY A 741 -19.28 -1.67 25.69
N SER A 742 -18.56 -0.90 24.87
CA SER A 742 -18.69 0.57 24.76
C SER A 742 -19.51 0.95 23.53
N SER A 743 -20.41 1.93 23.67
CA SER A 743 -21.20 2.48 22.56
C SER A 743 -20.32 3.36 21.66
N LEU A 744 -20.71 3.50 20.39
CA LEU A 744 -19.96 4.27 19.40
C LEU A 744 -19.74 5.73 19.84
N ILE A 745 -20.74 6.35 20.48
CA ILE A 745 -20.63 7.71 21.02
C ILE A 745 -19.58 7.80 22.15
N CYS A 746 -19.45 6.78 23.00
CA CYS A 746 -18.41 6.73 24.02
C CYS A 746 -17.02 6.58 23.39
N GLN A 747 -16.87 5.71 22.39
CA GLN A 747 -15.60 5.49 21.69
C GLN A 747 -15.10 6.77 21.00
N VAL A 748 -16.00 7.53 20.37
CA VAL A 748 -15.68 8.84 19.76
C VAL A 748 -15.22 9.83 20.83
N CYS A 749 -15.89 9.89 21.98
CA CYS A 749 -15.47 10.75 23.09
C CYS A 749 -14.13 10.29 23.74
N GLU A 750 -13.78 9.01 23.67
CA GLU A 750 -12.55 8.44 24.25
C GLU A 750 -11.28 8.70 23.41
N LYS A 751 -11.36 8.74 22.08
CA LYS A 751 -10.19 8.90 21.19
C LYS A 751 -9.87 10.37 20.87
N GLU A 752 -10.47 10.93 19.82
CA GLU A 752 -10.31 12.33 19.37
C GLU A 752 -11.68 13.02 19.28
N SER A 753 -11.90 14.00 20.15
CA SER A 753 -13.15 14.72 20.34
C SER A 753 -13.55 15.60 19.14
N SER A 754 -14.20 15.03 18.13
CA SER A 754 -14.82 15.81 17.04
C SER A 754 -16.27 16.18 17.41
N PRO A 755 -16.60 17.46 17.65
CA PRO A 755 -17.94 17.87 18.05
C PRO A 755 -18.99 17.57 16.97
N LYS A 756 -18.59 17.63 15.69
CA LYS A 756 -19.46 17.33 14.54
C LYS A 756 -19.85 15.86 14.47
N LEU A 757 -18.96 14.93 14.84
CA LEU A 757 -19.28 13.50 14.88
C LEU A 757 -20.25 13.18 16.02
N VAL A 758 -20.00 13.75 17.20
CA VAL A 758 -20.89 13.58 18.36
C VAL A 758 -22.29 14.11 18.04
N GLU A 759 -22.39 15.27 17.39
CA GLU A 759 -23.68 15.83 16.96
C GLU A 759 -24.41 14.90 15.97
N LEU A 760 -23.73 14.34 14.97
CA LEU A 760 -24.32 13.39 14.02
C LEU A 760 -24.84 12.12 14.71
N LEU A 761 -24.07 11.56 15.65
CA LEU A 761 -24.48 10.38 16.41
C LEU A 761 -25.64 10.67 17.37
N LEU A 762 -25.66 11.85 18.00
CA LEU A 762 -26.78 12.28 18.85
C LEU A 762 -28.08 12.42 18.05
N ASN A 763 -28.01 13.06 16.88
CA ASN A 763 -29.15 13.23 15.99
C ASN A 763 -29.69 11.90 15.44
N SER A 764 -28.86 10.85 15.41
CA SER A 764 -29.27 9.50 14.99
C SER A 764 -30.01 8.67 16.06
N GLY A 765 -30.29 9.23 17.24
CA GLY A 765 -31.05 8.55 18.30
C GLY A 765 -30.17 7.68 19.21
N SER A 766 -29.05 8.24 19.69
CA SER A 766 -28.20 7.58 20.71
C SER A 766 -28.98 7.29 21.99
N ARG A 767 -28.82 6.09 22.58
CA ARG A 767 -29.45 5.71 23.85
C ARG A 767 -29.05 6.66 24.97
N GLU A 768 -30.02 7.09 25.78
CA GLU A 768 -29.79 8.04 26.88
C GLU A 768 -28.73 7.57 27.89
N GLN A 769 -28.66 6.26 28.19
CA GLN A 769 -27.63 5.68 29.06
C GLN A 769 -26.21 5.83 28.47
N ASP A 770 -26.07 5.71 27.16
CA ASP A 770 -24.80 5.83 26.46
C ASP A 770 -24.37 7.30 26.39
N VAL A 771 -25.32 8.22 26.20
CA VAL A 771 -25.09 9.68 26.29
C VAL A 771 -24.63 10.08 27.69
N ARG A 772 -25.20 9.51 28.75
CA ARG A 772 -24.74 9.73 30.14
C ARG A 772 -23.31 9.25 30.38
N LYS A 773 -22.96 8.06 29.90
CA LYS A 773 -21.57 7.56 29.98
C LYS A 773 -20.60 8.45 29.20
N ALA A 774 -20.99 8.87 27.99
CA ALA A 774 -20.20 9.79 27.18
C ALA A 774 -20.03 11.16 27.87
N LEU A 775 -21.03 11.63 28.60
CA LEU A 775 -20.96 12.85 29.41
C LEU A 775 -19.91 12.72 30.52
N THR A 776 -19.91 11.61 31.27
CA THR A 776 -18.90 11.35 32.32
C THR A 776 -17.47 11.33 31.74
N ILE A 777 -17.27 10.67 30.59
CA ILE A 777 -15.97 10.63 29.90
C ILE A 777 -15.53 12.04 29.46
N SER A 778 -16.46 12.81 28.87
CA SER A 778 -16.18 14.15 28.35
C SER A 778 -15.89 15.16 29.47
N ILE A 779 -16.56 15.04 30.62
CA ILE A 779 -16.27 15.84 31.83
C ILE A 779 -14.85 15.56 32.34
N GLY A 780 -14.42 14.29 32.35
CA GLY A 780 -13.05 13.91 32.72
C GLY A 780 -11.97 14.52 31.82
N LYS A 781 -12.29 14.73 30.53
CA LYS A 781 -11.40 15.38 29.55
C LYS A 781 -11.47 16.91 29.55
N GLY A 782 -12.56 17.50 30.04
CA GLY A 782 -12.75 18.96 30.09
C GLY A 782 -13.20 19.59 28.76
N ASP A 783 -13.89 18.86 27.90
CA ASP A 783 -14.23 19.30 26.54
C ASP A 783 -15.58 20.04 26.48
N SER A 784 -15.57 21.35 26.76
CA SER A 784 -16.79 22.13 27.02
C SER A 784 -17.81 22.15 25.87
N GLN A 785 -17.38 22.06 24.60
CA GLN A 785 -18.31 22.02 23.47
C GLN A 785 -19.09 20.69 23.42
N ILE A 786 -18.42 19.56 23.58
CA ILE A 786 -19.07 18.24 23.61
C ILE A 786 -19.97 18.10 24.84
N ILE A 787 -19.51 18.56 26.00
CA ILE A 787 -20.32 18.58 27.23
C ILE A 787 -21.62 19.36 26.98
N SER A 788 -21.55 20.53 26.34
CA SER A 788 -22.76 21.32 26.03
C SER A 788 -23.71 20.61 25.07
N LEU A 789 -23.21 19.90 24.05
CA LEU A 789 -24.02 19.13 23.09
C LEU A 789 -24.73 17.94 23.77
N LEU A 790 -24.01 17.23 24.64
CA LEU A 790 -24.56 16.10 25.40
C LEU A 790 -25.62 16.57 26.41
N LEU A 791 -25.34 17.66 27.14
CA LEU A 791 -26.30 18.25 28.08
C LEU A 791 -27.54 18.78 27.37
N ARG A 792 -27.41 19.34 26.15
CA ARG A 792 -28.55 19.82 25.37
C ARG A 792 -29.56 18.72 25.08
N ARG A 793 -29.10 17.49 24.85
CA ARG A 793 -29.99 16.34 24.64
C ARG A 793 -30.59 15.80 25.93
N LEU A 794 -29.86 15.85 27.04
CA LEU A 794 -30.25 15.23 28.31
C LEU A 794 -31.09 16.13 29.23
N ALA A 795 -30.94 17.45 29.13
CA ALA A 795 -31.35 18.36 30.20
C ALA A 795 -32.51 19.30 29.87
N LEU A 796 -32.86 19.45 28.59
CA LEU A 796 -33.90 20.38 28.14
C LEU A 796 -35.28 19.73 28.23
N ASP A 797 -36.07 20.11 29.24
CA ASP A 797 -37.50 19.86 29.29
C ASP A 797 -38.23 21.06 28.68
N VAL A 798 -38.47 20.95 27.36
CA VAL A 798 -39.14 21.99 26.57
C VAL A 798 -40.60 22.18 27.02
N ALA A 799 -41.25 21.16 27.60
CA ALA A 799 -42.64 21.25 28.01
C ALA A 799 -42.85 22.15 29.23
N ASN A 800 -41.85 22.22 30.12
CA ASN A 800 -41.92 22.95 31.39
C ASN A 800 -41.00 24.18 31.48
N ASN A 801 -40.34 24.57 30.38
CA ASN A 801 -39.33 25.64 30.36
C ASN A 801 -38.27 25.45 31.48
N SER A 802 -37.84 24.21 31.68
CA SER A 802 -36.94 23.83 32.76
C SER A 802 -35.69 23.11 32.27
N ILE A 803 -34.57 23.41 32.92
CA ILE A 803 -33.33 22.65 32.76
C ILE A 803 -33.22 21.67 33.93
N CYS A 804 -33.31 20.39 33.62
CA CYS A 804 -33.24 19.30 34.59
C CYS A 804 -31.85 18.66 34.55
N LEU A 805 -30.93 19.15 35.39
CA LEU A 805 -29.58 18.62 35.52
C LEU A 805 -29.38 17.83 36.81
N GLY A 806 -30.45 17.43 37.49
CA GLY A 806 -30.36 16.63 38.72
C GLY A 806 -29.74 15.25 38.51
N GLY A 807 -28.82 14.83 39.39
CA GLY A 807 -28.35 13.44 39.47
C GLY A 807 -27.34 13.00 38.41
N PHE A 808 -26.69 13.92 37.70
CA PHE A 808 -25.66 13.61 36.70
C PHE A 808 -24.23 13.50 37.27
N CYS A 809 -24.04 13.71 38.58
CA CYS A 809 -22.73 13.63 39.26
C CYS A 809 -21.63 14.48 38.59
N ILE A 810 -21.99 15.67 38.12
CA ILE A 810 -21.11 16.51 37.29
C ILE A 810 -19.94 17.10 38.11
N GLY A 811 -20.07 17.22 39.42
CA GLY A 811 -19.02 17.61 40.38
C GLY A 811 -18.63 19.09 40.37
N LYS A 812 -18.61 19.73 39.19
CA LYS A 812 -18.48 21.18 38.98
C LYS A 812 -19.50 21.66 37.96
N VAL A 813 -19.74 22.97 37.87
CA VAL A 813 -20.58 23.58 36.82
C VAL A 813 -19.87 24.81 36.27
N GLU A 814 -19.75 24.90 34.95
CA GLU A 814 -19.17 26.06 34.26
C GLU A 814 -20.22 26.79 33.40
N PRO A 815 -20.15 28.13 33.29
CA PRO A 815 -21.06 28.90 32.42
C PRO A 815 -21.03 28.47 30.96
N SER A 816 -19.88 27.99 30.48
CA SER A 816 -19.68 27.52 29.09
C SER A 816 -20.53 26.28 28.77
N TRP A 817 -20.86 25.47 29.77
CA TRP A 817 -21.67 24.26 29.61
C TRP A 817 -23.16 24.58 29.55
N LEU A 818 -23.60 25.59 30.32
CA LEU A 818 -25.00 26.00 30.40
C LEU A 818 -25.40 26.98 29.29
N GLY A 819 -24.47 27.83 28.83
CA GLY A 819 -24.74 28.84 27.80
C GLY A 819 -25.53 28.33 26.59
N PRO A 820 -25.08 27.25 25.91
CA PRO A 820 -25.77 26.68 24.74
C PRO A 820 -27.11 26.00 25.04
N LEU A 821 -27.47 25.78 26.32
CA LEU A 821 -28.76 25.21 26.72
C LEU A 821 -29.86 26.27 26.72
N PHE A 822 -29.50 27.55 26.90
CA PHE A 822 -30.45 28.64 26.83
C PHE A 822 -30.78 28.97 25.37
N PRO A 823 -32.05 29.22 25.03
CA PRO A 823 -32.44 29.59 23.68
C PRO A 823 -31.89 30.98 23.32
N ASP A 824 -30.82 31.02 22.52
CA ASP A 824 -30.24 32.26 21.98
C ASP A 824 -30.86 32.64 20.63
N LYS A 825 -30.93 33.96 20.36
CA LYS A 825 -31.60 34.60 19.21
C LYS A 825 -31.06 34.25 17.81
N THR A 826 -30.05 33.40 17.65
CA THR A 826 -29.44 33.12 16.34
C THR A 826 -28.80 31.73 16.27
N SER A 827 -29.56 30.71 15.90
CA SER A 827 -29.00 29.56 15.15
C SER A 827 -30.12 28.76 14.47
N ASN A 828 -30.82 29.41 13.54
CA ASN A 828 -31.38 28.69 12.40
C ASN A 828 -30.19 28.21 11.53
N LEU A 829 -29.49 27.15 11.98
CA LEU A 829 -28.65 26.34 11.11
C LEU A 829 -29.59 25.56 10.20
N ARG A 830 -30.09 26.28 9.18
CA ARG A 830 -30.77 25.74 8.02
C ARG A 830 -29.95 24.57 7.50
N LYS A 831 -30.64 23.44 7.28
CA LYS A 831 -30.23 22.32 6.43
C LYS A 831 -29.44 22.82 5.23
N GLN A 832 -28.12 22.86 5.32
CA GLN A 832 -27.26 22.84 4.15
C GLN A 832 -27.37 21.41 3.62
N THR A 833 -27.80 21.28 2.37
CA THR A 833 -27.75 20.03 1.61
C THR A 833 -26.29 19.60 1.51
N ASN A 834 -25.83 18.85 2.51
CA ASN A 834 -24.46 18.40 2.64
C ASN A 834 -24.14 17.36 1.55
N ILE A 835 -22.88 17.34 1.13
CA ILE A 835 -22.27 16.35 0.22
C ILE A 835 -22.68 14.90 0.56
N ALA A 836 -22.77 14.57 1.86
CA ALA A 836 -23.19 13.27 2.36
C ALA A 836 -24.64 12.91 1.97
N SER A 837 -25.56 13.88 1.96
CA SER A 837 -26.96 13.67 1.55
C SER A 837 -27.08 13.35 0.06
N THR A 838 -26.23 13.94 -0.77
CA THR A 838 -26.19 13.66 -2.21
C THR A 838 -25.64 12.27 -2.48
N LEU A 839 -24.57 11.88 -1.77
CA LEU A 839 -24.03 10.51 -1.81
C LEU A 839 -25.06 9.47 -1.37
N ALA A 840 -25.69 9.67 -0.22
CA ALA A 840 -26.71 8.75 0.28
C ALA A 840 -27.86 8.59 -0.73
N ARG A 841 -28.34 9.69 -1.32
CA ARG A 841 -29.35 9.66 -2.38
C ARG A 841 -28.89 8.86 -3.61
N MET A 842 -27.65 9.03 -4.07
CA MET A 842 -27.10 8.26 -5.19
C MET A 842 -27.03 6.76 -4.87
N VAL A 843 -26.58 6.41 -3.66
CA VAL A 843 -26.44 5.01 -3.22
C VAL A 843 -27.80 4.33 -3.08
N ILE A 844 -28.78 5.00 -2.46
CA ILE A 844 -30.16 4.49 -2.32
C ILE A 844 -30.78 4.21 -3.69
N ARG A 845 -30.56 5.09 -4.69
CA ARG A 845 -31.05 4.87 -6.06
C ARG A 845 -30.50 3.59 -6.68
N TYR A 846 -29.21 3.29 -6.47
CA TYR A 846 -28.62 2.04 -6.97
C TYR A 846 -29.11 0.81 -6.20
N GLN A 847 -29.35 0.92 -4.89
CA GLN A 847 -29.96 -0.16 -4.11
C GLN A 847 -31.37 -0.49 -4.64
N MET A 848 -32.18 0.54 -4.92
CA MET A 848 -33.51 0.39 -5.52
C MET A 848 -33.46 -0.25 -6.92
N LYS A 849 -32.56 0.21 -7.81
CA LYS A 849 -32.39 -0.38 -9.15
C LYS A 849 -31.99 -1.86 -9.07
N SER A 850 -31.09 -2.22 -8.14
CA SER A 850 -30.67 -3.61 -7.96
C SER A 850 -31.78 -4.52 -7.41
N ALA A 851 -32.66 -4.00 -6.54
CA ALA A 851 -33.81 -4.76 -6.04
C ALA A 851 -34.88 -5.00 -7.13
N VAL A 852 -35.02 -4.07 -8.07
CA VAL A 852 -35.92 -4.23 -9.24
C VAL A 852 -35.35 -5.23 -10.24
N GLU A 853 -34.05 -5.17 -10.56
CA GLU A 853 -33.38 -6.13 -11.45
C GLU A 853 -33.39 -7.57 -10.88
N GLU A 854 -33.13 -7.75 -9.57
CA GLU A 854 -33.20 -9.07 -8.92
C GLU A 854 -34.64 -9.62 -8.80
N GLY A 855 -35.65 -8.74 -8.76
CA GLY A 855 -37.07 -9.11 -8.75
C GLY A 855 -37.58 -9.67 -10.08
N THR A 856 -37.02 -9.24 -11.22
CA THR A 856 -37.43 -9.71 -12.56
C THR A 856 -36.97 -11.14 -12.89
N ALA A 857 -36.04 -11.72 -12.13
CA ALA A 857 -35.63 -13.12 -12.28
C ALA A 857 -36.61 -14.12 -11.60
N SER A 858 -37.56 -13.62 -10.80
CA SER A 858 -38.60 -14.40 -10.15
C SER A 858 -39.93 -14.13 -10.87
N GLY A 859 -40.28 -14.98 -11.84
CA GLY A 859 -41.46 -14.82 -12.70
C GLY A 859 -42.74 -14.46 -11.95
N SER A 860 -43.20 -13.22 -12.14
CA SER A 860 -44.60 -12.84 -12.10
C SER A 860 -44.78 -11.63 -13.02
N ASP A 861 -45.55 -11.81 -14.09
CA ASP A 861 -45.89 -10.78 -15.07
C ASP A 861 -46.48 -9.54 -14.39
N GLY A 862 -45.74 -8.45 -14.48
CA GLY A 862 -46.19 -7.09 -14.22
C GLY A 862 -45.41 -6.17 -15.14
N ASN A 863 -46.01 -5.84 -16.30
CA ASN A 863 -45.46 -4.91 -17.27
C ASN A 863 -45.14 -3.55 -16.60
N PHE A 864 -43.89 -3.33 -16.26
CA PHE A 864 -43.31 -1.99 -16.22
C PHE A 864 -42.82 -1.69 -17.63
N SER A 865 -43.40 -0.67 -18.27
CA SER A 865 -43.02 -0.25 -19.62
C SER A 865 -41.53 0.13 -19.67
N GLU A 866 -40.81 -0.35 -20.69
CA GLU A 866 -39.41 0.01 -21.01
C GLU A 866 -39.14 1.53 -20.97
N ASP A 867 -40.15 2.37 -21.20
CA ASP A 867 -40.09 3.83 -21.10
C ASP A 867 -39.79 4.40 -19.70
N VAL A 868 -39.94 3.61 -18.63
CA VAL A 868 -39.56 4.04 -17.26
C VAL A 868 -38.10 3.68 -16.95
N LEU A 869 -37.56 2.61 -17.55
CA LEU A 869 -36.18 2.18 -17.36
C LEU A 869 -35.18 3.01 -18.18
N SER A 870 -35.55 3.43 -19.39
CA SER A 870 -34.73 4.32 -20.24
C SER A 870 -34.60 5.74 -19.68
N LYS A 871 -35.60 6.22 -18.92
CA LYS A 871 -35.55 7.51 -18.23
C LYS A 871 -34.64 7.55 -17.00
N PHE A 872 -34.14 6.43 -16.48
CA PHE A 872 -33.22 6.45 -15.33
C PHE A 872 -31.76 6.76 -15.68
N ASP A 873 -31.37 6.62 -16.95
CA ASP A 873 -29.97 6.78 -17.37
C ASP A 873 -29.64 8.22 -17.81
N GLU A 874 -30.64 9.12 -17.91
CA GLU A 874 -30.50 10.41 -18.60
C GLU A 874 -30.90 11.63 -17.75
N TRP A 875 -30.43 11.79 -16.49
CA TRP A 875 -30.88 12.92 -15.65
C TRP A 875 -29.73 13.65 -14.95
N THR A 876 -29.27 14.72 -15.60
CA THR A 876 -28.61 15.88 -14.96
C THR A 876 -29.67 16.71 -14.22
N PHE A 877 -29.44 16.95 -12.92
CA PHE A 877 -30.11 17.94 -12.05
C PHE A 877 -31.66 18.06 -12.12
N ILE A 878 -32.37 17.48 -11.13
CA ILE A 878 -33.77 17.84 -10.79
C ILE A 878 -33.75 18.67 -9.50
N PRO A 879 -34.53 19.77 -9.38
CA PRO A 879 -34.63 20.55 -8.16
C PRO A 879 -35.29 19.80 -6.99
N ASP A 880 -34.84 20.13 -5.77
CA ASP A 880 -35.08 19.47 -4.47
C ASP A 880 -36.53 19.35 -3.95
N SER A 881 -37.58 19.62 -4.74
CA SER A 881 -38.94 19.74 -4.18
C SER A 881 -39.78 18.44 -4.12
N SER A 882 -39.31 17.31 -4.65
CA SER A 882 -40.13 16.08 -4.77
C SER A 882 -39.59 14.83 -4.05
N MET A 883 -38.59 14.97 -3.16
CA MET A 883 -38.06 13.83 -2.36
C MET A 883 -37.88 14.12 -0.86
N ASP A 884 -38.28 15.29 -0.36
CA ASP A 884 -38.32 15.58 1.09
C ASP A 884 -39.30 14.67 1.88
N SER A 885 -40.11 13.86 1.19
CA SER A 885 -40.98 12.85 1.81
C SER A 885 -40.28 11.52 2.12
N VAL A 886 -39.04 11.29 1.66
CA VAL A 886 -38.31 10.03 1.93
C VAL A 886 -37.55 10.09 3.27
N PHE A 887 -37.23 11.30 3.75
CA PHE A 887 -36.51 11.55 5.01
C PHE A 887 -37.38 12.28 6.05
N ALA A 888 -38.70 12.07 6.02
CA ALA A 888 -39.63 12.79 6.88
C ALA A 888 -39.39 12.52 8.39
N GLN A 889 -39.47 13.63 9.14
CA GLN A 889 -39.23 13.79 10.57
C GLN A 889 -39.96 12.77 11.44
N SER A 890 -39.21 12.12 12.33
CA SER A 890 -39.74 11.38 13.48
C SER A 890 -39.50 12.19 14.75
N ASP A 891 -40.25 13.27 14.92
CA ASP A 891 -40.53 13.81 16.26
C ASP A 891 -41.96 13.37 16.58
N ASP A 892 -42.05 12.27 17.33
CA ASP A 892 -43.12 11.93 18.28
C ASP A 892 -43.05 10.42 18.55
N LEU A 893 -42.66 10.06 19.77
CA LEU A 893 -43.29 9.04 20.65
C LEU A 893 -42.28 8.55 21.70
N ASP A 894 -42.46 9.03 22.92
CA ASP A 894 -42.04 8.34 24.13
C ASP A 894 -42.68 6.94 24.17
N SER A 895 -41.88 5.90 24.41
CA SER A 895 -42.38 4.67 25.03
C SER A 895 -41.25 3.82 25.59
N GLU A 896 -41.47 3.40 26.82
CA GLU A 896 -40.67 2.57 27.71
C GLU A 896 -40.19 1.24 27.10
N GLY A 897 -39.07 0.75 27.63
CA GLY A 897 -38.45 -0.49 27.22
C GLY A 897 -39.18 -1.77 27.68
N SER A 898 -38.94 -2.86 26.95
CA SER A 898 -38.82 -4.20 27.51
C SER A 898 -38.18 -5.16 26.49
N GLU A 899 -37.52 -6.19 27.03
CA GLU A 899 -36.57 -7.10 26.41
C GLU A 899 -37.17 -8.18 25.49
N GLY A 900 -36.41 -8.50 24.44
CA GLY A 900 -36.11 -9.83 23.85
C GLY A 900 -37.16 -10.94 23.73
N SER A 901 -37.41 -11.40 22.49
CA SER A 901 -36.90 -12.71 22.01
C SER A 901 -37.34 -13.05 20.58
N PHE A 902 -36.53 -13.91 19.97
CA PHE A 902 -36.30 -14.18 18.56
C PHE A 902 -37.32 -15.13 17.87
N LEU A 903 -37.40 -14.98 16.54
CA LEU A 903 -37.51 -16.02 15.48
C LEU A 903 -38.88 -16.48 14.91
N VAL A 904 -38.98 -16.21 13.60
CA VAL A 904 -39.36 -17.14 12.49
C VAL A 904 -40.85 -17.23 12.17
N LYS A 905 -41.29 -16.62 11.06
CA LYS A 905 -41.28 -17.19 9.69
C LYS A 905 -42.05 -16.27 8.73
N LYS A 906 -41.36 -15.71 7.75
CA LYS A 906 -41.98 -15.27 6.49
C LYS A 906 -42.38 -16.52 5.70
N LYS A 907 -43.65 -16.62 5.29
CA LYS A 907 -44.05 -17.28 4.04
C LYS A 907 -45.15 -16.46 3.35
N SER A 908 -44.72 -15.81 2.28
CA SER A 908 -45.35 -15.74 0.95
C SER A 908 -46.88 -15.82 0.83
N ASN A 909 -47.43 -14.71 0.31
CA ASN A 909 -48.44 -14.58 -0.75
C ASN A 909 -49.44 -15.73 -0.96
N SER A 910 -50.72 -15.41 -0.81
CA SER A 910 -51.72 -15.82 -1.80
C SER A 910 -52.84 -14.78 -1.89
N ILE A 911 -53.10 -14.35 -3.13
CA ILE A 911 -54.31 -13.64 -3.56
C ILE A 911 -55.29 -14.71 -4.01
N SER A 912 -56.49 -14.75 -3.41
CA SER A 912 -57.79 -15.08 -4.06
C SER A 912 -58.88 -14.96 -2.97
N VAL A 913 -59.80 -14.00 -3.12
CA VAL A 913 -61.14 -14.14 -3.73
C VAL A 913 -62.09 -15.01 -2.90
N GLY A 914 -63.18 -14.40 -2.45
CA GLY A 914 -64.49 -15.06 -2.33
C GLY A 914 -64.87 -15.66 -0.98
N GLU A 915 -65.63 -14.87 -0.22
CA GLU A 915 -66.89 -15.20 0.47
C GLU A 915 -67.15 -16.52 1.24
N PHE A 916 -68.02 -16.33 2.24
CA PHE A 916 -68.93 -17.28 2.92
C PHE A 916 -68.50 -17.94 4.25
N TYR A 917 -69.02 -17.31 5.31
CA TYR A 917 -69.86 -17.88 6.40
C TYR A 917 -69.31 -18.82 7.49
N ARG A 918 -69.81 -18.50 8.69
CA ARG A 918 -70.01 -19.28 9.94
C ARG A 918 -68.79 -19.58 10.79
N ASP A 919 -68.69 -18.94 11.96
CA ASP A 919 -69.45 -19.14 13.21
C ASP A 919 -68.89 -20.28 14.07
N ALA A 920 -68.87 -19.97 15.36
CA ALA A 920 -68.91 -20.88 16.50
C ALA A 920 -67.62 -21.69 16.78
N VAL A 921 -67.17 -21.91 18.01
CA VAL A 921 -67.72 -21.67 19.36
C VAL A 921 -66.63 -22.19 20.31
N LEU A 922 -66.39 -21.47 21.42
CA LEU A 922 -66.08 -21.98 22.78
C LEU A 922 -64.85 -22.92 22.95
N GLN A 923 -64.10 -22.97 24.05
CA GLN A 923 -64.40 -22.71 25.45
C GLN A 923 -63.10 -22.93 26.24
N ARG A 924 -63.08 -22.31 27.43
CA ARG A 924 -62.57 -22.83 28.70
C ARG A 924 -61.08 -22.70 29.04
N CYS A 925 -60.93 -21.82 30.03
CA CYS A 925 -60.38 -22.13 31.36
C CYS A 925 -58.87 -22.06 31.53
N SER A 926 -58.47 -20.89 32.04
CA SER A 926 -57.61 -20.69 33.22
C SER A 926 -57.73 -21.83 34.26
N PRO A 927 -56.72 -22.08 35.12
CA PRO A 927 -56.47 -21.12 36.22
C PRO A 927 -55.03 -21.06 36.82
N ASN A 928 -54.77 -19.97 37.55
CA ASN A 928 -54.01 -19.89 38.83
C ASN A 928 -52.48 -20.17 38.81
N LEU A 929 -51.58 -19.55 39.58
CA LEU A 929 -51.65 -18.72 40.80
C LEU A 929 -50.28 -18.06 41.11
N GLN A 930 -50.29 -16.86 41.69
CA GLN A 930 -49.43 -16.30 42.78
C GLN A 930 -47.89 -16.13 42.63
N ARG A 931 -47.41 -14.90 42.92
CA ARG A 931 -46.87 -14.49 44.25
C ARG A 931 -46.66 -12.96 44.38
N HIS A 932 -46.82 -12.52 45.62
CA HIS A 932 -46.92 -11.17 46.22
C HIS A 932 -45.59 -10.35 46.19
N SER A 933 -45.47 -9.05 46.54
CA SER A 933 -46.11 -8.28 47.62
C SER A 933 -45.84 -6.75 47.59
N ASN A 934 -46.93 -5.99 47.79
CA ASN A 934 -47.18 -4.87 48.73
C ASN A 934 -46.35 -3.55 48.77
N SER A 935 -47.06 -2.45 48.51
CA SER A 935 -47.08 -1.22 49.34
C SER A 935 -48.33 -0.40 49.00
N LEU A 936 -49.15 -0.07 50.01
CA LEU A 936 -50.52 0.44 49.91
C LEU A 936 -50.65 1.91 50.39
N GLY A 937 -51.42 2.70 49.65
CA GLY A 937 -52.37 3.70 50.18
C GLY A 937 -52.32 5.09 49.52
N PRO A 938 -53.45 5.84 49.44
CA PRO A 938 -54.79 5.45 49.02
C PRO A 938 -55.34 6.32 47.86
N ILE A 939 -56.35 5.79 47.18
CA ILE A 939 -57.06 6.32 46.00
C ILE A 939 -58.12 7.36 46.40
N PHE A 940 -58.30 8.40 45.59
CA PHE A 940 -59.61 9.01 45.32
C PHE A 940 -59.76 9.23 43.80
N ASP A 941 -60.86 8.70 43.27
CA ASP A 941 -61.26 8.66 41.86
C ASP A 941 -61.64 10.03 41.29
N HIS A 942 -61.35 10.24 40.00
CA HIS A 942 -62.34 10.62 38.98
C HIS A 942 -61.69 10.63 37.58
N GLU A 943 -61.78 9.50 36.87
CA GLU A 943 -61.82 9.48 35.41
C GLU A 943 -63.24 9.83 34.96
N ASP A 944 -63.40 10.80 34.06
CA ASP A 944 -64.25 10.59 32.89
C ASP A 944 -64.03 11.64 31.78
N LEU A 945 -64.19 11.15 30.54
CA LEU A 945 -64.36 11.87 29.27
C LEU A 945 -63.10 12.36 28.54
N LEU A 946 -62.62 11.54 27.58
CA LEU A 946 -62.49 11.95 26.16
C LEU A 946 -62.31 10.71 25.24
N LYS A 947 -63.43 10.07 24.88
CA LYS A 947 -63.55 9.32 23.62
C LYS A 947 -64.75 9.87 22.86
N ARG A 948 -64.52 10.61 21.78
CA ARG A 948 -65.45 10.61 20.65
C ARG A 948 -64.81 11.00 19.33
N LYS A 949 -65.05 10.11 18.38
CA LYS A 949 -65.17 10.29 16.92
C LYS A 949 -63.89 10.20 16.09
N ARG A 950 -63.70 9.01 15.53
CA ARG A 950 -63.27 8.84 14.14
C ARG A 950 -64.47 8.48 13.25
N LYS A 951 -64.27 8.79 11.97
CA LYS A 951 -64.98 8.39 10.73
C LYS A 951 -66.03 9.37 10.22
N ILE A 952 -65.77 9.92 9.03
CA ILE A 952 -66.32 9.46 7.75
C ILE A 952 -65.41 9.96 6.60
N LEU A 953 -65.22 9.12 5.57
CA LEU A 953 -64.57 9.39 4.28
C LEU A 953 -65.54 10.09 3.32
N SER A 954 -65.05 10.97 2.43
CA SER A 954 -65.43 10.97 1.00
C SER A 954 -64.72 12.07 0.16
N SER A 955 -64.10 11.63 -0.92
CA SER A 955 -64.10 12.17 -2.31
C SER A 955 -63.61 13.61 -2.64
N ASP A 956 -62.52 13.62 -3.42
CA ASP A 956 -62.30 14.23 -4.74
C ASP A 956 -62.53 15.72 -5.06
N ASP A 957 -61.46 16.27 -5.64
CA ASP A 957 -61.33 17.17 -6.80
C ASP A 957 -62.08 18.52 -6.84
N SER A 958 -61.31 19.61 -6.86
CA SER A 958 -60.90 20.29 -8.11
C SER A 958 -60.49 21.76 -7.92
N LEU A 959 -59.33 22.09 -8.49
CA LEU A 959 -58.95 23.34 -9.19
C LEU A 959 -59.65 24.66 -8.81
N ARG A 960 -58.89 25.65 -8.31
CA ARG A 960 -58.48 26.86 -9.09
C ARG A 960 -57.70 27.89 -8.29
N SER A 961 -56.62 28.31 -8.95
CA SER A 961 -55.85 29.54 -8.84
C SER A 961 -56.63 30.81 -8.43
N SER A 962 -56.00 31.73 -7.69
CA SER A 962 -55.18 32.81 -8.29
C SER A 962 -54.99 34.05 -7.38
N LYS A 963 -53.79 34.62 -7.49
CA LYS A 963 -53.45 36.06 -7.61
C LYS A 963 -53.14 36.94 -6.37
N LEU A 964 -51.93 37.55 -6.50
CA LEU A 964 -51.53 38.96 -6.26
C LEU A 964 -51.27 39.38 -4.80
N GLN A 965 -50.01 39.63 -4.42
CA GLN A 965 -49.14 40.83 -4.59
C GLN A 965 -49.29 41.90 -3.49
N SER A 966 -48.19 42.04 -2.73
CA SER A 966 -47.53 43.25 -2.18
C SER A 966 -48.32 44.56 -2.00
N HIS A 967 -48.29 45.15 -0.79
CA HIS A 967 -47.63 46.43 -0.53
C HIS A 967 -47.60 46.84 0.97
N MET A 968 -46.54 47.57 1.31
CA MET A 968 -46.21 48.23 2.58
C MET A 968 -47.24 49.27 3.05
N ARG A 969 -47.41 49.45 4.38
CA ARG A 969 -47.25 50.75 5.08
C ARG A 969 -47.44 50.66 6.61
N HIS A 970 -46.87 51.68 7.25
CA HIS A 970 -46.49 51.86 8.64
C HIS A 970 -47.60 52.26 9.64
N SER A 971 -47.29 51.98 10.91
CA SER A 971 -47.41 52.84 12.12
C SER A 971 -48.79 53.24 12.66
N ASP A 972 -49.14 52.63 13.80
CA ASP A 972 -49.25 53.27 15.14
C ASP A 972 -50.50 52.85 15.93
N SER A 973 -50.31 51.98 16.93
CA SER A 973 -50.91 52.16 18.25
C SER A 973 -50.26 51.23 19.28
N ILE A 974 -49.61 51.84 20.26
CA ILE A 974 -49.10 51.22 21.48
C ILE A 974 -50.30 50.71 22.29
N SER A 975 -50.42 49.39 22.44
CA SER A 975 -50.75 48.67 23.68
C SER A 975 -50.95 47.18 23.38
N SER A 976 -50.41 46.34 24.26
CA SER A 976 -50.74 44.91 24.45
C SER A 976 -50.25 43.83 23.48
N LEU A 977 -49.02 43.88 22.96
CA LEU A 977 -48.34 42.69 22.40
C LEU A 977 -46.81 42.78 22.60
N ALA A 978 -46.34 42.61 23.84
CA ALA A 978 -44.97 42.17 24.06
C ALA A 978 -44.98 40.65 23.88
N SER A 979 -44.56 40.19 22.70
CA SER A 979 -44.27 38.80 22.37
C SER A 979 -43.63 38.07 23.56
N GLU A 980 -44.35 37.11 24.12
CA GLU A 980 -43.90 36.16 25.14
C GLU A 980 -42.58 35.54 24.68
N ARG A 981 -41.50 35.87 25.37
CA ARG A 981 -40.21 35.19 25.21
C ARG A 981 -40.23 34.04 26.20
N GLU A 982 -40.14 32.81 25.71
CA GLU A 982 -39.99 31.59 26.51
C GLU A 982 -38.60 31.60 27.16
N TYR A 983 -38.49 32.24 28.33
CA TYR A 983 -37.31 32.14 29.18
C TYR A 983 -37.40 30.88 30.04
N ILE A 984 -36.25 30.29 30.36
CA ILE A 984 -36.17 29.16 31.28
C ILE A 984 -36.44 29.67 32.70
N THR A 985 -37.47 29.13 33.34
CA THR A 985 -37.94 29.59 34.66
C THR A 985 -37.48 28.70 35.80
N SER A 986 -37.07 27.45 35.50
CA SER A 986 -36.62 26.49 36.51
C SER A 986 -35.28 25.85 36.13
N LEU A 987 -34.38 25.77 37.12
CA LEU A 987 -33.07 25.15 36.99
C LEU A 987 -32.86 24.19 38.16
N ASP A 988 -32.78 22.90 37.83
CA ASP A 988 -32.46 21.84 38.77
C ASP A 988 -30.98 21.43 38.62
N LEU A 989 -30.20 21.66 39.68
CA LEU A 989 -28.80 21.26 39.81
C LEU A 989 -28.60 20.31 41.00
N SER A 990 -29.66 19.63 41.43
CA SER A 990 -29.63 18.75 42.59
C SER A 990 -28.75 17.50 42.39
N ALA A 991 -28.31 16.88 43.48
CA ALA A 991 -27.63 15.57 43.45
C ALA A 991 -26.41 15.49 42.49
N ASN A 992 -25.62 16.58 42.38
CA ASN A 992 -24.49 16.67 41.46
C ASN A 992 -23.13 16.71 42.16
N GLU A 993 -23.08 16.50 43.47
CA GLU A 993 -21.86 16.56 44.29
C GLU A 993 -21.13 17.92 44.23
N LEU A 994 -21.87 19.00 43.93
CA LEU A 994 -21.31 20.34 43.78
C LEU A 994 -20.73 20.85 45.10
N ARG A 995 -19.49 21.32 45.07
CA ARG A 995 -18.79 21.90 46.24
C ARG A 995 -19.04 23.41 46.38
N ASP A 996 -19.12 24.09 45.24
CA ASP A 996 -19.40 25.52 45.11
C ASP A 996 -20.13 25.78 43.78
N ILE A 997 -20.72 26.97 43.66
CA ILE A 997 -21.41 27.45 42.45
C ILE A 997 -20.93 28.86 42.08
N ASP A 998 -19.70 29.22 42.47
CA ASP A 998 -19.16 30.56 42.30
C ASP A 998 -19.01 30.94 40.83
N ALA A 999 -18.77 29.95 39.96
CA ALA A 999 -18.68 30.14 38.51
C ALA A 999 -19.95 30.75 37.90
N LEU A 1000 -21.14 30.49 38.48
CA LEU A 1000 -22.42 31.06 38.04
C LEU A 1000 -22.59 32.53 38.47
N SER A 1001 -21.83 32.99 39.47
CA SER A 1001 -21.92 34.34 40.02
C SER A 1001 -21.08 35.36 39.25
N GLN A 1002 -20.12 34.91 38.44
CA GLN A 1002 -19.31 35.78 37.59
C GLN A 1002 -20.18 36.38 36.48
N LYS A 1003 -19.95 37.65 36.12
CA LYS A 1003 -20.61 38.27 34.96
C LYS A 1003 -20.24 37.51 33.69
N CYS A 1004 -21.09 36.59 33.27
CA CYS A 1004 -20.90 35.70 32.13
C CYS A 1004 -22.13 35.75 31.20
N CYS A 1005 -22.02 35.09 30.05
CA CYS A 1005 -23.05 35.07 29.01
C CYS A 1005 -24.44 34.60 29.50
N ILE A 1006 -24.51 33.79 30.56
CA ILE A 1006 -25.76 33.27 31.13
C ILE A 1006 -26.44 34.22 32.11
N SER A 1007 -25.79 35.32 32.53
CA SER A 1007 -26.35 36.24 33.53
C SER A 1007 -27.71 36.82 33.12
N VAL A 1008 -27.90 37.15 31.83
CA VAL A 1008 -29.18 37.65 31.28
C VAL A 1008 -30.31 36.62 31.39
N HIS A 1009 -29.97 35.33 31.28
CA HIS A 1009 -30.94 34.25 31.39
C HIS A 1009 -31.31 33.97 32.85
N LEU A 1010 -30.33 34.02 33.77
CA LEU A 1010 -30.55 33.81 35.20
C LEU A 1010 -31.42 34.90 35.87
N GLU A 1011 -31.53 36.10 35.29
CA GLU A 1011 -32.43 37.17 35.80
C GLU A 1011 -33.91 36.77 35.81
N HIS A 1012 -34.32 35.85 34.93
CA HIS A 1012 -35.70 35.40 34.75
C HIS A 1012 -36.02 34.09 35.51
N LEU A 1013 -35.05 33.53 36.23
CA LEU A 1013 -35.22 32.27 36.95
C LEU A 1013 -36.14 32.44 38.16
N GLU A 1014 -37.20 31.62 38.22
CA GLU A 1014 -38.19 31.61 39.31
C GLU A 1014 -37.90 30.53 40.35
N LYS A 1015 -37.33 29.39 39.92
CA LYS A 1015 -37.06 28.21 40.76
C LYS A 1015 -35.62 27.71 40.59
N LEU A 1016 -34.92 27.53 41.71
CA LEU A 1016 -33.56 27.01 41.75
C LEU A 1016 -33.46 25.87 42.79
N GLU A 1017 -33.18 24.67 42.30
CA GLU A 1017 -33.01 23.48 43.14
C GLU A 1017 -31.53 23.10 43.22
N LEU A 1018 -30.97 23.16 44.42
CA LEU A 1018 -29.54 22.89 44.71
C LEU A 1018 -29.38 21.84 45.81
N HIS A 1019 -30.43 21.09 46.09
CA HIS A 1019 -30.44 20.13 47.17
C HIS A 1019 -29.56 18.89 46.91
N GLN A 1020 -29.18 18.18 47.97
CA GLN A 1020 -28.33 16.98 47.90
C GLN A 1020 -26.97 17.22 47.22
N ASN A 1021 -26.37 18.39 47.46
CA ASN A 1021 -25.01 18.71 47.02
C ASN A 1021 -24.06 18.78 48.23
N ALA A 1022 -22.82 19.22 47.99
CA ALA A 1022 -21.80 19.41 49.02
C ALA A 1022 -21.52 20.91 49.29
N LEU A 1023 -22.50 21.78 49.04
CA LEU A 1023 -22.34 23.24 49.15
C LEU A 1023 -22.11 23.65 50.60
N THR A 1024 -21.08 24.48 50.82
CA THR A 1024 -20.77 25.06 52.14
C THR A 1024 -21.24 26.49 52.29
N SER A 1025 -21.46 27.19 51.17
CA SER A 1025 -21.92 28.57 51.11
C SER A 1025 -22.73 28.83 49.83
N PHE A 1026 -23.46 29.95 49.80
CA PHE A 1026 -24.18 30.43 48.62
C PHE A 1026 -23.57 31.77 48.20
N PRO A 1027 -23.17 31.98 46.93
CA PRO A 1027 -22.48 33.20 46.52
C PRO A 1027 -23.40 34.42 46.63
N GLN A 1028 -22.98 35.42 47.42
CA GLN A 1028 -23.76 36.64 47.63
C GLN A 1028 -24.04 37.40 46.33
N GLN A 1029 -23.08 37.42 45.39
CA GLN A 1029 -23.23 38.07 44.08
C GLN A 1029 -24.35 37.46 43.23
N LEU A 1030 -24.64 36.16 43.40
CA LEU A 1030 -25.72 35.50 42.68
C LEU A 1030 -27.10 35.99 43.13
N CYS A 1031 -27.22 36.46 44.38
CA CYS A 1031 -28.46 37.06 44.90
C CYS A 1031 -28.83 38.36 44.16
N GLU A 1032 -27.85 39.10 43.62
CA GLU A 1032 -28.08 40.30 42.81
C GLU A 1032 -28.52 39.98 41.38
N THR A 1033 -28.14 38.79 40.89
CA THR A 1033 -28.47 38.32 39.54
C THR A 1033 -29.86 37.67 39.49
N LEU A 1034 -30.23 36.89 40.52
CA LEU A 1034 -31.49 36.14 40.62
C LEU A 1034 -32.68 37.03 41.05
N LYS A 1035 -33.03 38.01 40.22
CA LYS A 1035 -34.05 39.04 40.51
C LYS A 1035 -35.48 38.49 40.64
N SER A 1036 -35.79 37.40 39.93
CA SER A 1036 -37.13 36.82 39.84
C SER A 1036 -37.34 35.57 40.72
N LEU A 1037 -36.33 35.17 41.49
CA LEU A 1037 -36.36 33.89 42.21
C LEU A 1037 -37.39 33.89 43.35
N THR A 1038 -38.31 32.94 43.30
CA THR A 1038 -39.38 32.75 44.29
C THR A 1038 -39.17 31.50 45.15
N HIS A 1039 -38.49 30.48 44.61
CA HIS A 1039 -38.24 29.21 45.27
C HIS A 1039 -36.76 28.85 45.23
N LEU A 1040 -36.17 28.68 46.41
CA LEU A 1040 -34.79 28.26 46.58
C LEU A 1040 -34.71 27.07 47.53
N ASP A 1041 -34.21 25.95 47.00
CA ASP A 1041 -34.00 24.72 47.75
C ASP A 1041 -32.51 24.43 47.95
N LEU A 1042 -32.07 24.50 49.19
CA LEU A 1042 -30.69 24.23 49.64
C LEU A 1042 -30.64 23.04 50.60
N HIS A 1043 -31.67 22.19 50.65
CA HIS A 1043 -31.71 21.11 51.62
C HIS A 1043 -30.59 20.08 51.42
N SER A 1044 -30.16 19.41 52.50
CA SER A 1044 -29.14 18.35 52.42
C SER A 1044 -27.84 18.80 51.74
N ASN A 1045 -27.30 19.92 52.22
CA ASN A 1045 -25.98 20.43 51.85
C ASN A 1045 -25.05 20.41 53.10
N LYS A 1046 -23.97 21.19 53.09
CA LYS A 1046 -22.99 21.28 54.18
C LYS A 1046 -22.87 22.69 54.76
N PHE A 1047 -23.97 23.44 54.79
CA PHE A 1047 -23.98 24.79 55.38
C PHE A 1047 -23.75 24.73 56.89
N THR A 1048 -22.71 25.41 57.37
CA THR A 1048 -22.37 25.52 58.79
C THR A 1048 -22.90 26.80 59.45
N SER A 1049 -23.44 27.72 58.64
CA SER A 1049 -24.05 28.97 59.09
C SER A 1049 -25.20 29.37 58.16
N PHE A 1050 -26.17 30.11 58.67
CA PHE A 1050 -27.29 30.57 57.87
C PHE A 1050 -26.88 31.79 57.02
N PRO A 1051 -27.02 31.75 55.69
CA PRO A 1051 -26.70 32.86 54.80
C PRO A 1051 -27.78 33.97 54.88
N SER A 1052 -27.63 34.89 55.84
CA SER A 1052 -28.63 35.95 56.11
C SER A 1052 -28.89 36.89 54.93
N TYR A 1053 -27.94 37.01 53.99
CA TYR A 1053 -28.12 37.78 52.75
C TYR A 1053 -29.19 37.21 51.81
N LEU A 1054 -29.56 35.92 51.91
CA LEU A 1054 -30.68 35.36 51.14
C LEU A 1054 -32.01 36.05 51.47
N LEU A 1055 -32.14 36.57 52.69
CA LEU A 1055 -33.33 37.30 53.12
C LEU A 1055 -33.40 38.73 52.54
N LYS A 1056 -32.37 39.19 51.82
CA LYS A 1056 -32.38 40.48 51.08
C LYS A 1056 -32.97 40.34 49.68
N MET A 1057 -33.24 39.12 49.21
CA MET A 1057 -33.78 38.88 47.87
C MET A 1057 -35.22 39.41 47.77
N SER A 1058 -35.53 40.10 46.67
CA SER A 1058 -36.78 40.87 46.52
C SER A 1058 -38.05 40.02 46.35
N CYS A 1059 -37.91 38.77 45.88
CA CYS A 1059 -39.03 37.94 45.44
C CYS A 1059 -39.13 36.58 46.14
N ILE A 1060 -38.19 36.24 47.03
CA ILE A 1060 -38.13 34.91 47.64
C ILE A 1060 -39.37 34.64 48.49
N ALA A 1061 -40.09 33.57 48.18
CA ALA A 1061 -41.32 33.16 48.86
C ALA A 1061 -41.13 31.87 49.67
N ASN A 1062 -40.34 30.93 49.13
CA ASN A 1062 -40.08 29.63 49.72
C ASN A 1062 -38.58 29.43 49.84
N LEU A 1063 -38.10 29.22 51.07
CA LEU A 1063 -36.70 28.96 51.36
C LEU A 1063 -36.58 27.68 52.20
N ASP A 1064 -35.95 26.66 51.62
CA ASP A 1064 -35.59 25.43 52.33
C ASP A 1064 -34.07 25.36 52.52
N VAL A 1065 -33.64 25.32 53.78
CA VAL A 1065 -32.24 25.15 54.19
C VAL A 1065 -32.12 23.98 55.17
N SER A 1066 -33.06 23.03 55.12
CA SER A 1066 -33.12 21.90 56.06
C SER A 1066 -32.01 20.89 55.84
N ARG A 1067 -31.75 20.06 56.86
CA ARG A 1067 -30.71 19.01 56.83
C ARG A 1067 -29.33 19.57 56.47
N ASN A 1068 -28.95 20.65 57.13
CA ASN A 1068 -27.60 21.22 57.13
C ASN A 1068 -27.06 21.22 58.57
N ASP A 1069 -25.91 21.85 58.82
CA ASP A 1069 -25.27 21.95 60.14
C ASP A 1069 -25.20 23.41 60.64
N ILE A 1070 -26.30 24.15 60.47
CA ILE A 1070 -26.36 25.62 60.72
C ILE A 1070 -26.24 25.99 62.21
N GLY A 1071 -26.64 25.11 63.13
CA GLY A 1071 -26.72 25.39 64.57
C GLY A 1071 -25.38 25.57 65.28
N PRO A 1072 -25.39 25.98 66.57
CA PRO A 1072 -26.52 25.90 67.50
C PRO A 1072 -27.44 27.13 67.60
N SER A 1073 -27.06 28.29 67.06
CA SER A 1073 -27.88 29.51 67.10
C SER A 1073 -27.86 30.23 65.75
N VAL A 1074 -28.98 30.86 65.39
CA VAL A 1074 -29.13 31.70 64.20
C VAL A 1074 -29.59 33.08 64.66
N VAL A 1075 -28.75 34.09 64.42
CA VAL A 1075 -29.06 35.49 64.71
C VAL A 1075 -29.36 36.20 63.40
N LEU A 1076 -30.59 36.69 63.23
CA LEU A 1076 -30.98 37.44 62.06
C LEU A 1076 -30.78 38.94 62.31
N ASP A 1077 -30.29 39.65 61.29
CA ASP A 1077 -30.10 41.10 61.35
C ASP A 1077 -31.47 41.81 61.30
N PRO A 1078 -31.88 42.55 62.35
CA PRO A 1078 -33.18 43.21 62.41
C PRO A 1078 -33.33 44.34 61.39
N THR A 1079 -32.25 44.81 60.76
CA THR A 1079 -32.30 45.82 59.69
C THR A 1079 -32.75 45.23 58.35
N VAL A 1080 -32.68 43.91 58.19
CA VAL A 1080 -33.11 43.20 56.99
C VAL A 1080 -34.59 42.86 57.12
N LYS A 1081 -35.38 43.18 56.09
CA LYS A 1081 -36.81 42.84 56.00
C LYS A 1081 -37.04 41.97 54.77
N CYS A 1082 -37.61 40.79 54.95
CA CYS A 1082 -38.01 39.88 53.86
C CYS A 1082 -39.55 39.75 53.84
N PRO A 1083 -40.28 40.72 53.28
CA PRO A 1083 -41.73 40.76 53.33
C PRO A 1083 -42.40 39.73 52.39
N THR A 1084 -41.63 39.04 51.55
CA THR A 1084 -42.14 38.07 50.57
C THR A 1084 -42.12 36.63 51.07
N LEU A 1085 -41.29 36.32 52.08
CA LEU A 1085 -41.11 34.94 52.55
C LEU A 1085 -42.38 34.43 53.25
N LYS A 1086 -42.96 33.36 52.68
CA LYS A 1086 -44.14 32.68 53.20
C LYS A 1086 -43.80 31.36 53.88
N GLN A 1087 -42.78 30.66 53.40
CA GLN A 1087 -42.39 29.36 53.93
C GLN A 1087 -40.89 29.36 54.25
N PHE A 1088 -40.56 28.99 55.49
CA PHE A 1088 -39.19 28.89 55.94
C PHE A 1088 -38.95 27.56 56.66
N ASN A 1089 -38.12 26.71 56.06
CA ASN A 1089 -37.77 25.40 56.59
C ASN A 1089 -36.32 25.38 57.08
N LEU A 1090 -36.16 25.19 58.39
CA LEU A 1090 -34.90 25.09 59.11
C LEU A 1090 -34.79 23.74 59.86
N SER A 1091 -35.52 22.72 59.40
CA SER A 1091 -35.51 21.41 60.05
C SER A 1091 -34.15 20.71 59.99
N TYR A 1092 -33.84 19.88 60.99
CA TYR A 1092 -32.60 19.09 61.08
C TYR A 1092 -31.32 19.91 60.91
N ASN A 1093 -31.22 21.05 61.60
CA ASN A 1093 -30.07 21.98 61.55
C ASN A 1093 -29.32 22.09 62.87
N GLN A 1094 -29.55 21.18 63.83
CA GLN A 1094 -28.91 21.19 65.15
C GLN A 1094 -29.18 22.46 65.98
N LEU A 1095 -30.25 23.21 65.69
CA LEU A 1095 -30.56 24.47 66.38
C LEU A 1095 -30.93 24.22 67.85
N SER A 1096 -30.31 24.95 68.78
CA SER A 1096 -30.64 24.90 70.21
C SER A 1096 -31.71 25.92 70.61
N PHE A 1097 -31.94 26.94 69.79
CA PHE A 1097 -32.91 28.00 70.01
C PHE A 1097 -33.66 28.33 68.71
N VAL A 1098 -34.85 28.92 68.83
CA VAL A 1098 -35.54 29.54 67.69
C VAL A 1098 -34.71 30.75 67.24
N PRO A 1099 -34.57 31.02 65.92
CA PRO A 1099 -33.75 32.13 65.43
C PRO A 1099 -34.09 33.48 66.10
N GLU A 1100 -33.06 34.19 66.56
CA GLU A 1100 -33.21 35.52 67.15
C GLU A 1100 -33.63 36.54 66.09
N ASN A 1101 -34.47 37.51 66.49
CA ASN A 1101 -35.05 38.54 65.60
C ASN A 1101 -35.90 38.01 64.43
N LEU A 1102 -36.29 36.74 64.43
CA LEU A 1102 -37.13 36.15 63.36
C LEU A 1102 -38.40 36.98 63.09
N THR A 1103 -39.05 37.46 64.14
CA THR A 1103 -40.26 38.29 64.02
C THR A 1103 -39.98 39.58 63.25
N ASP A 1104 -38.83 40.21 63.49
CA ASP A 1104 -38.50 41.50 62.90
C ASP A 1104 -38.15 41.35 61.43
N VAL A 1105 -37.70 40.18 60.98
CA VAL A 1105 -37.21 39.97 59.61
C VAL A 1105 -38.29 39.40 58.66
N VAL A 1106 -39.15 38.48 59.12
CA VAL A 1106 -40.10 37.73 58.25
C VAL A 1106 -41.57 37.95 58.65
N GLU A 1107 -42.07 39.17 58.42
CA GLU A 1107 -43.40 39.60 58.89
C GLU A 1107 -44.59 38.84 58.26
N LYS A 1108 -44.45 38.34 57.02
CA LYS A 1108 -45.50 37.62 56.29
C LYS A 1108 -45.37 36.10 56.32
N LEU A 1109 -44.56 35.56 57.23
CA LEU A 1109 -44.31 34.13 57.30
C LEU A 1109 -45.59 33.36 57.64
N GLU A 1110 -45.99 32.44 56.76
CA GLU A 1110 -47.18 31.59 56.93
C GLU A 1110 -46.82 30.21 57.51
N GLN A 1111 -45.63 29.69 57.21
CA GLN A 1111 -45.17 28.38 57.66
C GLN A 1111 -43.75 28.43 58.19
N LEU A 1112 -43.59 27.98 59.44
CA LEU A 1112 -42.29 27.82 60.09
C LEU A 1112 -42.08 26.37 60.48
N ILE A 1113 -41.03 25.76 59.93
CA ILE A 1113 -40.69 24.35 60.17
C ILE A 1113 -39.31 24.27 60.83
N LEU A 1114 -39.29 23.79 62.08
CA LEU A 1114 -38.11 23.65 62.93
C LEU A 1114 -37.99 22.22 63.49
N GLU A 1115 -38.56 21.25 62.78
CA GLU A 1115 -38.54 19.83 63.18
C GLU A 1115 -37.11 19.27 63.27
N GLY A 1116 -36.84 18.38 64.23
CA GLY A 1116 -35.58 17.62 64.26
C GLY A 1116 -34.36 18.43 64.70
N ASN A 1117 -34.58 19.51 65.44
CA ASN A 1117 -33.52 20.33 66.03
C ASN A 1117 -33.27 19.93 67.50
N LYS A 1118 -32.45 20.70 68.23
CA LYS A 1118 -32.08 20.49 69.63
C LYS A 1118 -32.70 21.54 70.57
N ILE A 1119 -33.85 22.11 70.20
CA ILE A 1119 -34.47 23.21 70.94
C ILE A 1119 -34.95 22.70 72.30
N SER A 1120 -34.40 23.23 73.40
CA SER A 1120 -34.66 22.74 74.77
C SER A 1120 -35.82 23.46 75.49
N GLY A 1121 -36.15 24.67 75.04
CA GLY A 1121 -37.23 25.49 75.56
C GLY A 1121 -37.43 26.76 74.74
N ILE A 1122 -38.62 27.38 74.86
CA ILE A 1122 -38.91 28.67 74.22
C ILE A 1122 -39.38 29.67 75.28
N CYS A 1123 -38.47 30.55 75.68
CA CYS A 1123 -38.66 31.49 76.78
C CYS A 1123 -39.32 32.82 76.37
N SER A 1124 -39.43 33.10 75.07
CA SER A 1124 -40.01 34.33 74.53
C SER A 1124 -41.26 34.06 73.67
N PRO A 1125 -42.22 35.01 73.63
CA PRO A 1125 -43.40 34.89 72.78
C PRO A 1125 -43.04 35.01 71.29
N LEU A 1126 -43.57 34.12 70.45
CA LEU A 1126 -43.52 34.26 69.00
C LEU A 1126 -44.53 35.31 68.55
N ARG A 1127 -44.09 36.29 67.78
CA ARG A 1127 -44.89 37.45 67.35
C ARG A 1127 -45.17 37.43 65.84
N LEU A 1128 -45.43 36.26 65.27
CA LEU A 1128 -45.66 36.06 63.84
C LEU A 1128 -47.17 36.11 63.51
N LYS A 1129 -47.64 37.28 63.05
CA LYS A 1129 -49.09 37.55 62.86
C LYS A 1129 -49.74 36.72 61.75
N GLU A 1130 -48.98 36.38 60.72
CA GLU A 1130 -49.46 35.64 59.55
C GLU A 1130 -49.24 34.12 59.64
N LEU A 1131 -48.65 33.63 60.74
CA LEU A 1131 -48.29 32.24 60.91
C LEU A 1131 -49.53 31.34 60.97
N LYS A 1132 -49.62 30.38 60.06
CA LYS A 1132 -50.68 29.37 60.00
C LYS A 1132 -50.20 28.01 60.48
N ILE A 1133 -48.96 27.63 60.14
CA ILE A 1133 -48.39 26.32 60.44
C ILE A 1133 -47.07 26.49 61.21
N LEU A 1134 -47.01 25.85 62.37
CA LEU A 1134 -45.80 25.78 63.18
C LEU A 1134 -45.47 24.33 63.53
N ASN A 1135 -44.27 23.88 63.14
CA ASN A 1135 -43.77 22.55 63.46
C ASN A 1135 -42.47 22.62 64.28
N LEU A 1136 -42.56 22.19 65.53
CA LEU A 1136 -41.49 22.06 66.52
C LEU A 1136 -41.24 20.59 66.91
N SER A 1137 -41.68 19.63 66.10
CA SER A 1137 -41.58 18.22 66.43
C SER A 1137 -40.12 17.74 66.52
N LYS A 1138 -39.85 16.65 67.25
CA LYS A 1138 -38.50 16.06 67.41
C LYS A 1138 -37.47 17.08 67.91
N ASN A 1139 -37.79 17.78 68.99
CA ASN A 1139 -36.87 18.67 69.69
C ASN A 1139 -36.68 18.19 71.13
N HIS A 1140 -36.11 19.02 72.00
CA HIS A 1140 -35.90 18.74 73.41
C HIS A 1140 -36.73 19.66 74.32
N ILE A 1141 -37.88 20.13 73.82
CA ILE A 1141 -38.67 21.17 74.49
C ILE A 1141 -39.28 20.58 75.76
N SER A 1142 -38.86 21.09 76.90
CA SER A 1142 -39.37 20.70 78.23
C SER A 1142 -40.47 21.63 78.75
N SER A 1143 -40.44 22.89 78.35
CA SER A 1143 -41.41 23.91 78.74
C SER A 1143 -41.57 24.98 77.65
N LEU A 1144 -42.76 25.58 77.60
CA LEU A 1144 -43.11 26.72 76.76
C LEU A 1144 -43.57 27.85 77.68
N SER A 1145 -43.21 29.10 77.36
CA SER A 1145 -43.69 30.28 78.10
C SER A 1145 -45.22 30.43 78.00
N GLU A 1146 -45.84 31.02 79.04
CA GLU A 1146 -47.31 31.17 79.12
C GLU A 1146 -47.89 31.94 77.92
N ASN A 1147 -47.12 32.89 77.37
CA ASN A 1147 -47.53 33.76 76.27
C ASN A 1147 -46.95 33.34 74.90
N PHE A 1148 -46.43 32.11 74.78
CA PHE A 1148 -45.66 31.64 73.62
C PHE A 1148 -46.35 31.89 72.26
N LEU A 1149 -47.65 31.59 72.15
CA LEU A 1149 -48.46 31.77 70.93
C LEU A 1149 -49.49 32.91 71.02
N GLU A 1150 -49.45 33.72 72.08
CA GLU A 1150 -50.44 34.78 72.30
C GLU A 1150 -50.49 35.78 71.14
N ALA A 1151 -49.33 36.09 70.56
CA ALA A 1151 -49.19 37.02 69.43
C ALA A 1151 -49.26 36.35 68.04
N CYS A 1152 -49.73 35.11 67.96
CA CYS A 1152 -49.89 34.33 66.72
C CYS A 1152 -51.37 33.93 66.47
N PRO A 1153 -52.27 34.88 66.17
CA PRO A 1153 -53.73 34.64 66.17
C PRO A 1153 -54.24 33.80 64.98
N LYS A 1154 -53.41 33.55 63.96
CA LYS A 1154 -53.78 32.80 62.76
C LYS A 1154 -53.29 31.36 62.74
N VAL A 1155 -52.65 30.87 63.81
CA VAL A 1155 -52.10 29.50 63.83
C VAL A 1155 -53.25 28.50 63.81
N GLU A 1156 -53.30 27.71 62.74
CA GLU A 1156 -54.31 26.68 62.52
C GLU A 1156 -53.78 25.29 62.88
N SER A 1157 -52.49 25.05 62.63
CA SER A 1157 -51.84 23.76 62.85
C SER A 1157 -50.56 23.92 63.67
N PHE A 1158 -50.53 23.27 64.82
CA PHE A 1158 -49.35 23.22 65.68
C PHE A 1158 -48.92 21.78 65.97
N SER A 1159 -47.64 21.50 65.73
CA SER A 1159 -47.04 20.19 65.99
C SER A 1159 -45.82 20.32 66.89
N ALA A 1160 -45.84 19.63 68.03
CA ALA A 1160 -44.71 19.49 68.94
C ALA A 1160 -44.52 18.03 69.39
N ARG A 1161 -44.73 17.11 68.45
CA ARG A 1161 -44.54 15.66 68.66
C ARG A 1161 -43.09 15.34 69.07
N MET A 1162 -42.84 14.30 69.86
CA MET A 1162 -41.49 13.88 70.26
C MET A 1162 -40.72 15.02 70.95
N ASN A 1163 -41.26 15.50 72.06
CA ASN A 1163 -40.65 16.49 72.95
C ASN A 1163 -40.79 16.01 74.41
N PHE A 1164 -40.51 16.89 75.37
CA PHE A 1164 -40.61 16.60 76.81
C PHE A 1164 -41.69 17.43 77.51
N LEU A 1165 -42.70 17.89 76.78
CA LEU A 1165 -43.75 18.75 77.31
C LEU A 1165 -44.64 18.00 78.31
N ALA A 1166 -44.85 18.59 79.48
CA ALA A 1166 -45.78 18.08 80.50
C ALA A 1166 -47.02 18.97 80.68
N ALA A 1167 -46.96 20.22 80.24
CA ALA A 1167 -48.03 21.20 80.30
C ALA A 1167 -48.09 22.01 78.99
N MET A 1168 -49.28 22.52 78.66
CA MET A 1168 -49.48 23.42 77.52
C MET A 1168 -49.91 24.80 78.01
N PRO A 1169 -49.25 25.88 77.55
CA PRO A 1169 -49.66 27.25 77.84
C PRO A 1169 -50.90 27.65 77.01
N PHE A 1170 -51.18 28.96 76.93
CA PHE A 1170 -52.25 29.50 76.11
C PHE A 1170 -52.14 29.04 74.64
N LEU A 1171 -53.29 28.67 74.06
CA LEU A 1171 -53.43 28.26 72.66
C LEU A 1171 -54.42 29.20 71.95
N PRO A 1172 -54.09 29.72 70.75
CA PRO A 1172 -54.97 30.61 70.02
C PRO A 1172 -56.26 29.89 69.56
N PRO A 1173 -57.41 30.60 69.54
CA PRO A 1173 -58.71 30.00 69.24
C PRO A 1173 -58.86 29.54 67.77
N SER A 1174 -57.98 29.99 66.88
CA SER A 1174 -57.91 29.58 65.47
C SER A 1174 -57.45 28.14 65.25
N MET A 1175 -56.90 27.47 66.28
CA MET A 1175 -56.33 26.14 66.15
C MET A 1175 -57.36 25.09 65.74
N THR A 1176 -57.02 24.33 64.70
CA THR A 1176 -57.83 23.23 64.18
C THR A 1176 -57.11 21.88 64.32
N ILE A 1177 -55.78 21.87 64.25
CA ILE A 1177 -54.96 20.65 64.33
C ILE A 1177 -53.87 20.82 65.39
N LEU A 1178 -53.84 19.88 66.34
CA LEU A 1178 -52.86 19.87 67.42
C LEU A 1178 -52.22 18.47 67.53
N LYS A 1179 -50.89 18.41 67.35
CA LYS A 1179 -50.11 17.16 67.41
C LYS A 1179 -49.08 17.22 68.53
N LEU A 1180 -49.33 16.49 69.61
CA LEU A 1180 -48.55 16.46 70.85
C LEU A 1180 -48.18 15.04 71.28
N SER A 1181 -48.17 14.08 70.35
CA SER A 1181 -47.80 12.70 70.67
C SER A 1181 -46.34 12.56 71.12
N GLN A 1182 -46.05 11.52 71.90
CA GLN A 1182 -44.70 11.25 72.44
C GLN A 1182 -44.16 12.46 73.24
N ASN A 1183 -44.89 12.82 74.30
CA ASN A 1183 -44.55 13.85 75.28
C ASN A 1183 -44.72 13.28 76.70
N LYS A 1184 -44.81 14.14 77.73
CA LYS A 1184 -44.92 13.77 79.16
C LYS A 1184 -46.23 14.25 79.81
N PHE A 1185 -47.32 14.36 79.05
CA PHE A 1185 -48.61 14.82 79.58
C PHE A 1185 -49.26 13.76 80.47
N SER A 1186 -49.63 14.11 81.70
CA SER A 1186 -50.36 13.24 82.63
C SER A 1186 -51.89 13.43 82.60
N CYS A 1187 -52.34 14.55 82.04
CA CYS A 1187 -53.74 14.90 81.81
C CYS A 1187 -53.86 15.80 80.57
N ILE A 1188 -55.08 16.03 80.08
CA ILE A 1188 -55.34 16.97 78.99
C ILE A 1188 -55.40 18.39 79.57
N PRO A 1189 -54.52 19.32 79.14
CA PRO A 1189 -54.53 20.70 79.61
C PRO A 1189 -55.83 21.43 79.29
N GLU A 1190 -56.27 22.30 80.21
CA GLU A 1190 -57.50 23.09 80.06
C GLU A 1190 -57.47 23.98 78.80
N ALA A 1191 -56.28 24.49 78.43
CA ALA A 1191 -56.07 25.25 77.21
C ALA A 1191 -56.53 24.50 75.94
N ILE A 1192 -56.41 23.17 75.90
CA ILE A 1192 -56.87 22.35 74.77
C ILE A 1192 -58.39 22.17 74.80
N LEU A 1193 -58.96 21.94 75.98
CA LEU A 1193 -60.41 21.77 76.17
C LEU A 1193 -61.19 23.03 75.76
N ASN A 1194 -60.60 24.21 75.97
CA ASN A 1194 -61.17 25.51 75.69
C ASN A 1194 -61.09 25.96 74.22
N LEU A 1195 -60.51 25.15 73.31
CA LEU A 1195 -60.43 25.48 71.88
C LEU A 1195 -61.79 25.32 71.18
N PRO A 1196 -62.34 26.36 70.52
CA PRO A 1196 -63.69 26.31 69.93
C PRO A 1196 -63.75 25.63 68.55
N HIS A 1197 -62.62 25.57 67.82
CA HIS A 1197 -62.56 25.11 66.43
C HIS A 1197 -61.68 23.87 66.22
N LEU A 1198 -61.22 23.24 67.30
CA LEU A 1198 -60.36 22.06 67.25
C LEU A 1198 -61.04 20.91 66.48
N ARG A 1199 -60.36 20.36 65.48
CA ARG A 1199 -60.83 19.24 64.65
C ARG A 1199 -60.03 17.97 64.90
N SER A 1200 -58.71 18.08 65.04
CA SER A 1200 -57.83 16.93 65.22
C SER A 1200 -56.90 17.17 66.41
N LEU A 1201 -56.89 16.23 67.35
CA LEU A 1201 -55.99 16.21 68.49
C LEU A 1201 -55.27 14.86 68.55
N ASP A 1202 -53.95 14.91 68.52
CA ASP A 1202 -53.10 13.74 68.80
C ASP A 1202 -52.31 13.97 70.09
N MET A 1203 -52.60 13.17 71.11
CA MET A 1203 -51.82 13.07 72.35
C MET A 1203 -51.43 11.62 72.64
N SER A 1204 -51.25 10.81 71.59
CA SER A 1204 -50.79 9.42 71.74
C SER A 1204 -49.40 9.32 72.37
N SER A 1205 -49.08 8.21 73.04
CA SER A 1205 -47.79 7.99 73.70
C SER A 1205 -47.45 9.09 74.72
N ASN A 1206 -48.35 9.29 75.68
CA ASN A 1206 -48.19 10.16 76.84
C ASN A 1206 -48.54 9.36 78.11
N ASP A 1207 -48.62 10.01 79.27
CA ASP A 1207 -48.97 9.41 80.56
C ASP A 1207 -50.39 9.75 81.02
N ILE A 1208 -51.31 10.03 80.08
CA ILE A 1208 -52.65 10.55 80.39
C ILE A 1208 -53.48 9.49 81.12
N GLN A 1209 -53.95 9.81 82.34
CA GLN A 1209 -54.70 8.86 83.18
C GLN A 1209 -56.21 8.93 83.01
N TYR A 1210 -56.74 10.09 82.62
CA TYR A 1210 -58.17 10.35 82.48
C TYR A 1210 -58.45 11.15 81.21
N LEU A 1211 -59.47 10.73 80.46
CA LEU A 1211 -59.99 11.42 79.30
C LEU A 1211 -61.31 12.10 79.68
N PRO A 1212 -61.40 13.45 79.70
CA PRO A 1212 -62.63 14.17 79.98
C PRO A 1212 -63.74 13.80 78.98
N GLY A 1213 -64.93 13.56 79.53
CA GLY A 1213 -66.12 13.25 78.72
C GLY A 1213 -66.56 14.41 77.82
N PRO A 1214 -67.46 14.16 76.85
CA PRO A 1214 -67.82 15.10 75.77
C PRO A 1214 -68.27 16.48 76.25
N ALA A 1215 -68.92 16.58 77.41
CA ALA A 1215 -69.39 17.84 78.00
C ALA A 1215 -68.28 18.86 78.33
N HIS A 1216 -67.04 18.40 78.53
CA HIS A 1216 -65.91 19.25 78.93
C HIS A 1216 -65.21 19.94 77.74
N TRP A 1217 -65.53 19.52 76.51
CA TRP A 1217 -64.90 20.05 75.31
C TRP A 1217 -65.72 21.23 74.77
N LYS A 1218 -65.07 22.38 74.56
CA LYS A 1218 -65.72 23.56 73.97
C LYS A 1218 -65.90 23.42 72.46
N SER A 1219 -65.04 22.64 71.78
CA SER A 1219 -65.15 22.40 70.34
C SER A 1219 -66.33 21.49 70.00
N LEU A 1220 -67.16 21.95 69.06
CA LEU A 1220 -68.24 21.16 68.45
C LEU A 1220 -67.82 20.47 67.14
N ASN A 1221 -66.55 20.62 66.74
CA ASN A 1221 -66.04 20.19 65.43
C ASN A 1221 -64.95 19.11 65.51
N LEU A 1222 -64.81 18.46 66.66
CA LEU A 1222 -63.84 17.37 66.85
C LEU A 1222 -64.16 16.23 65.86
N ARG A 1223 -63.16 15.86 65.05
CA ARG A 1223 -63.20 14.75 64.10
C ARG A 1223 -62.25 13.64 64.51
N GLU A 1224 -61.03 13.98 64.93
CA GLU A 1224 -60.01 12.99 65.29
C GLU A 1224 -59.48 13.23 66.70
N LEU A 1225 -59.57 12.21 67.55
CA LEU A 1225 -59.03 12.17 68.91
C LEU A 1225 -58.14 10.94 69.05
N LEU A 1226 -56.82 11.15 69.08
CA LEU A 1226 -55.83 10.08 69.14
C LEU A 1226 -55.14 10.10 70.51
N PHE A 1227 -55.40 9.06 71.29
CA PHE A 1227 -54.92 8.90 72.68
C PHE A 1227 -54.32 7.51 72.91
N SER A 1228 -53.91 6.81 71.86
CA SER A 1228 -53.29 5.49 71.98
C SER A 1228 -52.01 5.53 72.81
N HIS A 1229 -51.64 4.44 73.49
CA HIS A 1229 -50.47 4.37 74.37
C HIS A 1229 -50.49 5.43 75.48
N ASN A 1230 -51.53 5.43 76.31
CA ASN A 1230 -51.68 6.25 77.50
C ASN A 1230 -52.09 5.36 78.71
N GLN A 1231 -52.48 5.97 79.83
CA GLN A 1231 -52.88 5.27 81.06
C GLN A 1231 -54.39 5.37 81.34
N ILE A 1232 -55.22 5.66 80.33
CA ILE A 1232 -56.64 5.94 80.50
C ILE A 1232 -57.38 4.68 80.97
N SER A 1233 -58.12 4.79 82.08
CA SER A 1233 -58.81 3.64 82.69
C SER A 1233 -60.34 3.65 82.55
N ILE A 1234 -60.95 4.83 82.41
CA ILE A 1234 -62.41 5.00 82.30
C ILE A 1234 -62.69 5.93 81.13
N LEU A 1235 -63.67 5.54 80.29
CA LEU A 1235 -64.25 6.42 79.27
C LEU A 1235 -65.65 6.85 79.73
N ASP A 1236 -65.81 8.13 80.09
CA ASP A 1236 -67.08 8.67 80.58
C ASP A 1236 -67.89 9.33 79.44
N LEU A 1237 -69.01 8.70 79.10
CA LEU A 1237 -69.99 9.21 78.11
C LEU A 1237 -71.35 9.49 78.76
N SER A 1238 -71.39 9.66 80.08
CA SER A 1238 -72.64 9.88 80.82
C SER A 1238 -73.28 11.23 80.47
N GLU A 1239 -72.51 12.29 80.29
CA GLU A 1239 -73.04 13.63 79.99
C GLU A 1239 -72.82 14.08 78.53
N LYS A 1240 -73.88 14.59 77.90
CA LYS A 1240 -73.87 15.26 76.59
C LYS A 1240 -73.08 14.53 75.48
N ALA A 1241 -73.22 13.21 75.39
CA ALA A 1241 -72.50 12.39 74.42
C ALA A 1241 -72.69 12.81 72.93
N TYR A 1242 -73.81 13.46 72.59
CA TYR A 1242 -74.08 13.99 71.24
C TYR A 1242 -73.08 15.07 70.79
N LEU A 1243 -72.33 15.69 71.72
CA LEU A 1243 -71.30 16.69 71.38
C LEU A 1243 -70.11 16.08 70.62
N TRP A 1244 -69.91 14.77 70.70
CA TRP A 1244 -68.93 14.03 69.90
C TRP A 1244 -69.52 13.42 68.62
N SER A 1245 -70.71 13.86 68.17
CA SER A 1245 -71.36 13.34 66.95
C SER A 1245 -70.55 13.50 65.65
N ARG A 1246 -69.59 14.42 65.63
CA ARG A 1246 -68.68 14.65 64.49
C ARG A 1246 -67.35 13.92 64.60
N VAL A 1247 -67.10 13.18 65.69
CA VAL A 1247 -65.86 12.42 65.88
C VAL A 1247 -65.88 11.21 64.95
N GLU A 1248 -65.07 11.28 63.90
CA GLU A 1248 -64.87 10.24 62.91
C GLU A 1248 -63.88 9.17 63.41
N LYS A 1249 -62.89 9.57 64.23
CA LYS A 1249 -61.82 8.70 64.69
C LYS A 1249 -61.49 8.94 66.16
N LEU A 1250 -61.77 7.94 67.00
CA LEU A 1250 -61.37 7.90 68.40
C LEU A 1250 -60.42 6.72 68.62
N HIS A 1251 -59.13 7.00 68.83
CA HIS A 1251 -58.11 5.96 68.94
C HIS A 1251 -57.59 5.85 70.38
N LEU A 1252 -57.98 4.77 71.06
CA LEU A 1252 -57.67 4.52 72.48
C LEU A 1252 -56.85 3.24 72.72
N SER A 1253 -56.24 2.68 71.68
CA SER A 1253 -55.46 1.43 71.80
C SER A 1253 -54.32 1.57 72.81
N HIS A 1254 -53.91 0.46 73.46
CA HIS A 1254 -52.83 0.46 74.44
C HIS A 1254 -53.03 1.43 75.62
N ASN A 1255 -54.27 1.50 76.13
CA ASN A 1255 -54.63 2.14 77.39
C ASN A 1255 -55.03 1.08 78.44
N LYS A 1256 -55.41 1.51 79.64
CA LYS A 1256 -55.85 0.64 80.76
C LYS A 1256 -57.37 0.62 80.93
N LEU A 1257 -58.13 0.74 79.84
CA LEU A 1257 -59.59 0.88 79.87
C LEU A 1257 -60.26 -0.33 80.52
N LYS A 1258 -60.95 -0.10 81.64
CA LYS A 1258 -61.73 -1.09 82.40
C LYS A 1258 -63.23 -0.87 82.27
N GLU A 1259 -63.68 0.36 82.14
CA GLU A 1259 -65.10 0.74 82.19
C GLU A 1259 -65.43 1.82 81.14
N VAL A 1260 -66.59 1.67 80.49
CA VAL A 1260 -67.21 2.71 79.65
C VAL A 1260 -68.55 3.09 80.30
N ARG A 1261 -68.65 4.29 80.87
CA ARG A 1261 -69.85 4.74 81.59
C ARG A 1261 -70.87 5.32 80.61
N ARG A 1262 -72.05 4.71 80.55
CA ARG A 1262 -73.21 5.17 79.77
C ARG A 1262 -74.40 5.35 80.71
N LEU A 1263 -75.18 6.42 80.55
CA LEU A 1263 -76.46 6.60 81.26
C LEU A 1263 -77.42 5.45 80.91
N LEU A 1264 -77.83 4.66 81.90
CA LEU A 1264 -78.97 3.76 81.83
C LEU A 1264 -80.26 4.59 81.76
N PRO A 1265 -81.22 4.32 80.85
CA PRO A 1265 -82.51 4.99 80.87
C PRO A 1265 -83.29 4.58 82.12
N LEU A 1266 -83.64 5.55 82.97
CA LEU A 1266 -84.59 5.38 84.06
C LEU A 1266 -85.99 4.99 83.52
N LYS A 1267 -86.61 4.01 84.18
CA LYS A 1267 -87.88 3.33 83.89
C LYS A 1267 -89.16 4.20 84.05
N LYS A 1268 -90.24 3.76 83.35
CA LYS A 1268 -91.72 3.97 83.55
C LYS A 1268 -92.25 5.38 83.17
N TYR A 1269 -93.36 5.55 82.44
CA TYR A 1269 -94.73 5.03 82.65
C TYR A 1269 -95.55 4.86 81.34
N THR A 1270 -96.57 4.00 81.44
CA THR A 1270 -97.77 3.81 80.61
C THR A 1270 -98.45 5.09 80.10
N LEU A 1271 -98.68 5.24 78.79
CA LEU A 1271 -99.90 4.90 78.03
C LEU A 1271 -99.59 5.05 76.53
#